data_AF-A0A951VJE6-F1
#
_entry.id   AF-A0A951VJE6-F1
#
_cell.length_a   1.000
_cell.length_b   1.000
_cell.length_c   1.000
_cell.angle_alpha   90.00
_cell.angle_beta   90.00
_cell.angle_gamma   90.00
#
_symmetry.space_group_name_H-M   'P 1'
#
loop_
_entity.id
_entity.type
_entity.pdbx_description
1 polymer ?
#
loop_
_entity_poly.entity_id
_entity_poly.type
_entity_poly.pdbx_seq_one_letter_code
_entity_poly.pdbx_strand_id
1 'polypeptide(L)'
;MKKQLLSFLLIGVLSNTYAQQNAITKPKEKSLIEQLSEDYQNRQIELKRVLAERNLQEVTIAPDGRIKQAMYVTTTGHIVYNTTYNIGAGRTLSTNKVWPGGPVNVSLTGANMPNRLGVWDGGKVLNTHQEFGGRVTVSDGGTTLSDHATHVAGTMIASGVSANAKGMAYMATLKSYDWNNDEQEMANAAASGMLISNHSYGTISGWYQNTSQSNRWEWYGDPSISTTIDYKFGIYDNSAKAWDDIASNYPYYLICKAAGNDRGDNLTGSTWYYSNGTLGTGTPPEKDGGTSGYDCIASYATAKNILTVGAVSKIGGNTGNGWTKVSDVVMSSFSGWGPTDDGRIKPDVVSPGVGLYSSISTGNDKYASMNGTSMATPAASGSLLLVQQHYNAIYGKYMRSASLKGLAIHTADEAGTTGPDYKFGWGLLNTASCVNFINDSNNNKFEERILTNAQTQTIQFNAEAGKPIKITICWTDKSGTPVTSDKLNNTKVMLVNDLDIRLKRMSDNSIYMPYVLNPASPSSAATTGDNTRDNVEQIYLQSPTAGVYTLTISNKGTLYSSTQPYSLFISNGTEKISAQFTASESTICTGKTVTFTDASTGGATSRIWYFPGGNPSTSTAISPTVTYPTAGNYAVALKVTGGLGSDSIYKSNLITVGGMALPFTETFESGSSTATSWKTANPDNGTTWALYTTSGTTPGETSAGINLFAYSTTGQRDGLMSPPINLTTHNNPELSFKHAYTRYGGQNKTDSLIVYASTDCGVTWMRLAAYGENGTGTFATYQTGSYTLGSQTTFSPAATSDWCGGGTGSGCKTISLSSLSNMSSVMFKFESYNNYGNNLYIDNISINGTLKKPVASFTGPTMACVNTPVTFTDNSSNMPSSWTWTISGASPVTSNSKNATFTFSNTGLYTVQLKVSNTGGSDSIIATNYITIINKPNTPNIKANGATQFCYGDSVMLSTDSTGSINWYANDTLIAQNVQSIYAKKDAVYKVALTNGTCEAFSQITINAPQKPAAPTISSSITGTQFCDGNTIVLTSSANSGNQWLKNDVEINGATGKTLNVTDSGAYSVKYTLTGCVSNESVKRTFTKLTKPTVGNITGETNPNVGVSNTYSVPALSGHSFTWVISSNGTILGGNGTNTIQARFNTNDSGFINVQSKNSTGCISDAKSIRVYALSVGLNEIENSNFKLYPNPAINELTLEIDSKEYQKGEIKIVNLIGQNVIHKAVTLNKGNNTILLNIAELNKGIYFIEVSSNKTKLVRKITKE
;
A
#
# COMPACT_ATOMS: atom_id res chain seq x y z
N MET A 1 -74.05 -6.04 18.98
CA MET A 1 -74.86 -6.23 20.21
C MET A 1 -74.07 -7.16 21.13
N LYS A 2 -73.72 -6.70 22.34
CA LYS A 2 -73.42 -7.44 23.59
C LYS A 2 -72.37 -8.58 23.55
N LYS A 3 -71.20 -8.38 24.19
CA LYS A 3 -70.89 -8.54 25.65
C LYS A 3 -70.81 -10.03 26.05
N GLN A 4 -69.92 -10.53 26.90
CA GLN A 4 -68.68 -10.12 27.59
C GLN A 4 -68.46 -11.21 28.68
N LEU A 5 -67.21 -11.48 29.08
CA LEU A 5 -66.78 -12.07 30.39
C LEU A 5 -67.12 -13.57 30.68
N LEU A 6 -66.35 -14.36 31.43
CA LEU A 6 -64.98 -14.37 31.98
C LEU A 6 -64.79 -15.75 32.69
N SER A 7 -63.55 -16.27 32.74
CA SER A 7 -62.93 -17.04 33.86
C SER A 7 -62.70 -18.56 33.81
N PHE A 8 -61.39 -18.91 33.70
CA PHE A 8 -60.55 -19.92 34.42
C PHE A 8 -60.96 -21.43 34.37
N LEU A 9 -60.10 -22.44 34.08
CA LEU A 9 -58.77 -22.77 34.65
C LEU A 9 -58.05 -23.92 33.85
N LEU A 10 -56.70 -23.96 33.85
CA LEU A 10 -55.74 -25.11 33.71
C LEU A 10 -55.37 -25.79 32.35
N ILE A 11 -54.11 -25.51 31.91
CA ILE A 11 -53.02 -26.33 31.30
C ILE A 11 -53.25 -27.15 29.99
N GLY A 12 -52.43 -26.86 28.94
CA GLY A 12 -51.92 -27.87 28.01
C GLY A 12 -51.64 -27.48 26.53
N VAL A 13 -50.34 -27.37 26.17
CA VAL A 13 -49.67 -27.78 24.90
C VAL A 13 -49.78 -26.91 23.61
N LEU A 14 -48.64 -26.85 22.90
CA LEU A 14 -48.21 -26.06 21.73
C LEU A 14 -48.47 -26.70 20.34
N SER A 15 -48.40 -25.84 19.29
CA SER A 15 -47.67 -25.99 17.99
C SER A 15 -48.36 -26.34 16.64
N ASN A 16 -47.95 -25.55 15.63
CA ASN A 16 -47.60 -25.82 14.21
C ASN A 16 -48.62 -26.31 13.16
N THR A 17 -48.73 -25.59 12.01
CA THR A 17 -48.09 -25.89 10.70
C THR A 17 -48.78 -25.20 9.51
N TYR A 18 -47.98 -24.70 8.56
CA TYR A 18 -48.32 -24.33 7.18
C TYR A 18 -47.49 -25.22 6.24
N ALA A 19 -48.09 -25.84 5.21
CA ALA A 19 -47.36 -26.39 4.05
C ALA A 19 -48.28 -26.67 2.83
N GLN A 20 -47.72 -26.43 1.64
CA GLN A 20 -48.06 -26.91 0.28
C GLN A 20 -48.99 -26.10 -0.65
N GLN A 21 -48.38 -25.39 -1.61
CA GLN A 21 -48.58 -25.62 -3.05
C GLN A 21 -47.36 -25.14 -3.88
N ASN A 22 -47.09 -25.86 -4.99
CA ASN A 22 -45.80 -26.05 -5.68
C ASN A 22 -45.68 -25.34 -7.06
N ALA A 23 -44.41 -25.24 -7.52
CA ALA A 23 -43.87 -25.33 -8.91
C ALA A 23 -44.15 -24.13 -9.87
N ILE A 24 -43.20 -23.64 -10.69
CA ILE A 24 -42.47 -24.32 -11.78
C ILE A 24 -41.17 -23.55 -12.16
N THR A 25 -40.02 -24.23 -12.22
CA THR A 25 -38.84 -24.13 -13.16
C THR A 25 -37.48 -24.43 -12.47
N LYS A 26 -36.69 -25.34 -13.07
CA LYS A 26 -35.30 -25.74 -12.74
C LYS A 26 -34.29 -24.59 -12.99
N PRO A 27 -33.08 -24.57 -12.37
CA PRO A 27 -31.87 -25.00 -13.12
C PRO A 27 -30.67 -25.57 -12.32
N LYS A 28 -29.89 -26.43 -13.00
CA LYS A 28 -28.41 -26.66 -12.96
C LYS A 28 -27.69 -26.97 -11.63
N GLU A 29 -26.91 -28.05 -11.65
CA GLU A 29 -25.79 -28.28 -10.73
C GLU A 29 -24.90 -27.04 -10.66
N LYS A 30 -24.76 -26.52 -9.45
CA LYS A 30 -24.13 -25.27 -9.14
C LYS A 30 -22.65 -25.49 -8.79
N SER A 31 -21.74 -24.81 -9.49
CA SER A 31 -20.31 -24.72 -9.14
C SER A 31 -20.10 -24.37 -7.66
N LEU A 32 -18.93 -24.61 -7.05
CA LEU A 32 -18.63 -24.17 -5.67
C LEU A 32 -18.96 -22.68 -5.45
N ILE A 33 -18.81 -21.84 -6.47
CA ILE A 33 -19.22 -20.43 -6.47
C ILE A 33 -20.74 -20.28 -6.36
N GLU A 34 -21.50 -21.12 -7.05
CA GLU A 34 -22.95 -21.13 -6.98
C GLU A 34 -23.51 -21.87 -5.74
N GLN A 35 -22.83 -22.89 -5.19
CA GLN A 35 -23.13 -23.50 -3.88
C GLN A 35 -22.84 -22.51 -2.74
N LEU A 36 -21.72 -21.78 -2.79
CA LEU A 36 -21.43 -20.70 -1.84
C LEU A 36 -22.40 -19.53 -2.01
N SER A 37 -22.85 -19.25 -3.23
CA SER A 37 -23.92 -18.28 -3.51
C SER A 37 -25.26 -18.76 -2.96
N GLU A 38 -25.59 -20.05 -3.05
CA GLU A 38 -26.82 -20.64 -2.53
C GLU A 38 -26.82 -20.76 -1.01
N ASP A 39 -25.70 -21.16 -0.39
CA ASP A 39 -25.49 -21.10 1.06
C ASP A 39 -25.49 -19.66 1.59
N TYR A 40 -25.01 -18.71 0.80
CA TYR A 40 -25.13 -17.29 1.11
C TYR A 40 -26.60 -16.85 1.05
N GLN A 41 -27.33 -17.16 -0.03
CA GLN A 41 -28.76 -16.85 -0.15
C GLN A 41 -29.60 -17.52 0.96
N ASN A 42 -29.34 -18.78 1.29
CA ASN A 42 -30.01 -19.52 2.36
C ASN A 42 -29.74 -18.90 3.74
N ARG A 43 -28.49 -18.48 4.01
CA ARG A 43 -28.15 -17.71 5.23
C ARG A 43 -28.81 -16.34 5.26
N GLN A 44 -28.97 -15.67 4.13
CA GLN A 44 -29.68 -14.38 4.04
C GLN A 44 -31.19 -14.54 4.21
N ILE A 45 -31.79 -15.62 3.71
CA ILE A 45 -33.20 -15.95 3.92
C ILE A 45 -33.47 -16.24 5.41
N GLU A 46 -32.63 -17.07 6.03
CA GLU A 46 -32.74 -17.39 7.46
C GLU A 46 -32.49 -16.16 8.34
N LEU A 47 -31.54 -15.32 7.97
CA LEU A 47 -31.29 -14.04 8.62
C LEU A 47 -32.53 -13.13 8.55
N LYS A 48 -33.11 -12.94 7.36
CA LYS A 48 -34.31 -12.11 7.18
C LYS A 48 -35.52 -12.68 7.94
N ARG A 49 -35.69 -14.00 7.98
CA ARG A 49 -36.71 -14.67 8.79
C ARG A 49 -36.55 -14.37 10.27
N VAL A 50 -35.36 -14.57 10.82
CA VAL A 50 -35.08 -14.36 12.26
C VAL A 50 -35.11 -12.88 12.64
N LEU A 51 -34.68 -11.98 11.75
CA LEU A 51 -34.82 -10.53 11.94
C LEU A 51 -36.28 -10.10 11.98
N ALA A 52 -37.13 -10.62 11.09
CA ALA A 52 -38.58 -10.36 11.08
C ALA A 52 -39.29 -10.95 12.32
N GLU A 53 -38.98 -12.20 12.70
CA GLU A 53 -39.55 -12.86 13.89
C GLU A 53 -39.21 -12.15 15.20
N ARG A 54 -38.04 -11.49 15.26
CA ARG A 54 -37.56 -10.78 16.44
C ARG A 54 -37.75 -9.27 16.37
N ASN A 55 -38.36 -8.76 15.28
CA ASN A 55 -38.57 -7.35 15.00
C ASN A 55 -37.26 -6.51 15.09
N LEU A 56 -36.18 -7.03 14.51
CA LEU A 56 -34.84 -6.42 14.49
C LEU A 56 -34.48 -5.94 13.08
N GLN A 57 -33.83 -4.79 12.97
CA GLN A 57 -33.33 -4.26 11.69
C GLN A 57 -31.99 -4.90 11.32
N GLU A 58 -31.81 -5.26 10.05
CA GLU A 58 -30.60 -5.91 9.51
C GLU A 58 -29.35 -5.03 9.70
N VAL A 59 -29.53 -3.73 9.51
CA VAL A 59 -28.54 -2.72 9.84
C VAL A 59 -29.10 -1.92 11.00
N THR A 60 -28.37 -1.91 12.12
CA THR A 60 -28.74 -1.08 13.27
C THR A 60 -27.61 -0.11 13.57
N ILE A 61 -27.97 1.16 13.73
CA ILE A 61 -27.08 2.19 14.24
C ILE A 61 -27.25 2.18 15.75
N ALA A 62 -26.20 1.81 16.49
CA ALA A 62 -26.22 1.91 17.94
C ALA A 62 -26.30 3.39 18.36
N PRO A 63 -26.78 3.70 19.58
CA PRO A 63 -26.89 5.09 20.07
C PRO A 63 -25.58 5.89 20.06
N ASP A 64 -24.44 5.21 19.91
CA ASP A 64 -23.08 5.78 19.77
C ASP A 64 -22.62 5.98 18.31
N GLY A 65 -23.51 5.77 17.33
CA GLY A 65 -23.24 5.94 15.90
C GLY A 65 -22.54 4.75 15.22
N ARG A 66 -22.28 3.64 15.95
CA ARG A 66 -21.69 2.44 15.33
C ARG A 66 -22.72 1.69 14.50
N ILE A 67 -22.37 1.42 13.25
CA ILE A 67 -23.17 0.55 12.37
C ILE A 67 -22.80 -0.89 12.67
N LYS A 68 -23.79 -1.66 13.12
CA LYS A 68 -23.69 -3.12 13.19
C LYS A 68 -24.61 -3.70 12.13
N GLN A 69 -24.05 -4.49 11.22
CA GLN A 69 -24.81 -5.21 10.19
C GLN A 69 -24.90 -6.68 10.58
N ALA A 70 -26.12 -7.18 10.68
CA ALA A 70 -26.39 -8.60 10.88
C ALA A 70 -25.97 -9.37 9.63
N MET A 71 -25.14 -10.40 9.80
CA MET A 71 -24.50 -11.09 8.67
C MET A 71 -25.12 -12.46 8.39
N TYR A 72 -25.43 -13.19 9.45
CA TYR A 72 -26.10 -14.50 9.40
C TYR A 72 -26.55 -14.90 10.81
N VAL A 73 -27.35 -15.96 10.89
CA VAL A 73 -27.79 -16.58 12.14
C VAL A 73 -26.98 -17.86 12.35
N THR A 74 -26.40 -18.04 13.53
CA THR A 74 -25.68 -19.27 13.89
C THR A 74 -26.65 -20.45 13.99
N THR A 75 -26.13 -21.68 13.94
CA THR A 75 -26.90 -22.92 14.16
C THR A 75 -27.54 -23.00 15.56
N THR A 76 -27.14 -22.13 16.49
CA THR A 76 -27.74 -21.96 17.83
C THR A 76 -28.77 -20.82 17.90
N GLY A 77 -29.11 -20.18 16.78
CA GLY A 77 -30.11 -19.11 16.70
C GLY A 77 -29.62 -17.71 17.10
N HIS A 78 -28.31 -17.49 17.24
CA HIS A 78 -27.73 -16.18 17.55
C HIS A 78 -27.47 -15.39 16.28
N ILE A 79 -27.81 -14.10 16.26
CA ILE A 79 -27.52 -13.22 15.13
C ILE A 79 -26.06 -12.73 15.26
N VAL A 80 -25.24 -12.98 14.24
CA VAL A 80 -23.86 -12.49 14.18
C VAL A 80 -23.85 -11.13 13.50
N TYR A 81 -23.19 -10.15 14.10
CA TYR A 81 -23.07 -8.79 13.58
C TYR A 81 -21.61 -8.44 13.24
N ASN A 82 -21.39 -7.77 12.11
CA ASN A 82 -20.10 -7.16 11.75
C ASN A 82 -20.10 -5.64 12.02
N THR A 83 -18.92 -5.06 12.28
CA THR A 83 -18.64 -3.61 12.46
C THR A 83 -17.29 -3.25 11.81
N THR A 84 -17.01 -1.96 11.54
CA THR A 84 -15.96 -1.52 10.59
C THR A 84 -14.96 -0.47 11.12
N TYR A 85 -13.71 -0.51 10.59
CA TYR A 85 -12.58 0.41 10.87
C TYR A 85 -11.74 0.69 9.59
N ASN A 86 -11.11 1.88 9.44
CA ASN A 86 -10.23 2.32 8.33
C ASN A 86 -8.82 1.73 8.37
N ILE A 87 -8.31 1.44 9.57
CA ILE A 87 -7.01 0.74 9.71
C ILE A 87 -7.00 -0.61 8.99
N GLY A 88 -8.17 -1.23 8.79
CA GLY A 88 -8.33 -2.43 7.97
C GLY A 88 -8.03 -2.20 6.49
N ALA A 89 -8.28 -1.01 5.95
CA ALA A 89 -7.86 -0.65 4.59
C ALA A 89 -6.34 -0.52 4.51
N GLY A 90 -5.70 0.13 5.50
CA GLY A 90 -4.24 0.22 5.61
C GLY A 90 -3.56 -1.15 5.73
N ARG A 91 -4.22 -2.14 6.37
CA ARG A 91 -3.74 -3.54 6.42
C ARG A 91 -3.96 -4.30 5.13
N THR A 92 -5.12 -4.12 4.49
CA THR A 92 -5.44 -4.77 3.21
C THR A 92 -4.43 -4.36 2.14
N LEU A 93 -4.09 -3.08 2.06
CA LEU A 93 -3.11 -2.53 1.11
C LEU A 93 -1.65 -2.65 1.58
N SER A 94 -1.40 -3.24 2.77
CA SER A 94 -0.09 -3.24 3.44
C SER A 94 0.54 -1.85 3.67
N THR A 95 -0.25 -0.78 3.57
CA THR A 95 0.16 0.61 3.85
C THR A 95 0.59 0.78 5.30
N ASN A 96 -0.05 0.07 6.23
CA ASN A 96 0.36 0.10 7.63
C ASN A 96 1.79 -0.42 7.85
N LYS A 97 2.33 -1.23 6.92
CA LYS A 97 3.68 -1.79 7.03
C LYS A 97 4.78 -0.79 6.71
N VAL A 98 4.44 0.32 6.05
CA VAL A 98 5.39 1.41 5.72
C VAL A 98 5.30 2.59 6.67
N TRP A 99 4.29 2.64 7.55
CA TRP A 99 4.20 3.62 8.63
C TRP A 99 5.33 3.47 9.66
N PRO A 100 5.56 4.46 10.54
CA PRO A 100 6.51 4.34 11.65
C PRO A 100 6.25 3.09 12.49
N GLY A 101 7.31 2.33 12.77
CA GLY A 101 7.25 1.04 13.48
C GLY A 101 6.75 -0.14 12.63
N GLY A 102 6.42 0.07 11.36
CA GLY A 102 6.06 -1.00 10.42
C GLY A 102 7.29 -1.80 9.94
N PRO A 103 7.12 -3.08 9.56
CA PRO A 103 8.23 -3.99 9.25
C PRO A 103 9.09 -3.61 8.03
N VAL A 104 8.64 -2.67 7.19
CA VAL A 104 9.44 -2.17 6.06
C VAL A 104 10.50 -1.14 6.52
N ASN A 105 10.38 -0.59 7.74
CA ASN A 105 11.36 0.31 8.38
C ASN A 105 11.65 1.63 7.62
N VAL A 106 10.67 2.18 6.90
CA VAL A 106 10.80 3.45 6.14
C VAL A 106 10.07 4.64 6.76
N SER A 107 9.20 4.41 7.75
CA SER A 107 8.49 5.44 8.54
C SER A 107 7.76 6.52 7.73
N LEU A 108 7.02 6.13 6.70
CA LEU A 108 6.28 7.01 5.80
C LEU A 108 4.97 7.48 6.43
N THR A 109 4.63 8.75 6.26
CA THR A 109 3.45 9.38 6.90
C THR A 109 2.72 10.37 5.99
N GLY A 110 3.32 10.77 4.87
CA GLY A 110 2.86 11.89 4.04
C GLY A 110 3.37 13.25 4.51
N ALA A 111 4.09 13.33 5.64
CA ALA A 111 4.79 14.54 6.04
C ALA A 111 5.81 14.96 4.96
N ASN A 112 6.06 16.26 4.82
CA ASN A 112 6.94 16.84 3.77
C ASN A 112 6.46 16.64 2.33
N MET A 113 5.17 16.31 2.12
CA MET A 113 4.53 16.30 0.80
C MET A 113 3.48 17.43 0.65
N PRO A 114 3.81 18.70 0.94
CA PRO A 114 2.83 19.77 0.96
C PRO A 114 2.25 20.02 -0.43
N ASN A 115 0.92 20.16 -0.51
CA ASN A 115 0.16 20.42 -1.75
C ASN A 115 0.37 19.38 -2.86
N ARG A 116 0.81 18.16 -2.55
CA ARG A 116 1.04 17.10 -3.55
C ARG A 116 -0.16 16.16 -3.73
N LEU A 117 -1.21 16.34 -2.94
CA LEU A 117 -2.42 15.50 -2.93
C LEU A 117 -3.68 16.37 -3.06
N GLY A 118 -4.58 16.00 -3.97
CA GLY A 118 -5.87 16.65 -4.19
C GLY A 118 -7.07 15.71 -4.13
N VAL A 119 -8.26 16.27 -3.89
CA VAL A 119 -9.55 15.56 -3.97
C VAL A 119 -10.59 16.44 -4.67
N TRP A 120 -11.30 15.86 -5.63
CA TRP A 120 -12.50 16.41 -6.25
C TRP A 120 -13.69 15.51 -5.91
N ASP A 121 -14.78 16.12 -5.45
CA ASP A 121 -15.94 15.40 -4.94
C ASP A 121 -17.24 16.23 -5.08
N GLY A 122 -18.40 15.68 -4.70
CA GLY A 122 -19.71 16.32 -4.89
C GLY A 122 -20.01 17.50 -3.96
N GLY A 123 -19.06 17.90 -3.12
CA GLY A 123 -19.23 19.06 -2.25
C GLY A 123 -18.02 19.33 -1.37
N LYS A 124 -18.20 20.27 -0.45
CA LYS A 124 -17.14 20.78 0.42
C LYS A 124 -16.80 19.78 1.53
N VAL A 125 -15.51 19.51 1.73
CA VAL A 125 -15.00 18.81 2.92
C VAL A 125 -15.18 19.67 4.16
N LEU A 126 -15.64 19.06 5.27
CA LEU A 126 -15.60 19.71 6.60
C LEU A 126 -14.15 19.84 7.07
N ASN A 127 -13.44 20.85 6.58
CA ASN A 127 -12.01 21.06 6.86
C ASN A 127 -11.69 21.33 8.34
N THR A 128 -12.70 21.66 9.15
CA THR A 128 -12.60 21.82 10.61
C THR A 128 -12.70 20.51 11.39
N HIS A 129 -12.98 19.38 10.73
CA HIS A 129 -13.07 18.09 11.40
C HIS A 129 -11.76 17.77 12.14
N GLN A 130 -11.85 17.19 13.34
CA GLN A 130 -10.71 17.02 14.26
C GLN A 130 -9.56 16.20 13.65
N GLU A 131 -9.89 15.30 12.73
CA GLU A 131 -8.91 14.49 11.99
C GLU A 131 -7.98 15.29 11.09
N PHE A 132 -8.37 16.49 10.67
CA PHE A 132 -7.62 17.27 9.69
C PHE A 132 -6.66 18.25 10.34
N GLY A 133 -7.01 18.84 11.49
CA GLY A 133 -6.14 19.77 12.20
C GLY A 133 -5.63 20.93 11.33
N GLY A 134 -6.47 21.43 10.40
CA GLY A 134 -6.11 22.49 9.44
C GLY A 134 -5.35 22.03 8.19
N ARG A 135 -5.13 20.72 7.99
CA ARG A 135 -4.39 20.19 6.83
C ARG A 135 -5.21 20.08 5.54
N VAL A 136 -6.51 20.35 5.58
CA VAL A 136 -7.38 20.43 4.39
C VAL A 136 -7.59 21.88 4.00
N THR A 137 -7.25 22.22 2.75
CA THR A 137 -7.54 23.53 2.15
C THR A 137 -8.62 23.37 1.09
N VAL A 138 -9.80 23.93 1.33
CA VAL A 138 -10.83 24.10 0.29
C VAL A 138 -10.35 25.17 -0.68
N SER A 139 -10.21 24.80 -1.95
CA SER A 139 -9.43 25.55 -2.95
C SER A 139 -10.30 26.22 -4.02
N ASP A 140 -11.60 26.00 -3.96
CA ASP A 140 -12.63 26.54 -4.84
C ASP A 140 -13.82 27.12 -4.03
N GLY A 141 -14.87 27.52 -4.73
CA GLY A 141 -16.05 28.19 -4.17
C GLY A 141 -17.08 27.27 -3.51
N GLY A 142 -16.82 25.97 -3.34
CA GLY A 142 -17.78 25.00 -2.81
C GLY A 142 -18.39 25.45 -1.47
N THR A 143 -19.71 25.57 -1.42
CA THR A 143 -20.43 26.13 -0.25
C THR A 143 -21.10 25.06 0.63
N THR A 144 -21.50 23.93 0.05
CA THR A 144 -22.28 22.89 0.74
C THR A 144 -21.40 21.77 1.28
N LEU A 145 -21.48 21.50 2.59
CA LEU A 145 -20.78 20.39 3.22
C LEU A 145 -21.27 19.04 2.69
N SER A 146 -20.35 18.10 2.49
CA SER A 146 -20.64 16.75 2.00
C SER A 146 -20.03 15.68 2.91
N ASP A 147 -20.88 14.76 3.38
CA ASP A 147 -20.45 13.57 4.12
C ASP A 147 -19.54 12.70 3.25
N HIS A 148 -19.87 12.56 1.96
CA HIS A 148 -19.08 11.80 1.01
C HIS A 148 -17.68 12.39 0.85
N ALA A 149 -17.58 13.70 0.55
CA ALA A 149 -16.29 14.38 0.39
C ALA A 149 -15.44 14.30 1.66
N THR A 150 -16.06 14.51 2.83
CA THR A 150 -15.37 14.44 4.12
C THR A 150 -14.88 13.03 4.46
N HIS A 151 -15.64 12.00 4.04
CA HIS A 151 -15.27 10.60 4.21
C HIS A 151 -14.10 10.19 3.32
N VAL A 152 -14.13 10.61 2.05
CA VAL A 152 -13.04 10.45 1.07
C VAL A 152 -11.76 11.11 1.59
N ALA A 153 -11.83 12.38 2.01
CA ALA A 153 -10.70 13.12 2.57
C ALA A 153 -10.13 12.45 3.83
N GLY A 154 -10.98 11.94 4.73
CA GLY A 154 -10.56 11.21 5.91
C GLY A 154 -9.80 9.93 5.58
N THR A 155 -10.25 9.17 4.59
CA THR A 155 -9.56 7.93 4.15
C THR A 155 -8.16 8.22 3.62
N MET A 156 -7.96 9.38 2.99
CA MET A 156 -6.67 9.80 2.48
C MET A 156 -5.74 10.26 3.62
N ILE A 157 -6.19 11.19 4.49
CA ILE A 157 -5.27 11.95 5.36
C ILE A 157 -5.68 12.10 6.83
N ALA A 158 -6.74 11.42 7.32
CA ALA A 158 -7.12 11.53 8.73
C ALA A 158 -5.96 11.18 9.65
N SER A 159 -5.68 12.04 10.64
CA SER A 159 -4.53 11.91 11.54
C SER A 159 -4.58 10.63 12.40
N GLY A 160 -5.77 10.10 12.64
CA GLY A 160 -6.03 9.01 13.56
C GLY A 160 -6.34 9.50 14.98
N VAL A 161 -7.00 10.67 15.14
CA VAL A 161 -7.58 11.07 16.45
C VAL A 161 -8.53 9.97 16.93
N SER A 162 -9.41 9.52 16.05
CA SER A 162 -9.96 8.18 16.11
C SER A 162 -8.96 7.23 15.45
N ALA A 163 -8.26 6.43 16.24
CA ALA A 163 -7.25 5.47 15.75
C ALA A 163 -7.80 4.57 14.62
N ASN A 164 -9.10 4.32 14.67
CA ASN A 164 -9.82 3.53 13.69
C ASN A 164 -10.11 4.24 12.38
N ALA A 165 -10.15 5.57 12.35
CA ALA A 165 -10.39 6.38 11.15
C ALA A 165 -9.10 6.78 10.42
N LYS A 166 -7.93 6.45 10.99
CA LYS A 166 -6.61 6.86 10.48
C LYS A 166 -6.47 6.61 8.98
N GLY A 167 -6.20 7.69 8.24
CA GLY A 167 -6.04 7.67 6.79
C GLY A 167 -4.69 7.11 6.37
N MET A 168 -4.53 6.84 5.08
CA MET A 168 -3.31 6.23 4.54
C MET A 168 -2.09 7.13 4.72
N ALA A 169 -2.18 8.39 4.30
CA ALA A 169 -1.14 9.42 4.45
C ALA A 169 -1.50 10.40 5.57
N TYR A 170 -1.57 9.88 6.80
CA TYR A 170 -2.13 10.53 7.97
C TYR A 170 -1.46 11.85 8.42
N MET A 171 -0.31 12.24 7.86
CA MET A 171 0.33 13.56 8.09
C MET A 171 0.38 14.45 6.83
N ALA A 172 -0.20 14.03 5.71
CA ALA A 172 -0.22 14.85 4.49
C ALA A 172 -1.19 16.04 4.58
N THR A 173 -0.98 17.03 3.72
CA THR A 173 -1.95 18.11 3.43
C THR A 173 -2.78 17.77 2.21
N LEU A 174 -4.04 18.21 2.16
CA LEU A 174 -4.98 17.93 1.08
C LEU A 174 -5.59 19.21 0.51
N LYS A 175 -5.58 19.35 -0.81
CA LYS A 175 -6.35 20.37 -1.54
C LYS A 175 -7.71 19.77 -1.93
N SER A 176 -8.80 20.41 -1.54
CA SER A 176 -10.16 19.95 -1.81
C SER A 176 -10.87 20.88 -2.77
N TYR A 177 -11.64 20.29 -3.69
CA TYR A 177 -12.44 20.95 -4.71
C TYR A 177 -13.80 20.26 -4.82
N ASP A 178 -14.83 20.98 -5.24
CA ASP A 178 -16.04 20.40 -5.79
C ASP A 178 -15.82 19.95 -7.25
N TRP A 179 -16.75 19.17 -7.82
CA TRP A 179 -16.56 18.57 -9.14
C TRP A 179 -16.94 19.48 -10.33
N ASN A 180 -17.43 20.70 -10.11
CA ASN A 180 -18.15 21.45 -11.16
C ASN A 180 -17.23 22.00 -12.26
N ASN A 181 -15.92 22.10 -12.02
CA ASN A 181 -14.92 22.60 -12.96
C ASN A 181 -13.61 21.77 -12.90
N ASP A 182 -13.76 20.46 -12.68
CA ASP A 182 -12.67 19.54 -12.39
C ASP A 182 -11.53 19.56 -13.41
N GLU A 183 -11.82 19.56 -14.72
CA GLU A 183 -10.79 19.53 -15.77
C GLU A 183 -9.83 20.72 -15.71
N GLN A 184 -10.36 21.95 -15.60
CA GLN A 184 -9.55 23.16 -15.51
C GLN A 184 -8.78 23.22 -14.19
N GLU A 185 -9.44 22.86 -13.09
CA GLU A 185 -8.84 22.88 -11.76
C GLU A 185 -7.73 21.85 -11.62
N MET A 186 -7.93 20.62 -12.14
CA MET A 186 -6.89 19.60 -12.21
C MET A 186 -5.68 20.10 -13.00
N ALA A 187 -5.89 20.71 -14.16
CA ALA A 187 -4.80 21.25 -14.97
C ALA A 187 -4.01 22.32 -14.20
N ASN A 188 -4.69 23.24 -13.51
CA ASN A 188 -4.08 24.29 -12.69
C ASN A 188 -3.34 23.71 -11.47
N ALA A 189 -3.93 22.72 -10.81
CA ALA A 189 -3.33 22.04 -9.67
C ALA A 189 -2.07 21.25 -10.07
N ALA A 190 -2.12 20.54 -11.19
CA ALA A 190 -0.99 19.82 -11.77
C ALA A 190 0.13 20.78 -12.18
N ALA A 191 -0.20 21.90 -12.83
CA ALA A 191 0.75 22.98 -13.14
C ALA A 191 1.41 23.57 -11.90
N SER A 192 0.70 23.61 -10.78
CA SER A 192 1.19 24.06 -9.47
C SER A 192 1.98 22.97 -8.72
N GLY A 193 2.19 21.80 -9.33
CA GLY A 193 2.99 20.71 -8.79
C GLY A 193 2.21 19.65 -8.02
N MET A 194 0.89 19.54 -8.16
CA MET A 194 0.17 18.39 -7.63
C MET A 194 0.68 17.09 -8.27
N LEU A 195 0.86 16.03 -7.47
CA LEU A 195 1.37 14.74 -7.96
C LEU A 195 0.27 13.71 -8.09
N ILE A 196 -0.72 13.72 -7.19
CA ILE A 196 -1.78 12.71 -7.14
C ILE A 196 -3.10 13.40 -6.80
N SER A 197 -4.17 13.00 -7.48
CA SER A 197 -5.54 13.40 -7.14
C SER A 197 -6.48 12.21 -6.99
N ASN A 198 -7.54 12.40 -6.21
CA ASN A 198 -8.63 11.45 -6.07
C ASN A 198 -9.91 12.01 -6.68
N HIS A 199 -10.57 11.21 -7.51
CA HIS A 199 -11.85 11.51 -8.15
C HIS A 199 -12.86 10.39 -7.86
N SER A 200 -13.67 10.58 -6.83
CA SER A 200 -14.63 9.59 -6.31
C SER A 200 -16.07 9.87 -6.76
N TYR A 201 -16.24 10.36 -7.98
CA TYR A 201 -17.52 10.64 -8.63
C TYR A 201 -17.54 10.07 -10.04
N GLY A 202 -18.68 10.10 -10.73
CA GLY A 202 -18.81 9.64 -12.11
C GLY A 202 -20.11 10.12 -12.74
N THR A 203 -20.23 9.85 -14.04
CA THR A 203 -21.46 10.07 -14.80
C THR A 203 -22.49 9.03 -14.37
N ILE A 204 -23.74 9.44 -14.13
CA ILE A 204 -24.84 8.50 -13.95
C ILE A 204 -25.06 7.77 -15.29
N SER A 205 -24.95 6.45 -15.26
CA SER A 205 -25.07 5.57 -16.41
C SER A 205 -25.98 4.41 -16.07
N GLY A 206 -26.81 3.97 -17.01
CA GLY A 206 -27.71 2.82 -16.79
C GLY A 206 -28.84 3.11 -15.82
N TRP A 207 -29.06 2.19 -14.87
CA TRP A 207 -30.10 2.28 -13.85
C TRP A 207 -29.68 3.16 -12.67
N TYR A 208 -30.58 4.06 -12.28
CA TYR A 208 -30.39 4.89 -11.10
C TYR A 208 -31.65 4.90 -10.23
N GLN A 209 -31.50 4.66 -8.94
CA GLN A 209 -32.60 4.77 -7.99
C GLN A 209 -32.71 6.20 -7.45
N ASN A 210 -33.72 6.93 -7.92
CA ASN A 210 -33.95 8.30 -7.49
C ASN A 210 -34.73 8.34 -6.18
N THR A 211 -33.98 8.36 -5.07
CA THR A 211 -34.51 8.42 -3.70
C THR A 211 -35.33 9.70 -3.42
N SER A 212 -35.11 10.78 -4.18
CA SER A 212 -35.83 12.06 -4.00
C SER A 212 -37.23 12.07 -4.62
N GLN A 213 -37.53 11.13 -5.53
CA GLN A 213 -38.79 11.04 -6.27
C GLN A 213 -39.53 9.75 -5.93
N SER A 214 -39.95 9.59 -4.67
CA SER A 214 -40.63 8.39 -4.17
C SER A 214 -39.85 7.08 -4.41
N ASN A 215 -38.51 7.17 -4.39
CA ASN A 215 -37.63 6.03 -4.61
C ASN A 215 -37.84 5.29 -5.95
N ARG A 216 -38.20 6.04 -7.01
CA ARG A 216 -38.46 5.48 -8.34
C ARG A 216 -37.16 5.11 -9.06
N TRP A 217 -37.24 4.09 -9.93
CA TRP A 217 -36.15 3.73 -10.83
C TRP A 217 -36.17 4.58 -12.09
N GLU A 218 -35.00 5.08 -12.46
CA GLU A 218 -34.78 5.90 -13.65
C GLU A 218 -33.70 5.26 -14.54
N TRP A 219 -33.94 5.22 -15.84
CA TRP A 219 -33.00 4.78 -16.86
C TRP A 219 -32.33 6.00 -17.50
N TYR A 220 -31.01 6.07 -17.39
CA TYR A 220 -30.17 7.15 -17.92
C TYR A 220 -29.49 6.81 -19.26
N GLY A 221 -29.69 5.58 -19.76
CA GLY A 221 -29.27 5.20 -21.10
C GLY A 221 -30.15 5.82 -22.19
N ASP A 222 -29.59 5.93 -23.38
CA ASP A 222 -30.29 6.49 -24.54
C ASP A 222 -30.92 5.36 -25.39
N PRO A 223 -32.26 5.22 -25.38
CA PRO A 223 -32.95 4.17 -26.12
C PRO A 223 -32.85 4.32 -27.64
N SER A 224 -32.43 5.47 -28.17
CA SER A 224 -32.19 5.66 -29.61
C SER A 224 -30.92 4.96 -30.10
N ILE A 225 -29.97 4.67 -29.20
CA ILE A 225 -28.72 3.97 -29.48
C ILE A 225 -28.84 2.50 -29.07
N SER A 226 -29.38 2.25 -27.87
CA SER A 226 -29.58 0.91 -27.34
C SER A 226 -30.73 0.88 -26.35
N THR A 227 -31.67 -0.04 -26.58
CA THR A 227 -32.83 -0.24 -25.70
C THR A 227 -32.54 -1.17 -24.52
N THR A 228 -31.40 -1.85 -24.51
CA THR A 228 -31.07 -2.89 -23.52
C THR A 228 -29.93 -2.49 -22.59
N ILE A 229 -28.96 -1.69 -23.04
CA ILE A 229 -27.73 -1.34 -22.30
C ILE A 229 -27.39 0.13 -22.55
N ASP A 230 -26.86 0.84 -21.56
CA ASP A 230 -26.38 2.22 -21.74
C ASP A 230 -25.05 2.23 -22.51
N TYR A 231 -24.99 2.96 -23.63
CA TYR A 231 -23.80 3.11 -24.47
C TYR A 231 -22.63 3.81 -23.74
N LYS A 232 -22.89 4.44 -22.59
CA LYS A 232 -21.85 5.11 -21.79
C LYS A 232 -20.94 4.14 -21.05
N PHE A 233 -21.33 2.88 -20.88
CA PHE A 233 -20.41 1.87 -20.37
C PHE A 233 -19.37 1.53 -21.42
N GLY A 234 -18.12 1.39 -21.00
CA GLY A 234 -16.99 1.04 -21.86
C GLY A 234 -16.45 2.18 -22.74
N ILE A 235 -17.25 3.22 -23.03
CA ILE A 235 -16.91 4.25 -24.01
C ILE A 235 -15.68 5.11 -23.63
N TYR A 236 -14.86 5.41 -24.64
CA TYR A 236 -13.87 6.49 -24.58
C TYR A 236 -14.43 7.72 -25.30
N ASP A 237 -14.90 8.69 -24.52
CA ASP A 237 -15.56 9.90 -24.98
C ASP A 237 -14.66 11.15 -24.84
N ASN A 238 -15.23 12.35 -25.05
CA ASN A 238 -14.50 13.61 -24.90
C ASN A 238 -13.98 13.83 -23.47
N SER A 239 -14.70 13.34 -22.47
CA SER A 239 -14.32 13.42 -21.06
C SER A 239 -13.10 12.55 -20.75
N ALA A 240 -13.09 11.29 -21.21
CA ALA A 240 -11.91 10.42 -21.11
C ALA A 240 -10.71 11.02 -21.85
N LYS A 241 -10.94 11.62 -23.03
CA LYS A 241 -9.90 12.32 -23.80
C LYS A 241 -9.31 13.52 -23.07
N ALA A 242 -10.14 14.35 -22.45
CA ALA A 242 -9.68 15.52 -21.70
C ALA A 242 -8.74 15.10 -20.56
N TRP A 243 -9.07 14.01 -19.85
CA TRP A 243 -8.23 13.49 -18.77
C TRP A 243 -6.91 12.89 -19.28
N ASP A 244 -6.94 12.20 -20.43
CA ASP A 244 -5.71 11.75 -21.10
C ASP A 244 -4.83 12.92 -21.55
N ASP A 245 -5.41 14.02 -22.04
CA ASP A 245 -4.67 15.23 -22.39
C ASP A 245 -4.06 15.91 -21.16
N ILE A 246 -4.80 16.01 -20.04
CA ILE A 246 -4.26 16.55 -18.77
C ILE A 246 -3.08 15.70 -18.29
N ALA A 247 -3.25 14.37 -18.23
CA ALA A 247 -2.18 13.46 -17.81
C ALA A 247 -0.96 13.50 -18.74
N SER A 248 -1.17 13.71 -20.05
CA SER A 248 -0.09 13.86 -21.04
C SER A 248 0.66 15.18 -20.89
N ASN A 249 -0.06 16.28 -20.63
CA ASN A 249 0.52 17.61 -20.46
C ASN A 249 1.26 17.76 -19.12
N TYR A 250 0.86 17.01 -18.09
CA TYR A 250 1.47 17.02 -16.76
C TYR A 250 2.00 15.62 -16.39
N PRO A 251 3.17 15.22 -16.90
CA PRO A 251 3.65 13.83 -16.85
C PRO A 251 4.00 13.29 -15.46
N TYR A 252 3.91 14.11 -14.40
CA TYR A 252 4.11 13.70 -13.01
C TYR A 252 2.80 13.59 -12.21
N TYR A 253 1.67 13.99 -12.81
CA TYR A 253 0.36 14.03 -12.18
C TYR A 253 -0.42 12.75 -12.48
N LEU A 254 -0.66 11.93 -11.45
CA LEU A 254 -1.48 10.72 -11.54
C LEU A 254 -2.90 11.00 -11.04
N ILE A 255 -3.87 10.90 -11.95
CA ILE A 255 -5.29 10.99 -11.64
C ILE A 255 -5.78 9.61 -11.18
N CYS A 256 -6.27 9.48 -9.96
CA CYS A 256 -6.90 8.25 -9.46
C CYS A 256 -8.43 8.37 -9.54
N LYS A 257 -9.09 7.45 -10.23
CA LYS A 257 -10.52 7.50 -10.54
C LYS A 257 -11.26 6.27 -10.04
N ALA A 258 -12.41 6.48 -9.39
CA ALA A 258 -13.33 5.40 -9.05
C ALA A 258 -13.89 4.72 -10.30
N ALA A 259 -13.92 3.38 -10.31
CA ALA A 259 -14.38 2.57 -11.45
C ALA A 259 -15.90 2.66 -11.71
N GLY A 260 -16.70 3.07 -10.72
CA GLY A 260 -18.17 3.06 -10.81
C GLY A 260 -18.78 2.03 -9.85
N ASN A 261 -20.05 2.22 -9.49
CA ASN A 261 -20.78 1.38 -8.53
C ASN A 261 -22.05 0.76 -9.11
N ASP A 262 -22.22 0.87 -10.43
CA ASP A 262 -23.48 0.58 -11.12
C ASP A 262 -23.65 -0.93 -11.37
N ARG A 263 -22.61 -1.75 -11.19
CA ARG A 263 -22.65 -3.16 -11.56
C ARG A 263 -23.74 -3.92 -10.80
N GLY A 264 -24.69 -4.46 -11.55
CA GLY A 264 -25.81 -5.25 -11.03
C GLY A 264 -27.01 -4.44 -10.59
N ASP A 265 -26.98 -3.11 -10.71
CA ASP A 265 -28.16 -2.28 -10.50
C ASP A 265 -29.25 -2.64 -11.51
N ASN A 266 -30.46 -2.75 -11.01
CA ASN A 266 -31.58 -3.31 -11.74
C ASN A 266 -32.90 -2.78 -11.18
N LEU A 267 -33.89 -2.65 -12.06
CA LEU A 267 -35.26 -2.37 -11.67
C LEU A 267 -35.77 -3.39 -10.63
N THR A 268 -36.20 -2.88 -9.48
CA THR A 268 -36.95 -3.64 -8.47
C THR A 268 -38.44 -3.29 -8.54
N GLY A 269 -39.17 -3.94 -9.45
CA GLY A 269 -40.61 -3.69 -9.67
C GLY A 269 -40.98 -3.74 -11.16
N SER A 270 -42.13 -3.18 -11.52
CA SER A 270 -42.62 -3.13 -12.90
C SER A 270 -42.66 -1.72 -13.51
N THR A 271 -42.32 -0.69 -12.73
CA THR A 271 -42.48 0.72 -13.13
C THR A 271 -41.14 1.42 -13.06
N TRP A 272 -40.75 2.05 -14.17
CA TRP A 272 -39.55 2.89 -14.27
C TRP A 272 -39.81 4.10 -15.16
N TYR A 273 -38.88 5.04 -15.13
CA TYR A 273 -38.92 6.27 -15.91
C TYR A 273 -37.62 6.44 -16.69
N TYR A 274 -37.64 7.19 -17.78
CA TYR A 274 -36.42 7.72 -18.36
C TYR A 274 -35.93 8.93 -17.54
N SER A 275 -34.65 9.27 -17.65
CA SER A 275 -34.06 10.42 -16.96
C SER A 275 -34.77 11.76 -17.24
N ASN A 276 -35.47 11.88 -18.36
CA ASN A 276 -36.33 13.03 -18.69
C ASN A 276 -37.71 13.03 -17.97
N GLY A 277 -37.97 12.04 -17.12
CA GLY A 277 -39.21 11.89 -16.35
C GLY A 277 -40.36 11.18 -17.09
N THR A 278 -40.17 10.76 -18.34
CA THR A 278 -41.19 10.02 -19.11
C THR A 278 -41.31 8.59 -18.58
N LEU A 279 -42.54 8.08 -18.46
CA LEU A 279 -42.79 6.70 -18.05
C LEU A 279 -42.23 5.71 -19.08
N GLY A 280 -41.46 4.72 -18.61
CA GLY A 280 -41.00 3.62 -19.45
C GLY A 280 -42.13 2.65 -19.80
N THR A 281 -42.18 2.20 -21.06
CA THR A 281 -43.17 1.24 -21.55
C THR A 281 -42.47 0.07 -22.24
N GLY A 282 -42.97 -1.16 -22.05
CA GLY A 282 -42.43 -2.36 -22.73
C GLY A 282 -41.53 -3.21 -21.83
N THR A 283 -40.50 -3.83 -22.41
CA THR A 283 -39.48 -4.59 -21.68
C THR A 283 -38.45 -3.64 -21.08
N PRO A 284 -38.11 -3.74 -19.77
CA PRO A 284 -37.08 -2.90 -19.18
C PRO A 284 -35.71 -3.19 -19.78
N PRO A 285 -34.83 -2.19 -19.86
CA PRO A 285 -33.39 -2.40 -20.08
C PRO A 285 -32.82 -3.45 -19.13
N GLU A 286 -31.73 -4.09 -19.56
CA GLU A 286 -31.04 -5.08 -18.74
C GLU A 286 -30.46 -4.44 -17.48
N LYS A 287 -30.18 -5.26 -16.47
CA LYS A 287 -29.39 -4.81 -15.32
C LYS A 287 -28.01 -4.34 -15.80
N ASP A 288 -27.42 -3.40 -15.07
CA ASP A 288 -26.13 -2.84 -15.45
C ASP A 288 -25.01 -3.89 -15.36
N GLY A 289 -24.21 -3.95 -16.43
CA GLY A 289 -23.25 -5.03 -16.70
C GLY A 289 -23.86 -6.33 -17.23
N GLY A 290 -25.17 -6.36 -17.52
CA GLY A 290 -25.88 -7.50 -18.08
C GLY A 290 -25.79 -8.77 -17.22
N THR A 291 -26.10 -9.93 -17.78
CA THR A 291 -26.02 -11.22 -17.05
C THR A 291 -24.60 -11.58 -16.61
N SER A 292 -23.58 -11.13 -17.34
CA SER A 292 -22.17 -11.47 -17.12
C SER A 292 -21.49 -10.59 -16.06
N GLY A 293 -22.01 -9.38 -15.84
CA GLY A 293 -21.47 -8.36 -14.93
C GLY A 293 -20.31 -7.52 -15.50
N TYR A 294 -19.96 -7.70 -16.77
CA TYR A 294 -18.86 -6.97 -17.44
C TYR A 294 -19.39 -5.78 -18.22
N ASP A 295 -18.49 -4.93 -18.72
CA ASP A 295 -18.83 -3.74 -19.52
C ASP A 295 -19.68 -2.75 -18.71
N CYS A 296 -19.12 -2.27 -17.59
CA CYS A 296 -19.84 -1.46 -16.60
C CYS A 296 -18.93 -0.39 -15.98
N ILE A 297 -17.99 0.15 -16.78
CA ILE A 297 -17.13 1.27 -16.40
C ILE A 297 -17.40 2.43 -17.35
N ALA A 298 -17.87 3.56 -16.82
CA ALA A 298 -18.35 4.66 -17.64
C ALA A 298 -17.31 5.78 -17.89
N SER A 299 -17.36 6.34 -19.10
CA SER A 299 -16.81 7.66 -19.47
C SER A 299 -15.39 7.92 -18.92
N TYR A 300 -15.18 8.93 -18.07
CA TYR A 300 -13.89 9.31 -17.46
C TYR A 300 -13.04 8.13 -16.97
N ALA A 301 -13.67 7.10 -16.39
CA ALA A 301 -12.97 5.95 -15.82
C ALA A 301 -12.31 5.06 -16.88
N THR A 302 -12.60 5.26 -18.16
CA THR A 302 -12.00 4.55 -19.30
C THR A 302 -10.76 5.25 -19.86
N ALA A 303 -10.36 6.43 -19.37
CA ALA A 303 -9.13 7.09 -19.83
C ALA A 303 -7.88 6.20 -19.66
N LYS A 304 -6.92 6.28 -20.59
CA LYS A 304 -5.73 5.39 -20.64
C LYS A 304 -4.71 5.73 -19.55
N ASN A 305 -4.51 7.02 -19.31
CA ASN A 305 -3.38 7.55 -18.55
C ASN A 305 -3.64 7.70 -17.05
N ILE A 306 -4.86 7.40 -16.61
CA ILE A 306 -5.28 7.46 -15.21
C ILE A 306 -5.11 6.10 -14.51
N LEU A 307 -5.23 6.09 -13.18
CA LEU A 307 -5.38 4.88 -12.39
C LEU A 307 -6.86 4.69 -12.01
N THR A 308 -7.56 3.79 -12.69
CA THR A 308 -8.93 3.41 -12.39
C THR A 308 -8.94 2.34 -11.30
N VAL A 309 -9.69 2.57 -10.22
CA VAL A 309 -9.63 1.75 -8.99
C VAL A 309 -10.99 1.09 -8.72
N GLY A 310 -10.99 -0.25 -8.70
CA GLY A 310 -12.14 -1.07 -8.31
C GLY A 310 -12.20 -1.33 -6.80
N ALA A 311 -13.35 -1.81 -6.31
CA ALA A 311 -13.61 -2.02 -4.89
C ALA A 311 -13.69 -3.49 -4.49
N VAL A 312 -12.91 -3.88 -3.48
CA VAL A 312 -12.95 -5.20 -2.83
C VAL A 312 -13.33 -5.10 -1.36
N SER A 313 -13.66 -6.23 -0.76
CA SER A 313 -13.82 -6.35 0.68
C SER A 313 -12.48 -6.21 1.41
N LYS A 314 -12.51 -5.70 2.64
CA LYS A 314 -11.31 -5.68 3.50
C LYS A 314 -10.86 -7.10 3.84
N ILE A 315 -9.55 -7.34 3.81
CA ILE A 315 -8.98 -8.65 4.13
C ILE A 315 -8.79 -8.80 5.64
N GLY A 316 -9.35 -9.88 6.21
CA GLY A 316 -9.06 -10.32 7.58
C GLY A 316 -9.56 -9.44 8.74
N GLY A 317 -10.43 -8.46 8.48
CA GLY A 317 -11.06 -7.64 9.53
C GLY A 317 -10.06 -7.01 10.53
N ASN A 318 -10.28 -7.20 11.83
CA ASN A 318 -9.48 -6.58 12.91
C ASN A 318 -8.22 -7.37 13.30
N THR A 319 -8.05 -8.59 12.81
CA THR A 319 -7.00 -9.53 13.24
C THR A 319 -6.09 -10.01 12.10
N GLY A 320 -6.38 -9.63 10.86
CA GLY A 320 -5.68 -10.12 9.67
C GLY A 320 -4.32 -9.48 9.41
N ASN A 321 -3.42 -10.27 8.79
CA ASN A 321 -2.07 -9.88 8.35
C ASN A 321 -2.05 -9.20 6.96
N GLY A 322 -3.21 -8.84 6.39
CA GLY A 322 -3.37 -8.42 5.00
C GLY A 322 -3.57 -9.62 4.05
N TRP A 323 -3.33 -9.43 2.76
CA TRP A 323 -3.35 -10.50 1.75
C TRP A 323 -2.36 -11.62 2.08
N THR A 324 -2.84 -12.87 2.06
CA THR A 324 -2.02 -14.09 2.18
C THR A 324 -2.18 -15.02 0.98
N LYS A 325 -3.35 -15.01 0.32
CA LYS A 325 -3.63 -15.82 -0.86
C LYS A 325 -4.63 -15.10 -1.77
N VAL A 326 -4.65 -15.49 -3.06
CA VAL A 326 -5.55 -14.93 -4.08
C VAL A 326 -7.02 -14.87 -3.65
N SER A 327 -7.52 -15.92 -2.97
CA SER A 327 -8.92 -15.99 -2.52
C SER A 327 -9.29 -15.00 -1.41
N ASP A 328 -8.31 -14.34 -0.78
CA ASP A 328 -8.59 -13.31 0.23
C ASP A 328 -9.17 -12.05 -0.40
N VAL A 329 -8.88 -11.80 -1.68
CA VAL A 329 -9.37 -10.63 -2.42
C VAL A 329 -10.78 -10.90 -2.94
N VAL A 330 -11.78 -10.51 -2.15
CA VAL A 330 -13.19 -10.72 -2.50
C VAL A 330 -13.76 -9.46 -3.16
N MET A 331 -14.12 -9.57 -4.44
CA MET A 331 -14.76 -8.49 -5.20
C MET A 331 -16.06 -8.02 -4.54
N SER A 332 -16.28 -6.71 -4.49
CA SER A 332 -17.55 -6.14 -4.01
C SER A 332 -18.69 -6.45 -4.99
N SER A 333 -19.94 -6.40 -4.52
CA SER A 333 -21.11 -6.65 -5.37
C SER A 333 -21.36 -5.57 -6.43
N PHE A 334 -20.81 -4.36 -6.25
CA PHE A 334 -21.14 -3.16 -7.02
C PHE A 334 -20.01 -2.61 -7.90
N SER A 335 -18.73 -2.99 -7.66
CA SER A 335 -17.62 -2.41 -8.44
C SER A 335 -17.78 -2.68 -9.93
N GLY A 336 -17.70 -1.62 -10.74
CA GLY A 336 -17.70 -1.71 -12.20
C GLY A 336 -16.54 -2.57 -12.71
N TRP A 337 -16.83 -3.40 -13.73
CA TRP A 337 -15.87 -4.27 -14.41
C TRP A 337 -15.72 -3.82 -15.86
N GLY A 338 -14.51 -3.94 -16.40
CA GLY A 338 -14.27 -3.74 -17.83
C GLY A 338 -14.85 -4.89 -18.67
N PRO A 339 -14.40 -5.09 -19.91
CA PRO A 339 -13.43 -4.25 -20.62
C PRO A 339 -13.97 -2.83 -20.87
N THR A 340 -13.10 -1.92 -21.33
CA THR A 340 -13.60 -0.78 -22.11
C THR A 340 -14.10 -1.27 -23.48
N ASP A 341 -14.86 -0.45 -24.21
CA ASP A 341 -15.38 -0.80 -25.54
C ASP A 341 -14.27 -1.22 -26.51
N ASP A 342 -13.12 -0.55 -26.42
CA ASP A 342 -11.94 -0.84 -27.22
C ASP A 342 -11.08 -1.98 -26.68
N GLY A 343 -11.56 -2.68 -25.65
CA GLY A 343 -11.00 -3.91 -25.13
C GLY A 343 -9.84 -3.76 -24.15
N ARG A 344 -9.64 -2.58 -23.56
CA ARG A 344 -8.58 -2.34 -22.57
C ARG A 344 -8.96 -2.87 -21.20
N ILE A 345 -7.95 -3.19 -20.41
CA ILE A 345 -8.07 -3.68 -19.04
C ILE A 345 -8.48 -2.53 -18.13
N LYS A 346 -9.69 -2.61 -17.57
CA LYS A 346 -10.18 -1.73 -16.49
C LYS A 346 -11.01 -2.56 -15.49
N PRO A 347 -10.99 -2.24 -14.18
CA PRO A 347 -10.13 -1.25 -13.52
C PRO A 347 -8.63 -1.60 -13.68
N ASP A 348 -7.72 -0.67 -13.41
CA ASP A 348 -6.29 -0.97 -13.46
C ASP A 348 -5.87 -1.81 -12.24
N VAL A 349 -6.40 -1.48 -11.05
CA VAL A 349 -6.15 -2.19 -9.79
C VAL A 349 -7.41 -2.17 -8.92
N VAL A 350 -7.44 -2.99 -7.88
CA VAL A 350 -8.46 -2.93 -6.82
C VAL A 350 -7.89 -2.47 -5.48
N SER A 351 -8.78 -1.94 -4.64
CA SER A 351 -8.50 -1.45 -3.30
C SER A 351 -9.72 -1.69 -2.38
N PRO A 352 -9.57 -1.82 -1.05
CA PRO A 352 -10.69 -2.03 -0.15
C PRO A 352 -11.70 -0.87 -0.23
N GLY A 353 -12.95 -1.17 -0.59
CA GLY A 353 -14.04 -0.19 -0.74
C GLY A 353 -15.33 -0.56 0.00
N VAL A 354 -15.36 -1.69 0.72
CA VAL A 354 -16.54 -2.15 1.47
C VAL A 354 -16.37 -1.88 2.96
N GLY A 355 -17.28 -1.08 3.51
CA GLY A 355 -17.38 -0.78 4.94
C GLY A 355 -16.17 -0.03 5.46
N LEU A 356 -15.71 1.00 4.77
CA LEU A 356 -14.58 1.83 5.22
C LEU A 356 -15.11 2.86 6.21
N TYR A 357 -14.48 2.97 7.39
CA TYR A 357 -14.89 3.88 8.47
C TYR A 357 -14.06 5.17 8.42
N SER A 358 -14.67 6.33 8.22
CA SER A 358 -13.95 7.60 8.08
C SER A 358 -14.78 8.78 8.59
N SER A 359 -14.20 9.98 8.59
CA SER A 359 -14.83 11.23 9.03
C SER A 359 -16.03 11.61 8.18
N ILE A 360 -17.07 12.22 8.75
CA ILE A 360 -18.21 12.78 8.00
C ILE A 360 -18.47 14.24 8.37
N SER A 361 -19.32 14.93 7.61
CA SER A 361 -19.51 16.38 7.70
C SER A 361 -20.58 16.81 8.71
N THR A 362 -21.27 15.87 9.34
CA THR A 362 -22.32 16.16 10.36
C THR A 362 -21.78 16.72 11.69
N GLY A 363 -20.46 16.70 11.90
CA GLY A 363 -19.81 17.34 13.04
C GLY A 363 -18.31 17.07 13.09
N ASN A 364 -17.55 17.87 13.85
CA ASN A 364 -16.09 17.78 13.87
C ASN A 364 -15.53 16.50 14.52
N ASP A 365 -16.37 15.70 15.17
CA ASP A 365 -16.04 14.45 15.85
C ASP A 365 -16.85 13.25 15.30
N LYS A 366 -17.46 13.39 14.12
CA LYS A 366 -18.42 12.42 13.57
C LYS A 366 -17.80 11.54 12.50
N TYR A 367 -18.18 10.27 12.52
CA TYR A 367 -17.67 9.25 11.63
C TYR A 367 -18.80 8.33 11.17
N ALA A 368 -18.67 7.76 9.98
CA ALA A 368 -19.57 6.72 9.48
C ALA A 368 -18.79 5.68 8.69
N SER A 369 -19.45 4.60 8.29
CA SER A 369 -18.90 3.66 7.31
C SER A 369 -19.64 3.72 6.00
N MET A 370 -18.88 3.77 4.91
CA MET A 370 -19.41 3.84 3.55
C MET A 370 -18.87 2.70 2.68
N ASN A 371 -19.63 2.40 1.63
CA ASN A 371 -19.29 1.43 0.60
C ASN A 371 -19.17 2.16 -0.73
N GLY A 372 -18.19 1.79 -1.55
CA GLY A 372 -18.07 2.29 -2.91
C GLY A 372 -16.65 2.17 -3.44
N THR A 373 -16.53 2.17 -4.77
CA THR A 373 -15.27 2.52 -5.44
C THR A 373 -14.79 3.90 -5.01
N SER A 374 -15.72 4.79 -4.64
CA SER A 374 -15.47 6.07 -3.98
C SER A 374 -14.67 5.99 -2.67
N MET A 375 -14.70 4.86 -1.96
CA MET A 375 -13.89 4.62 -0.77
C MET A 375 -12.59 3.86 -1.09
N ALA A 376 -12.59 3.04 -2.15
CA ALA A 376 -11.41 2.32 -2.63
C ALA A 376 -10.34 3.26 -3.22
N THR A 377 -10.76 4.24 -4.04
CA THR A 377 -9.88 5.22 -4.68
C THR A 377 -9.11 6.10 -3.70
N PRO A 378 -9.68 6.65 -2.61
CA PRO A 378 -8.94 7.45 -1.63
C PRO A 378 -7.95 6.61 -0.81
N ALA A 379 -8.27 5.33 -0.56
CA ALA A 379 -7.31 4.41 0.05
C ALA A 379 -6.12 4.17 -0.89
N ALA A 380 -6.35 4.00 -2.19
CA ALA A 380 -5.28 3.84 -3.16
C ALA A 380 -4.42 5.11 -3.32
N SER A 381 -5.05 6.27 -3.56
CA SER A 381 -4.34 7.54 -3.80
C SER A 381 -3.54 8.03 -2.59
N GLY A 382 -4.10 7.91 -1.37
CA GLY A 382 -3.38 8.22 -0.14
C GLY A 382 -2.16 7.31 0.07
N SER A 383 -2.28 6.02 -0.25
CA SER A 383 -1.17 5.08 -0.18
C SER A 383 -0.08 5.35 -1.21
N LEU A 384 -0.46 5.70 -2.45
CA LEU A 384 0.48 6.02 -3.52
C LEU A 384 1.25 7.32 -3.26
N LEU A 385 0.70 8.26 -2.49
CA LEU A 385 1.45 9.44 -2.03
C LEU A 385 2.65 9.02 -1.16
N LEU A 386 2.49 8.00 -0.31
CA LEU A 386 3.60 7.49 0.50
C LEU A 386 4.69 6.87 -0.37
N VAL A 387 4.31 6.19 -1.46
CA VAL A 387 5.29 5.66 -2.42
C VAL A 387 6.09 6.79 -3.08
N GLN A 388 5.44 7.90 -3.47
CA GLN A 388 6.13 9.09 -3.97
C GLN A 388 7.02 9.76 -2.90
N GLN A 389 6.56 9.81 -1.65
CA GLN A 389 7.35 10.31 -0.51
C GLN A 389 8.65 9.51 -0.37
N HIS A 390 8.55 8.18 -0.43
CA HIS A 390 9.69 7.27 -0.32
C HIS A 390 10.67 7.44 -1.49
N TYR A 391 10.15 7.44 -2.71
CA TYR A 391 10.98 7.61 -3.91
C TYR A 391 11.71 8.96 -3.89
N ASN A 392 11.03 10.04 -3.48
CA ASN A 392 11.67 11.34 -3.33
C ASN A 392 12.74 11.36 -2.23
N ALA A 393 12.49 10.70 -1.10
CA ALA A 393 13.47 10.60 -0.03
C ALA A 393 14.77 9.90 -0.47
N ILE A 394 14.69 8.91 -1.37
CA ILE A 394 15.86 8.18 -1.88
C ILE A 394 16.55 8.93 -3.01
N TYR A 395 15.80 9.44 -3.99
CA TYR A 395 16.35 9.91 -5.26
C TYR A 395 16.30 11.44 -5.45
N GLY A 396 15.72 12.19 -4.51
CA GLY A 396 15.59 13.65 -4.61
C GLY A 396 14.68 14.16 -5.72
N LYS A 397 13.91 13.26 -6.37
CA LYS A 397 12.98 13.56 -7.48
C LYS A 397 11.68 12.76 -7.32
N TYR A 398 10.64 13.12 -8.06
CA TYR A 398 9.37 12.37 -8.10
C TYR A 398 9.31 11.46 -9.33
N MET A 399 8.57 10.36 -9.24
CA MET A 399 8.27 9.49 -10.39
C MET A 399 7.27 10.17 -11.34
N ARG A 400 7.38 9.90 -12.65
CA ARG A 400 6.29 10.19 -13.61
C ARG A 400 5.00 9.46 -13.22
N SER A 401 3.85 9.95 -13.67
CA SER A 401 2.54 9.32 -13.42
C SER A 401 2.48 7.90 -13.96
N ALA A 402 2.98 7.66 -15.18
CA ALA A 402 3.13 6.32 -15.74
C ALA A 402 4.05 5.41 -14.92
N SER A 403 5.07 5.96 -14.26
CA SER A 403 5.93 5.17 -13.38
C SER A 403 5.22 4.77 -12.09
N LEU A 404 4.48 5.69 -11.47
CA LEU A 404 3.71 5.36 -10.27
C LEU A 404 2.58 4.36 -10.56
N LYS A 405 1.86 4.54 -11.69
CA LYS A 405 0.87 3.58 -12.19
C LYS A 405 1.49 2.22 -12.50
N GLY A 406 2.58 2.20 -13.27
CA GLY A 406 3.28 0.98 -13.65
C GLY A 406 3.85 0.22 -12.44
N LEU A 407 4.39 0.92 -11.44
CA LEU A 407 4.88 0.31 -10.20
C LEU A 407 3.74 -0.30 -9.38
N ALA A 408 2.61 0.41 -9.26
CA ALA A 408 1.42 -0.10 -8.59
C ALA A 408 0.91 -1.40 -9.24
N ILE A 409 0.90 -1.47 -10.57
CA ILE A 409 0.53 -2.65 -11.36
C ILE A 409 1.57 -3.76 -11.20
N HIS A 410 2.86 -3.46 -11.36
CA HIS A 410 3.94 -4.44 -11.32
C HIS A 410 3.98 -5.21 -9.99
N THR A 411 3.68 -4.50 -8.89
CA THR A 411 3.79 -5.00 -7.52
C THR A 411 2.44 -5.34 -6.87
N ALA A 412 1.34 -5.27 -7.63
CA ALA A 412 0.03 -5.66 -7.15
C ALA A 412 0.02 -7.14 -6.72
N ASP A 413 -0.71 -7.42 -5.65
CA ASP A 413 -0.98 -8.77 -5.18
C ASP A 413 -2.03 -9.42 -6.12
N GLU A 414 -1.72 -10.59 -6.65
CA GLU A 414 -2.59 -11.34 -7.56
C GLU A 414 -4.00 -11.58 -6.97
N ALA A 415 -5.03 -11.41 -7.80
CA ALA A 415 -6.44 -11.49 -7.43
C ALA A 415 -7.26 -11.99 -8.63
N GLY A 416 -8.18 -12.93 -8.39
CA GLY A 416 -8.99 -13.50 -9.47
C GLY A 416 -8.29 -14.66 -10.18
N THR A 417 -8.38 -14.68 -11.52
CA THR A 417 -7.68 -15.67 -12.34
C THR A 417 -6.24 -15.23 -12.59
N THR A 418 -5.28 -16.16 -12.69
CA THR A 418 -3.86 -15.82 -12.91
C THR A 418 -3.66 -14.83 -14.07
N GLY A 419 -2.89 -13.76 -13.81
CA GLY A 419 -2.67 -12.67 -14.76
C GLY A 419 -3.75 -11.58 -14.64
N PRO A 420 -3.72 -10.56 -15.50
CA PRO A 420 -4.75 -9.52 -15.45
C PRO A 420 -6.14 -10.07 -15.80
N ASP A 421 -7.19 -9.47 -15.25
CA ASP A 421 -8.57 -9.71 -15.65
C ASP A 421 -9.43 -8.43 -15.61
N TYR A 422 -10.61 -8.45 -16.22
CA TYR A 422 -11.49 -7.27 -16.29
C TYR A 422 -12.25 -6.98 -14.98
N LYS A 423 -12.11 -7.81 -13.94
CA LYS A 423 -12.75 -7.61 -12.62
C LYS A 423 -11.79 -6.93 -11.64
N PHE A 424 -10.61 -7.51 -11.48
CA PHE A 424 -9.59 -7.11 -10.51
C PHE A 424 -8.49 -6.26 -11.14
N GLY A 425 -8.49 -6.11 -12.47
CA GLY A 425 -7.42 -5.44 -13.19
C GLY A 425 -6.15 -6.25 -13.11
N TRP A 426 -5.06 -5.60 -12.71
CA TRP A 426 -3.77 -6.22 -12.44
C TRP A 426 -3.62 -6.74 -11.00
N GLY A 427 -4.66 -6.62 -10.17
CA GLY A 427 -4.69 -7.14 -8.80
C GLY A 427 -4.88 -6.09 -7.71
N LEU A 428 -4.69 -6.51 -6.46
CA LEU A 428 -4.82 -5.66 -5.27
C LEU A 428 -3.57 -4.81 -5.07
N LEU A 429 -3.74 -3.48 -4.99
CA LEU A 429 -2.62 -2.58 -4.70
C LEU A 429 -1.90 -2.95 -3.39
N ASN A 430 -0.57 -2.97 -3.40
CA ASN A 430 0.24 -3.26 -2.23
C ASN A 430 1.36 -2.21 -2.04
N THR A 431 1.18 -1.33 -1.06
CA THR A 431 2.11 -0.22 -0.78
C THR A 431 3.49 -0.70 -0.32
N ALA A 432 3.54 -1.76 0.49
CA ALA A 432 4.79 -2.32 0.98
C ALA A 432 5.60 -2.96 -0.14
N SER A 433 4.94 -3.65 -1.07
CA SER A 433 5.59 -4.23 -2.26
C SER A 433 6.17 -3.14 -3.16
N CYS A 434 5.46 -2.01 -3.37
CA CYS A 434 6.02 -0.86 -4.10
C CYS A 434 7.33 -0.35 -3.45
N VAL A 435 7.32 -0.15 -2.13
CA VAL A 435 8.47 0.37 -1.37
C VAL A 435 9.64 -0.62 -1.36
N ASN A 436 9.36 -1.91 -1.14
CA ASN A 436 10.38 -2.96 -1.18
C ASN A 436 11.01 -3.10 -2.57
N PHE A 437 10.19 -2.99 -3.63
CA PHE A 437 10.69 -3.01 -5.00
C PHE A 437 11.68 -1.87 -5.25
N ILE A 438 11.36 -0.65 -4.80
CA ILE A 438 12.26 0.52 -4.87
C ILE A 438 13.56 0.29 -4.09
N ASN A 439 13.48 -0.33 -2.91
CA ASN A 439 14.63 -0.56 -2.03
C ASN A 439 15.58 -1.65 -2.55
N ASP A 440 15.09 -2.65 -3.27
CA ASP A 440 15.90 -3.78 -3.75
C ASP A 440 16.43 -3.54 -5.17
N SER A 441 17.27 -2.51 -5.35
CA SER A 441 17.90 -2.20 -6.65
C SER A 441 18.92 -3.24 -7.11
N ASN A 442 19.27 -4.22 -6.28
CA ASN A 442 20.21 -5.29 -6.64
C ASN A 442 19.54 -6.35 -7.51
N ASN A 443 18.28 -6.68 -7.23
CA ASN A 443 17.52 -7.68 -7.97
C ASN A 443 16.42 -7.07 -8.85
N ASN A 444 15.96 -5.86 -8.52
CA ASN A 444 14.96 -5.14 -9.29
C ASN A 444 15.57 -4.04 -10.12
N LYS A 445 14.97 -3.83 -11.29
CA LYS A 445 15.32 -2.74 -12.19
C LYS A 445 14.14 -1.82 -12.40
N PHE A 446 14.34 -0.53 -12.15
CA PHE A 446 13.40 0.54 -12.47
C PHE A 446 14.10 1.59 -13.32
N GLU A 447 13.63 1.81 -14.55
CA GLU A 447 14.14 2.85 -15.44
C GLU A 447 13.01 3.68 -16.07
N GLU A 448 13.24 4.98 -16.16
CA GLU A 448 12.43 5.91 -16.94
C GLU A 448 13.16 6.18 -18.27
N ARG A 449 12.64 5.66 -19.39
CA ARG A 449 13.30 5.69 -20.71
C ARG A 449 12.47 6.44 -21.74
N ILE A 450 13.08 6.67 -22.91
CA ILE A 450 12.46 7.25 -24.10
C ILE A 450 12.72 6.30 -25.26
N LEU A 451 11.66 5.89 -25.95
CA LEU A 451 11.75 5.14 -27.21
C LEU A 451 11.64 6.11 -28.38
N THR A 452 12.51 5.97 -29.38
CA THR A 452 12.46 6.74 -30.64
C THR A 452 11.80 5.90 -31.72
N ASN A 453 11.08 6.53 -32.64
CA ASN A 453 10.30 5.86 -33.67
C ASN A 453 11.14 4.88 -34.49
N ALA A 454 10.63 3.65 -34.64
CA ALA A 454 11.27 2.54 -35.34
C ALA A 454 12.63 2.11 -34.77
N GLN A 455 13.06 2.64 -33.63
CA GLN A 455 14.23 2.15 -32.90
C GLN A 455 13.82 1.04 -31.94
N THR A 456 14.75 0.12 -31.72
CA THR A 456 14.59 -0.96 -30.75
C THR A 456 15.59 -0.75 -29.61
N GLN A 457 15.16 -1.00 -28.38
CA GLN A 457 16.02 -1.00 -27.20
C GLN A 457 16.12 -2.41 -26.64
N THR A 458 17.31 -2.84 -26.26
CA THR A 458 17.54 -4.16 -25.68
C THR A 458 18.14 -4.07 -24.28
N ILE A 459 17.77 -5.03 -23.42
CA ILE A 459 18.33 -5.22 -22.09
C ILE A 459 18.59 -6.71 -21.91
N GLN A 460 19.82 -7.05 -21.55
CA GLN A 460 20.20 -8.43 -21.30
C GLN A 460 20.38 -8.66 -19.79
N PHE A 461 19.85 -9.76 -19.27
CA PHE A 461 20.02 -10.17 -17.87
C PHE A 461 20.01 -11.69 -17.72
N ASN A 462 20.58 -12.20 -16.63
CA ASN A 462 20.60 -13.63 -16.30
C ASN A 462 19.43 -13.99 -15.40
N ALA A 463 18.70 -15.04 -15.75
CA ALA A 463 17.70 -15.64 -14.89
C ALA A 463 18.23 -16.93 -14.25
N GLU A 464 17.76 -17.23 -13.05
CA GLU A 464 18.04 -18.48 -12.36
C GLU A 464 16.81 -19.40 -12.39
N ALA A 465 17.04 -20.71 -12.34
CA ALA A 465 15.95 -21.68 -12.35
C ALA A 465 15.08 -21.52 -11.10
N GLY A 466 13.75 -21.42 -11.29
CA GLY A 466 12.79 -21.30 -10.20
C GLY A 466 12.66 -19.92 -9.56
N LYS A 467 13.40 -18.91 -10.04
CA LYS A 467 13.26 -17.50 -9.66
C LYS A 467 12.41 -16.78 -10.71
N PRO A 468 11.17 -16.34 -10.39
CA PRO A 468 10.29 -15.74 -11.40
C PRO A 468 10.88 -14.48 -12.04
N ILE A 469 10.50 -14.25 -13.30
CA ILE A 469 10.76 -12.99 -14.00
C ILE A 469 9.41 -12.29 -14.19
N LYS A 470 9.31 -11.04 -13.74
CA LYS A 470 8.20 -10.15 -14.11
C LYS A 470 8.78 -8.92 -14.79
N ILE A 471 8.25 -8.56 -15.94
CA ILE A 471 8.64 -7.37 -16.70
C ILE A 471 7.39 -6.58 -16.98
N THR A 472 7.38 -5.28 -16.67
CA THR A 472 6.27 -4.39 -17.01
C THR A 472 6.80 -3.13 -17.67
N ILE A 473 6.17 -2.73 -18.77
CA ILE A 473 6.29 -1.35 -19.27
C ILE A 473 4.97 -0.62 -19.11
N CYS A 474 5.04 0.68 -18.82
CA CYS A 474 3.87 1.55 -18.74
C CYS A 474 4.21 2.94 -19.27
N TRP A 475 3.32 3.52 -20.06
CA TRP A 475 3.53 4.84 -20.66
C TRP A 475 2.26 5.71 -20.61
N THR A 476 2.49 7.03 -20.55
CA THR A 476 1.44 8.02 -20.77
C THR A 476 1.28 8.18 -22.27
N ASP A 477 0.22 7.60 -22.83
CA ASP A 477 -0.05 7.59 -24.26
C ASP A 477 -0.72 8.90 -24.72
N LYS A 478 -0.57 9.27 -25.99
CA LYS A 478 -1.31 10.41 -26.53
C LYS A 478 -2.82 10.11 -26.49
N SER A 479 -3.64 11.10 -26.15
CA SER A 479 -5.11 10.98 -26.17
C SER A 479 -5.60 10.35 -27.48
N GLY A 480 -6.45 9.33 -27.40
CA GLY A 480 -7.13 8.77 -28.57
C GLY A 480 -8.14 9.74 -29.19
N THR A 481 -8.68 9.39 -30.36
CA THR A 481 -9.80 10.12 -30.97
C THR A 481 -11.12 9.53 -30.47
N PRO A 482 -11.93 10.31 -29.71
CA PRO A 482 -13.21 9.84 -29.18
C PRO A 482 -14.09 9.20 -30.24
N VAL A 483 -14.82 8.17 -29.82
CA VAL A 483 -15.86 7.56 -30.65
C VAL A 483 -17.15 8.38 -30.54
N THR A 484 -17.92 8.43 -31.61
CA THR A 484 -19.27 9.01 -31.60
C THR A 484 -20.21 8.11 -30.79
N SER A 485 -21.15 8.74 -30.08
CA SER A 485 -22.13 8.05 -29.23
C SER A 485 -23.24 7.34 -30.02
N ASP A 486 -23.14 7.23 -31.35
CA ASP A 486 -24.19 6.68 -32.21
C ASP A 486 -24.19 5.14 -32.32
N LYS A 487 -23.24 4.47 -31.66
CA LYS A 487 -23.08 3.02 -31.72
C LYS A 487 -22.70 2.43 -30.36
N LEU A 488 -23.44 1.39 -29.95
CA LEU A 488 -23.12 0.56 -28.78
C LEU A 488 -21.81 -0.22 -29.00
N ASN A 489 -20.95 -0.26 -27.99
CA ASN A 489 -19.72 -1.04 -27.90
C ASN A 489 -18.77 -0.83 -29.09
N ASN A 490 -18.34 0.42 -29.30
CA ASN A 490 -17.49 0.76 -30.43
C ASN A 490 -16.04 0.30 -30.22
N THR A 491 -15.68 -0.82 -30.85
CA THR A 491 -14.38 -1.50 -30.67
C THR A 491 -13.16 -0.80 -31.30
N LYS A 492 -13.27 0.47 -31.71
CA LYS A 492 -12.15 1.22 -32.27
C LYS A 492 -11.06 1.37 -31.21
N VAL A 493 -9.84 0.93 -31.52
CA VAL A 493 -8.69 1.00 -30.60
C VAL A 493 -8.38 2.46 -30.24
N MET A 494 -8.27 2.76 -28.94
CA MET A 494 -7.92 4.10 -28.46
C MET A 494 -6.42 4.29 -28.27
N LEU A 495 -5.63 3.22 -28.23
CA LEU A 495 -4.16 3.28 -28.20
C LEU A 495 -3.61 4.02 -29.42
N VAL A 496 -2.69 4.97 -29.20
CA VAL A 496 -2.07 5.78 -30.27
C VAL A 496 -0.64 5.32 -30.51
N ASN A 497 0.19 5.31 -29.46
CA ASN A 497 1.54 4.79 -29.54
C ASN A 497 1.56 3.34 -29.02
N ASP A 498 1.68 2.39 -29.94
CA ASP A 498 1.75 0.94 -29.68
C ASP A 498 3.22 0.55 -29.40
N LEU A 499 3.54 0.34 -28.13
CA LEU A 499 4.86 -0.09 -27.65
C LEU A 499 4.80 -1.58 -27.30
N ASP A 500 5.83 -2.32 -27.72
CA ASP A 500 5.90 -3.77 -27.58
C ASP A 500 7.11 -4.20 -26.74
N ILE A 501 6.89 -5.16 -25.85
CA ILE A 501 7.94 -5.96 -25.22
C ILE A 501 7.96 -7.39 -25.75
N ARG A 502 9.17 -7.91 -25.96
CA ARG A 502 9.43 -9.33 -26.24
C ARG A 502 10.61 -9.78 -25.41
N LEU A 503 10.48 -10.92 -24.72
CA LEU A 503 11.58 -11.50 -23.96
C LEU A 503 12.09 -12.75 -24.69
N LYS A 504 13.36 -12.76 -25.07
CA LYS A 504 13.99 -13.88 -25.78
C LYS A 504 14.98 -14.60 -24.88
N ARG A 505 14.84 -15.92 -24.74
CA ARG A 505 15.87 -16.77 -24.11
C ARG A 505 16.96 -17.09 -25.14
N MET A 506 18.22 -16.85 -24.78
CA MET A 506 19.32 -16.93 -25.74
C MET A 506 19.79 -18.37 -26.02
N SER A 507 19.53 -19.32 -25.11
CA SER A 507 19.98 -20.71 -25.26
C SER A 507 19.24 -21.48 -26.36
N ASP A 508 17.97 -21.16 -26.61
CA ASP A 508 17.10 -21.89 -27.52
C ASP A 508 16.23 -20.99 -28.42
N ASN A 509 16.42 -19.67 -28.34
CA ASN A 509 15.65 -18.66 -29.06
C ASN A 509 14.14 -18.62 -28.73
N SER A 510 13.70 -19.22 -27.62
CA SER A 510 12.30 -19.12 -27.18
C SER A 510 11.89 -17.65 -26.93
N ILE A 511 10.72 -17.25 -27.44
CA ILE A 511 10.17 -15.88 -27.30
C ILE A 511 8.95 -15.92 -26.40
N TYR A 512 8.93 -15.04 -25.40
CA TYR A 512 7.81 -14.83 -24.49
C TYR A 512 7.17 -13.47 -24.78
N MET A 513 5.83 -13.46 -24.79
CA MET A 513 4.98 -12.33 -25.16
C MET A 513 4.18 -11.82 -23.95
N PRO A 514 3.74 -10.55 -23.96
CA PRO A 514 2.99 -9.99 -22.85
C PRO A 514 1.59 -10.59 -22.74
N TYR A 515 0.94 -10.35 -21.60
CA TYR A 515 -0.46 -10.72 -21.38
C TYR A 515 -1.41 -9.95 -22.31
N VAL A 516 -2.45 -10.66 -22.76
CA VAL A 516 -3.59 -10.13 -23.51
C VAL A 516 -4.88 -10.76 -22.99
N LEU A 517 -5.97 -9.97 -22.99
CA LEU A 517 -7.32 -10.46 -22.70
C LEU A 517 -8.19 -10.46 -23.95
N ASN A 518 -9.19 -11.34 -23.97
CA ASN A 518 -10.18 -11.38 -25.03
C ASN A 518 -11.44 -10.58 -24.62
N PRO A 519 -11.68 -9.37 -25.16
CA PRO A 519 -12.86 -8.59 -24.81
C PRO A 519 -14.19 -9.24 -25.25
N ALA A 520 -14.17 -10.13 -26.25
CA ALA A 520 -15.35 -10.90 -26.65
C ALA A 520 -15.67 -12.07 -25.69
N SER A 521 -14.78 -12.36 -24.74
CA SER A 521 -14.98 -13.39 -23.71
C SER A 521 -14.36 -12.91 -22.40
N PRO A 522 -14.97 -11.88 -21.76
CA PRO A 522 -14.33 -11.12 -20.70
C PRO A 522 -14.11 -11.91 -19.38
N SER A 523 -14.69 -13.11 -19.27
CA SER A 523 -14.44 -14.03 -18.15
C SER A 523 -13.32 -15.04 -18.38
N SER A 524 -12.77 -15.11 -19.58
CA SER A 524 -11.64 -16.00 -19.88
C SER A 524 -10.36 -15.47 -19.24
N ALA A 525 -9.52 -16.37 -18.73
CA ALA A 525 -8.21 -16.02 -18.20
C ALA A 525 -7.32 -15.38 -19.28
N ALA A 526 -6.36 -14.56 -18.85
CA ALA A 526 -5.37 -13.96 -19.74
C ALA A 526 -4.56 -15.03 -20.48
N THR A 527 -4.28 -14.75 -21.74
CA THR A 527 -3.31 -15.49 -22.55
C THR A 527 -2.12 -14.59 -22.84
N THR A 528 -1.13 -15.08 -23.57
CA THR A 528 -0.01 -14.26 -24.03
C THR A 528 -0.11 -14.00 -25.52
N GLY A 529 0.21 -12.79 -25.95
CA GLY A 529 0.11 -12.40 -27.35
C GLY A 529 0.55 -10.97 -27.56
N ASP A 530 0.21 -10.45 -28.72
CA ASP A 530 0.51 -9.07 -29.09
C ASP A 530 -0.54 -8.13 -28.47
N ASN A 531 -0.15 -7.29 -27.52
CA ASN A 531 -1.08 -6.35 -26.89
C ASN A 531 -1.15 -5.05 -27.70
N THR A 532 -2.26 -4.85 -28.39
CA THR A 532 -2.48 -3.71 -29.30
C THR A 532 -3.44 -2.67 -28.70
N ARG A 533 -3.77 -2.79 -27.42
CA ARG A 533 -4.87 -2.02 -26.79
C ARG A 533 -4.42 -1.26 -25.56
N ASP A 534 -3.64 -1.89 -24.69
CA ASP A 534 -3.28 -1.33 -23.40
C ASP A 534 -2.00 -0.49 -23.48
N ASN A 535 -1.95 0.61 -22.73
CA ASN A 535 -0.71 1.38 -22.50
C ASN A 535 0.15 0.81 -21.35
N VAL A 536 -0.03 -0.48 -21.08
CA VAL A 536 0.68 -1.29 -20.09
C VAL A 536 0.86 -2.68 -20.68
N GLU A 537 2.11 -3.15 -20.77
CA GLU A 537 2.40 -4.53 -21.14
C GLU A 537 3.16 -5.21 -20.00
N GLN A 538 2.83 -6.47 -19.73
CA GLN A 538 3.51 -7.28 -18.73
C GLN A 538 3.82 -8.69 -19.24
N ILE A 539 5.07 -9.11 -19.10
CA ILE A 539 5.51 -10.51 -19.27
C ILE A 539 5.76 -11.08 -17.88
N TYR A 540 5.18 -12.23 -17.56
CA TYR A 540 5.44 -12.96 -16.33
C TYR A 540 5.83 -14.41 -16.64
N LEU A 541 6.99 -14.82 -16.13
CA LEU A 541 7.48 -16.19 -16.17
C LEU A 541 7.64 -16.67 -14.73
N GLN A 542 6.72 -17.52 -14.29
CA GLN A 542 6.72 -18.05 -12.92
C GLN A 542 7.93 -18.94 -12.61
N SER A 543 8.43 -19.69 -13.58
CA SER A 543 9.54 -20.63 -13.41
C SER A 543 10.42 -20.64 -14.66
N PRO A 544 11.18 -19.56 -14.90
CA PRO A 544 12.06 -19.49 -16.07
C PRO A 544 13.16 -20.55 -15.93
N THR A 545 13.58 -21.11 -17.06
CA THR A 545 14.83 -21.88 -17.11
C THR A 545 16.01 -20.94 -16.90
N ALA A 546 17.02 -21.38 -16.14
CA ALA A 546 18.24 -20.62 -15.95
C ALA A 546 18.91 -20.29 -17.29
N GLY A 547 19.45 -19.07 -17.42
CA GLY A 547 20.17 -18.66 -18.62
C GLY A 547 20.09 -17.17 -18.89
N VAL A 548 20.65 -16.77 -20.03
CA VAL A 548 20.66 -15.38 -20.50
C VAL A 548 19.34 -15.08 -21.23
N TYR A 549 18.68 -13.99 -20.84
CA TYR A 549 17.50 -13.45 -21.51
C TYR A 549 17.79 -12.06 -22.04
N THR A 550 17.22 -11.75 -23.21
CA THR A 550 17.23 -10.43 -23.84
C THR A 550 15.82 -9.92 -23.94
N LEU A 551 15.51 -8.86 -23.18
CA LEU A 551 14.30 -8.07 -23.32
C LEU A 551 14.49 -7.08 -24.48
N THR A 552 13.55 -7.06 -25.39
CA THR A 552 13.47 -6.13 -26.52
C THR A 552 12.24 -5.25 -26.35
N ILE A 553 12.43 -3.94 -26.46
CA ILE A 553 11.36 -2.93 -26.47
C ILE A 553 11.36 -2.23 -27.83
N SER A 554 10.22 -2.22 -28.50
CA SER A 554 10.02 -1.63 -29.83
C SER A 554 8.67 -0.91 -29.92
N ASN A 555 8.33 -0.36 -31.08
CA ASN A 555 7.00 0.16 -31.36
C ASN A 555 6.48 -0.36 -32.69
N LYS A 556 5.15 -0.47 -32.80
CA LYS A 556 4.46 -0.63 -34.10
C LYS A 556 4.07 0.72 -34.67
N GLY A 557 3.94 0.76 -35.99
CA GLY A 557 3.56 1.96 -36.73
C GLY A 557 4.53 3.14 -36.51
N THR A 558 4.00 4.35 -36.57
CA THR A 558 4.76 5.58 -36.34
C THR A 558 4.35 6.21 -35.01
N LEU A 559 5.30 6.50 -34.12
CA LEU A 559 5.06 7.24 -32.88
C LEU A 559 4.59 8.66 -33.19
N TYR A 560 3.52 9.12 -32.53
CA TYR A 560 2.88 10.42 -32.75
C TYR A 560 3.86 11.61 -32.70
N SER A 561 4.77 11.62 -31.73
CA SER A 561 5.76 12.68 -31.51
C SER A 561 7.19 12.28 -31.91
N SER A 562 7.35 11.27 -32.77
CA SER A 562 8.64 10.60 -33.10
C SER A 562 9.38 9.95 -31.92
N THR A 563 8.94 10.20 -30.68
CA THR A 563 9.43 9.58 -29.45
C THR A 563 8.27 9.33 -28.48
N GLN A 564 8.40 8.31 -27.62
CA GLN A 564 7.47 8.01 -26.53
C GLN A 564 8.26 7.70 -25.24
N PRO A 565 8.11 8.51 -24.18
CA PRO A 565 8.64 8.17 -22.87
C PRO A 565 7.87 7.00 -22.24
N TYR A 566 8.57 6.04 -21.65
CA TYR A 566 7.97 4.88 -20.98
C TYR A 566 8.74 4.53 -19.70
N SER A 567 8.08 3.80 -18.80
CA SER A 567 8.65 3.30 -17.54
C SER A 567 8.85 1.80 -17.65
N LEU A 568 9.99 1.29 -17.20
CA LEU A 568 10.35 -0.12 -17.23
C LEU A 568 10.56 -0.64 -15.81
N PHE A 569 9.95 -1.78 -15.51
CA PHE A 569 10.09 -2.53 -14.26
C PHE A 569 10.51 -3.96 -14.57
N ILE A 570 11.57 -4.45 -13.94
CA ILE A 570 11.97 -5.87 -14.01
C ILE A 570 12.16 -6.37 -12.58
N SER A 571 11.44 -7.42 -12.21
CA SER A 571 11.70 -8.26 -11.04
C SER A 571 12.40 -9.53 -11.52
N ASN A 572 13.62 -9.80 -11.02
CA ASN A 572 14.40 -10.99 -11.38
C ASN A 572 14.68 -11.82 -10.12
N GLY A 573 13.75 -12.70 -9.76
CA GLY A 573 13.82 -13.51 -8.54
C GLY A 573 13.32 -12.83 -7.26
N THR A 574 12.76 -11.64 -7.40
CA THR A 574 12.20 -10.84 -6.31
C THR A 574 10.70 -10.71 -6.50
N GLU A 575 9.95 -11.75 -6.11
CA GLU A 575 8.50 -11.76 -6.07
C GLU A 575 8.00 -12.10 -4.66
N LYS A 576 6.75 -11.71 -4.38
CA LYS A 576 6.06 -12.08 -3.15
C LYS A 576 5.69 -13.54 -3.28
N ILE A 577 6.17 -14.33 -2.32
CA ILE A 577 5.93 -15.76 -2.30
C ILE A 577 4.49 -16.05 -1.86
N SER A 578 3.87 -17.08 -2.44
CA SER A 578 2.55 -17.58 -2.03
C SER A 578 2.64 -19.07 -1.75
N ALA A 579 2.38 -19.46 -0.50
CA ALA A 579 2.49 -20.81 0.02
C ALA A 579 1.33 -21.67 -0.47
N GLN A 580 1.62 -22.75 -1.19
CA GLN A 580 0.61 -23.70 -1.69
C GLN A 580 1.14 -25.13 -1.66
N PHE A 581 0.26 -26.12 -1.50
CA PHE A 581 0.65 -27.53 -1.57
C PHE A 581 -0.50 -28.50 -1.86
N THR A 582 -0.13 -29.70 -2.35
CA THR A 582 -1.02 -30.86 -2.56
C THR A 582 -0.58 -32.06 -1.71
N ALA A 583 -1.49 -33.04 -1.57
CA ALA A 583 -1.26 -34.32 -0.90
C ALA A 583 -1.68 -35.46 -1.84
N SER A 584 -0.98 -36.58 -1.82
CA SER A 584 -1.26 -37.73 -2.71
C SER A 584 -2.58 -38.41 -2.39
N GLU A 585 -2.98 -38.44 -1.12
CA GLU A 585 -4.24 -38.98 -0.63
C GLU A 585 -4.70 -38.15 0.58
N SER A 586 -6.02 -37.98 0.74
CA SER A 586 -6.62 -37.27 1.88
C SER A 586 -7.22 -38.22 2.91
N THR A 587 -7.48 -39.47 2.54
CA THR A 587 -7.99 -40.51 3.44
C THR A 587 -7.17 -41.78 3.27
N ILE A 588 -6.55 -42.21 4.36
CA ILE A 588 -5.65 -43.37 4.37
C ILE A 588 -5.97 -44.32 5.52
N CYS A 589 -5.42 -45.51 5.40
CA CYS A 589 -5.35 -46.43 6.50
C CYS A 589 -4.33 -46.02 7.57
N THR A 590 -4.57 -46.48 8.80
CA THR A 590 -3.58 -46.40 9.89
C THR A 590 -2.25 -47.03 9.47
N GLY A 591 -1.15 -46.31 9.67
CA GLY A 591 0.21 -46.77 9.36
C GLY A 591 0.66 -46.55 7.90
N LYS A 592 -0.18 -45.97 7.03
CA LYS A 592 0.21 -45.66 5.64
C LYS A 592 0.88 -44.29 5.51
N THR A 593 1.54 -44.08 4.38
CA THR A 593 2.26 -42.85 4.03
C THR A 593 1.47 -41.96 3.09
N VAL A 594 1.62 -40.65 3.25
CA VAL A 594 1.14 -39.62 2.31
C VAL A 594 2.35 -38.85 1.78
N THR A 595 2.42 -38.66 0.46
CA THR A 595 3.39 -37.76 -0.16
C THR A 595 2.77 -36.38 -0.33
N PHE A 596 3.45 -35.34 0.13
CA PHE A 596 3.07 -33.95 -0.07
C PHE A 596 3.95 -33.33 -1.14
N THR A 597 3.41 -32.36 -1.89
CA THR A 597 4.18 -31.62 -2.90
C THR A 597 3.97 -30.12 -2.70
N ASP A 598 5.09 -29.40 -2.52
CA ASP A 598 5.12 -27.94 -2.50
C ASP A 598 4.73 -27.40 -3.88
N ALA A 599 3.62 -26.67 -3.93
CA ALA A 599 3.09 -26.00 -5.12
C ALA A 599 3.19 -24.47 -5.01
N SER A 600 4.03 -23.97 -4.09
CA SER A 600 4.17 -22.53 -3.81
C SER A 600 4.70 -21.75 -5.00
N THR A 601 4.23 -20.52 -5.15
CA THR A 601 4.58 -19.61 -6.25
C THR A 601 5.46 -18.46 -5.74
N GLY A 602 6.09 -17.69 -6.63
CA GLY A 602 6.93 -16.53 -6.25
C GLY A 602 8.38 -16.86 -5.87
N GLY A 603 8.87 -18.07 -6.16
CA GLY A 603 10.29 -18.44 -6.03
C GLY A 603 10.76 -18.70 -4.60
N ALA A 604 10.25 -19.78 -3.98
CA ALA A 604 10.65 -20.21 -2.64
C ALA A 604 12.15 -20.53 -2.52
N THR A 605 12.87 -19.72 -1.73
CA THR A 605 14.27 -19.97 -1.36
C THR A 605 14.40 -20.86 -0.13
N SER A 606 13.37 -20.90 0.74
CA SER A 606 13.32 -21.78 1.91
C SER A 606 11.90 -22.26 2.18
N ARG A 607 11.77 -23.43 2.82
CA ARG A 607 10.48 -24.04 3.18
C ARG A 607 10.58 -24.86 4.47
N ILE A 608 9.50 -24.89 5.23
CA ILE A 608 9.33 -25.75 6.40
C ILE A 608 7.89 -26.27 6.46
N TRP A 609 7.77 -27.58 6.58
CA TRP A 609 6.52 -28.31 6.74
C TRP A 609 6.30 -28.69 8.20
N TYR A 610 5.03 -28.76 8.59
CA TYR A 610 4.59 -29.30 9.86
C TYR A 610 3.51 -30.36 9.65
N PHE A 611 3.74 -31.55 10.20
CA PHE A 611 2.85 -32.71 10.15
C PHE A 611 2.57 -33.21 11.58
N PRO A 612 1.75 -32.52 12.38
CA PRO A 612 1.34 -33.01 13.69
C PRO A 612 0.85 -34.46 13.62
N GLY A 613 1.41 -35.35 14.47
CA GLY A 613 1.07 -36.78 14.48
C GLY A 613 1.63 -37.63 13.33
N GLY A 614 2.33 -37.01 12.37
CA GLY A 614 3.04 -37.69 11.30
C GLY A 614 4.52 -37.96 11.64
N ASN A 615 5.12 -38.93 10.95
CA ASN A 615 6.55 -39.24 11.02
C ASN A 615 7.19 -39.15 9.62
N PRO A 616 8.10 -38.19 9.35
CA PRO A 616 8.59 -37.18 10.30
C PRO A 616 7.55 -36.09 10.58
N SER A 617 7.62 -35.45 11.76
CA SER A 617 6.67 -34.40 12.19
C SER A 617 6.94 -33.03 11.55
N THR A 618 8.10 -32.85 10.92
CA THR A 618 8.50 -31.66 10.16
C THR A 618 9.38 -32.05 8.98
N SER A 619 9.45 -31.23 7.94
CA SER A 619 10.37 -31.44 6.82
C SER A 619 10.74 -30.11 6.15
N THR A 620 11.87 -30.07 5.44
CA THR A 620 12.28 -28.96 4.56
C THR A 620 12.34 -29.39 3.09
N ALA A 621 11.99 -30.64 2.78
CA ALA A 621 11.98 -31.16 1.42
C ALA A 621 10.89 -30.47 0.57
N ILE A 622 11.09 -30.41 -0.75
CA ILE A 622 10.07 -29.92 -1.69
C ILE A 622 8.86 -30.87 -1.72
N SER A 623 9.12 -32.18 -1.65
CA SER A 623 8.08 -33.21 -1.62
C SER A 623 8.34 -34.24 -0.52
N PRO A 624 7.92 -33.97 0.74
CA PRO A 624 8.11 -34.92 1.83
C PRO A 624 7.08 -36.07 1.81
N THR A 625 7.53 -37.27 2.19
CA THR A 625 6.66 -38.43 2.47
C THR A 625 6.53 -38.61 3.98
N VAL A 626 5.30 -38.76 4.48
CA VAL A 626 4.99 -38.78 5.92
C VAL A 626 4.11 -39.98 6.26
N THR A 627 4.50 -40.76 7.28
CA THR A 627 3.72 -41.89 7.81
C THR A 627 2.81 -41.43 8.94
N TYR A 628 1.54 -41.84 8.95
CA TYR A 628 0.63 -41.57 10.08
C TYR A 628 0.27 -42.87 10.83
N PRO A 629 0.86 -43.11 12.01
CA PRO A 629 0.73 -44.40 12.71
C PRO A 629 -0.57 -44.59 13.50
N THR A 630 -1.36 -43.52 13.68
CA THR A 630 -2.55 -43.55 14.55
C THR A 630 -3.77 -43.02 13.79
N ALA A 631 -4.94 -43.62 14.01
CA ALA A 631 -6.19 -43.12 13.43
C ALA A 631 -6.54 -41.72 13.99
N GLY A 632 -7.09 -40.85 13.15
CA GLY A 632 -7.39 -39.47 13.51
C GLY A 632 -7.38 -38.54 12.30
N ASN A 633 -7.73 -37.28 12.54
CA ASN A 633 -7.66 -36.22 11.54
C ASN A 633 -6.44 -35.35 11.82
N TYR A 634 -5.59 -35.16 10.81
CA TYR A 634 -4.33 -34.44 10.94
C TYR A 634 -4.32 -33.20 10.08
N ALA A 635 -3.86 -32.10 10.68
CA ALA A 635 -3.59 -30.86 9.97
C ALA A 635 -2.22 -30.92 9.29
N VAL A 636 -2.02 -30.09 8.27
CA VAL A 636 -0.73 -29.92 7.61
C VAL A 636 -0.46 -28.44 7.39
N ALA A 637 0.76 -28.00 7.65
CA ALA A 637 1.20 -26.63 7.41
C ALA A 637 2.46 -26.58 6.55
N LEU A 638 2.58 -25.55 5.73
CA LEU A 638 3.76 -25.21 4.95
C LEU A 638 4.04 -23.72 5.12
N LYS A 639 5.25 -23.36 5.52
CA LYS A 639 5.78 -22.00 5.46
C LYS A 639 6.89 -21.95 4.42
N VAL A 640 6.86 -20.95 3.56
CA VAL A 640 7.88 -20.70 2.54
C VAL A 640 8.42 -19.27 2.66
N THR A 641 9.68 -19.08 2.33
CA THR A 641 10.36 -17.78 2.30
C THR A 641 10.98 -17.56 0.91
N GLY A 642 10.89 -16.33 0.40
CA GLY A 642 11.43 -15.89 -0.90
C GLY A 642 11.97 -14.45 -0.82
N GLY A 643 12.25 -13.84 -1.98
CA GLY A 643 12.93 -12.54 -2.07
C GLY A 643 12.18 -11.35 -1.46
N LEU A 644 10.85 -11.32 -1.57
CA LEU A 644 10.02 -10.25 -0.99
C LEU A 644 9.36 -10.59 0.36
N GLY A 645 9.78 -11.68 1.03
CA GLY A 645 9.28 -12.05 2.36
C GLY A 645 8.95 -13.55 2.53
N SER A 646 8.06 -13.88 3.46
CA SER A 646 7.59 -15.25 3.70
C SER A 646 6.07 -15.35 3.66
N ASP A 647 5.56 -16.50 3.26
CA ASP A 647 4.13 -16.84 3.33
C ASP A 647 3.92 -18.20 3.99
N SER A 648 2.70 -18.48 4.46
CA SER A 648 2.38 -19.72 5.15
C SER A 648 0.95 -20.16 4.88
N ILE A 649 0.76 -21.46 4.69
CA ILE A 649 -0.55 -22.10 4.51
C ILE A 649 -0.74 -23.19 5.56
N TYR A 650 -1.95 -23.24 6.12
CA TYR A 650 -2.38 -24.22 7.11
C TYR A 650 -3.70 -24.85 6.67
N LYS A 651 -3.75 -26.18 6.56
CA LYS A 651 -4.97 -26.94 6.25
C LYS A 651 -5.32 -27.82 7.44
N SER A 652 -6.39 -27.48 8.16
CA SER A 652 -6.91 -28.30 9.25
C SER A 652 -7.55 -29.59 8.73
N ASN A 653 -7.35 -30.72 9.43
CA ASN A 653 -7.98 -32.01 9.11
C ASN A 653 -7.81 -32.45 7.64
N LEU A 654 -6.65 -32.16 7.04
CA LEU A 654 -6.38 -32.50 5.65
C LEU A 654 -6.27 -34.02 5.43
N ILE A 655 -5.67 -34.73 6.39
CA ILE A 655 -5.46 -36.18 6.31
C ILE A 655 -6.36 -36.88 7.33
N THR A 656 -7.24 -37.75 6.84
CA THR A 656 -8.07 -38.65 7.65
C THR A 656 -7.41 -40.03 7.68
N VAL A 657 -7.03 -40.49 8.87
CA VAL A 657 -6.38 -41.78 9.09
C VAL A 657 -7.34 -42.69 9.85
N GLY A 658 -7.49 -43.94 9.40
CA GLY A 658 -8.48 -44.86 9.96
C GLY A 658 -9.77 -44.96 9.13
N GLY A 659 -9.87 -44.21 8.03
CA GLY A 659 -10.98 -44.28 7.09
C GLY A 659 -12.12 -43.29 7.35
N MET A 660 -13.00 -43.17 6.36
CA MET A 660 -14.15 -42.25 6.36
C MET A 660 -15.18 -42.65 7.42
N ALA A 661 -15.77 -41.68 8.11
CA ALA A 661 -16.77 -41.93 9.13
C ALA A 661 -18.12 -42.36 8.52
N LEU A 662 -18.93 -43.07 9.32
CA LEU A 662 -20.32 -43.37 9.00
C LEU A 662 -21.27 -42.21 9.41
N PRO A 663 -22.43 -42.05 8.74
CA PRO A 663 -22.87 -42.82 7.58
C PRO A 663 -22.02 -42.50 6.34
N PHE A 664 -21.66 -43.54 5.59
CA PHE A 664 -20.94 -43.40 4.33
C PHE A 664 -21.93 -43.60 3.18
N THR A 665 -21.88 -42.73 2.18
CA THR A 665 -22.74 -42.82 0.99
C THR A 665 -21.94 -42.46 -0.26
N GLU A 666 -22.14 -43.22 -1.33
CA GLU A 666 -21.60 -42.96 -2.65
C GLU A 666 -22.71 -43.10 -3.69
N THR A 667 -22.90 -42.06 -4.50
CA THR A 667 -23.91 -42.01 -5.57
C THR A 667 -23.30 -41.90 -6.96
N PHE A 668 -21.97 -41.84 -7.07
CA PHE A 668 -21.18 -41.68 -8.30
C PHE A 668 -21.49 -40.44 -9.17
N GLU A 669 -22.34 -39.54 -8.67
CA GLU A 669 -22.67 -38.29 -9.34
C GLU A 669 -21.52 -37.28 -9.29
N SER A 670 -21.57 -36.29 -10.19
CA SER A 670 -20.53 -35.26 -10.30
C SER A 670 -20.29 -34.49 -8.98
N GLY A 671 -21.34 -34.34 -8.16
CA GLY A 671 -21.31 -33.72 -6.83
C GLY A 671 -20.97 -34.66 -5.67
N SER A 672 -20.78 -35.96 -5.91
CA SER A 672 -20.43 -36.92 -4.86
C SER A 672 -19.01 -36.69 -4.33
N SER A 673 -18.91 -36.39 -3.03
CA SER A 673 -17.62 -36.12 -2.38
C SER A 673 -16.68 -37.32 -2.31
N THR A 674 -17.17 -38.53 -2.59
CA THR A 674 -16.44 -39.79 -2.48
C THR A 674 -16.09 -40.42 -3.83
N ALA A 675 -16.66 -39.93 -4.94
CA ALA A 675 -16.56 -40.60 -6.25
C ALA A 675 -15.10 -40.80 -6.71
N THR A 676 -14.22 -39.83 -6.45
CA THR A 676 -12.79 -39.87 -6.81
C THR A 676 -11.94 -40.71 -5.85
N SER A 677 -12.52 -41.20 -4.76
CA SER A 677 -11.81 -41.99 -3.74
C SER A 677 -11.82 -43.49 -4.01
N TRP A 678 -12.57 -43.94 -5.03
CA TRP A 678 -12.63 -45.33 -5.45
C TRP A 678 -11.50 -45.67 -6.40
N LYS A 679 -10.99 -46.91 -6.31
CA LYS A 679 -9.89 -47.40 -7.14
C LYS A 679 -10.30 -48.68 -7.86
N THR A 680 -9.86 -48.84 -9.10
CA THR A 680 -10.08 -50.09 -9.84
C THR A 680 -8.95 -51.09 -9.54
N ALA A 681 -9.32 -52.37 -9.47
CA ALA A 681 -8.40 -53.50 -9.47
C ALA A 681 -8.59 -54.24 -10.80
N ASN A 682 -7.64 -54.06 -11.71
CA ASN A 682 -7.69 -54.59 -13.08
C ASN A 682 -6.45 -55.47 -13.35
N PRO A 683 -6.47 -56.77 -13.00
CA PRO A 683 -5.30 -57.64 -13.08
C PRO A 683 -4.82 -57.94 -14.51
N ASP A 684 -5.70 -57.87 -15.50
CA ASP A 684 -5.38 -58.17 -16.90
C ASP A 684 -5.18 -56.91 -17.76
N ASN A 685 -5.36 -55.73 -17.17
CA ASN A 685 -5.27 -54.43 -17.82
C ASN A 685 -6.26 -54.26 -18.99
N GLY A 686 -7.38 -55.01 -18.98
CA GLY A 686 -8.43 -55.01 -19.97
C GLY A 686 -9.62 -54.12 -19.62
N THR A 687 -10.81 -54.46 -20.12
CA THR A 687 -12.08 -53.82 -19.72
C THR A 687 -12.22 -53.87 -18.20
N THR A 688 -12.66 -52.78 -17.58
CA THR A 688 -12.81 -52.73 -16.12
C THR A 688 -13.96 -51.81 -15.70
N TRP A 689 -14.14 -51.61 -14.39
CA TRP A 689 -15.16 -50.71 -13.85
C TRP A 689 -14.91 -49.26 -14.27
N ALA A 690 -15.96 -48.58 -14.69
CA ALA A 690 -15.95 -47.17 -15.09
C ALA A 690 -17.28 -46.48 -14.71
N LEU A 691 -17.31 -45.16 -14.79
CA LEU A 691 -18.56 -44.41 -14.66
C LEU A 691 -19.31 -44.39 -15.99
N TYR A 692 -20.62 -44.67 -15.93
CA TYR A 692 -21.52 -44.67 -17.08
C TYR A 692 -22.67 -43.70 -16.85
N THR A 693 -23.06 -42.98 -17.90
CA THR A 693 -24.34 -42.27 -17.92
C THR A 693 -25.48 -43.29 -17.98
N THR A 694 -26.37 -43.23 -16.99
CA THR A 694 -27.49 -44.14 -16.79
C THR A 694 -28.75 -43.35 -16.39
N SER A 695 -29.91 -44.00 -16.40
CA SER A 695 -31.16 -43.35 -15.97
C SER A 695 -31.96 -44.26 -15.04
N GLY A 696 -32.98 -43.71 -14.37
CA GLY A 696 -33.88 -44.49 -13.52
C GLY A 696 -33.45 -44.63 -12.05
N THR A 697 -32.31 -44.07 -11.66
CA THR A 697 -31.87 -43.98 -10.26
C THR A 697 -31.86 -42.53 -9.80
N THR A 698 -31.84 -42.30 -8.47
CA THR A 698 -31.76 -40.97 -7.86
C THR A 698 -30.87 -41.03 -6.62
N PRO A 699 -30.09 -39.97 -6.32
CA PRO A 699 -29.92 -38.75 -7.12
C PRO A 699 -29.09 -39.01 -8.40
N GLY A 700 -29.47 -38.38 -9.52
CA GLY A 700 -28.62 -38.20 -10.71
C GLY A 700 -28.72 -39.23 -11.85
N GLU A 701 -27.72 -39.20 -12.73
CA GLU A 701 -27.69 -39.90 -14.04
C GLU A 701 -26.37 -40.68 -14.24
N THR A 702 -25.59 -40.94 -13.19
CA THR A 702 -24.28 -41.60 -13.28
C THR A 702 -24.22 -42.83 -12.39
N SER A 703 -23.59 -43.91 -12.83
CA SER A 703 -23.36 -45.08 -11.99
C SER A 703 -22.04 -45.76 -12.30
N ALA A 704 -21.53 -46.55 -11.35
CA ALA A 704 -20.37 -47.39 -11.60
C ALA A 704 -20.83 -48.66 -12.33
N GLY A 705 -20.28 -48.91 -13.51
CA GLY A 705 -20.63 -50.06 -14.33
C GLY A 705 -19.42 -50.77 -14.89
N ILE A 706 -19.65 -51.96 -15.44
CA ILE A 706 -18.66 -52.75 -16.13
C ILE A 706 -19.25 -53.40 -17.39
N ASN A 707 -18.54 -53.25 -18.50
CA ASN A 707 -18.97 -53.74 -19.82
C ASN A 707 -18.62 -55.22 -20.03
N LEU A 708 -19.33 -56.10 -19.32
CA LEU A 708 -19.13 -57.55 -19.40
C LEU A 708 -19.50 -58.11 -20.79
N PHE A 709 -20.40 -57.44 -21.50
CA PHE A 709 -20.82 -57.85 -22.85
C PHE A 709 -19.66 -57.84 -23.86
N ALA A 710 -18.67 -56.95 -23.68
CA ALA A 710 -17.54 -56.81 -24.60
C ALA A 710 -16.38 -57.80 -24.34
N TYR A 711 -16.46 -58.66 -23.33
CA TYR A 711 -15.39 -59.62 -23.04
C TYR A 711 -15.37 -60.77 -24.05
N SER A 712 -14.17 -61.14 -24.50
CA SER A 712 -13.94 -62.18 -25.50
C SER A 712 -13.60 -63.57 -24.93
N THR A 713 -13.23 -63.66 -23.65
CA THR A 713 -13.00 -64.92 -22.93
C THR A 713 -13.76 -64.92 -21.60
N THR A 714 -13.96 -66.09 -20.97
CA THR A 714 -14.60 -66.21 -19.64
C THR A 714 -13.57 -66.22 -18.52
N GLY A 715 -14.00 -65.83 -17.32
CA GLY A 715 -13.23 -66.03 -16.08
C GLY A 715 -12.45 -64.82 -15.61
N GLN A 716 -12.42 -63.73 -16.39
CA GLN A 716 -11.86 -62.45 -15.95
C GLN A 716 -12.60 -61.89 -14.73
N ARG A 717 -11.83 -61.13 -13.93
CA ARG A 717 -12.27 -60.53 -12.68
C ARG A 717 -11.72 -59.13 -12.56
N ASP A 718 -12.61 -58.20 -12.31
CA ASP A 718 -12.30 -56.78 -12.16
C ASP A 718 -12.99 -56.22 -10.93
N GLY A 719 -12.29 -55.41 -10.15
CA GLY A 719 -12.77 -54.89 -8.88
C GLY A 719 -12.93 -53.38 -8.87
N LEU A 720 -13.98 -52.90 -8.19
CA LEU A 720 -14.10 -51.52 -7.73
C LEU A 720 -13.92 -51.48 -6.21
N MET A 721 -12.87 -50.81 -5.73
CA MET A 721 -12.47 -50.77 -4.32
C MET A 721 -12.81 -49.42 -3.69
N SER A 722 -13.46 -49.45 -2.53
CA SER A 722 -13.80 -48.26 -1.76
C SER A 722 -12.55 -47.63 -1.12
N PRO A 723 -12.60 -46.35 -0.72
CA PRO A 723 -11.69 -45.84 0.30
C PRO A 723 -11.81 -46.66 1.61
N PRO A 724 -10.85 -46.54 2.54
CA PRO A 724 -11.02 -47.11 3.87
C PRO A 724 -12.17 -46.41 4.61
N ILE A 725 -12.96 -47.19 5.34
CA ILE A 725 -14.16 -46.78 6.06
C ILE A 725 -14.02 -47.17 7.54
N ASN A 726 -14.45 -46.28 8.42
CA ASN A 726 -14.37 -46.42 9.86
C ASN A 726 -15.70 -46.87 10.45
N LEU A 727 -15.79 -48.14 10.85
CA LEU A 727 -16.98 -48.76 11.44
C LEU A 727 -17.00 -48.69 12.97
N THR A 728 -16.06 -47.97 13.60
CA THR A 728 -15.93 -47.95 15.06
C THR A 728 -17.05 -47.23 15.79
N THR A 729 -17.73 -46.28 15.15
CA THR A 729 -18.70 -45.39 15.81
C THR A 729 -20.13 -45.93 15.85
N HIS A 730 -20.43 -47.01 15.12
CA HIS A 730 -21.77 -47.58 15.00
C HIS A 730 -21.81 -49.06 15.45
N ASN A 731 -22.98 -49.49 15.91
CA ASN A 731 -23.36 -50.88 16.12
C ASN A 731 -24.15 -51.39 14.91
N ASN A 732 -23.97 -52.68 14.60
CA ASN A 732 -24.66 -53.38 13.51
C ASN A 732 -24.60 -52.62 12.17
N PRO A 733 -23.39 -52.26 11.68
CA PRO A 733 -23.29 -51.61 10.39
C PRO A 733 -23.79 -52.55 9.27
N GLU A 734 -24.40 -51.97 8.24
CA GLU A 734 -24.91 -52.67 7.05
C GLU A 734 -24.42 -51.95 5.80
N LEU A 735 -24.03 -52.72 4.77
CA LEU A 735 -23.73 -52.22 3.43
C LEU A 735 -24.93 -52.48 2.52
N SER A 736 -25.53 -51.43 1.98
CA SER A 736 -26.57 -51.50 0.96
C SER A 736 -26.13 -50.83 -0.33
N PHE A 737 -26.61 -51.32 -1.47
CA PHE A 737 -26.37 -50.67 -2.77
C PHE A 737 -27.50 -51.00 -3.75
N LYS A 738 -27.69 -50.13 -4.74
CA LYS A 738 -28.50 -50.44 -5.90
C LYS A 738 -27.68 -51.16 -6.95
N HIS A 739 -28.31 -52.08 -7.68
CA HIS A 739 -27.71 -52.74 -8.83
C HIS A 739 -28.70 -52.81 -9.99
N ALA A 740 -28.16 -52.89 -11.20
CA ALA A 740 -28.91 -53.17 -12.41
C ALA A 740 -28.17 -54.19 -13.28
N TYR A 741 -28.85 -55.27 -13.67
CA TYR A 741 -28.28 -56.37 -14.43
C TYR A 741 -29.35 -57.16 -15.22
N THR A 742 -28.97 -57.72 -16.36
CA THR A 742 -29.75 -58.72 -17.10
C THR A 742 -28.86 -59.80 -17.71
N ARG A 743 -29.43 -60.96 -18.02
CA ARG A 743 -28.70 -62.04 -18.72
C ARG A 743 -28.50 -61.70 -20.19
N TYR A 744 -27.54 -62.38 -20.82
CA TYR A 744 -27.45 -62.47 -22.27
C TYR A 744 -28.37 -63.59 -22.81
N GLY A 745 -29.08 -63.34 -23.93
CA GLY A 745 -30.26 -64.09 -24.39
C GLY A 745 -30.18 -65.63 -24.39
N GLY A 746 -31.11 -66.27 -23.66
CA GLY A 746 -31.47 -67.70 -23.77
C GLY A 746 -30.42 -68.74 -23.34
N GLN A 747 -29.18 -68.36 -23.00
CA GLN A 747 -28.12 -69.28 -22.61
C GLN A 747 -27.87 -69.29 -21.09
N ASN A 748 -27.34 -70.40 -20.54
CA ASN A 748 -26.89 -70.54 -19.13
C ASN A 748 -25.57 -69.79 -18.84
N LYS A 749 -25.40 -68.61 -19.43
CA LYS A 749 -24.26 -67.71 -19.29
C LYS A 749 -24.64 -66.59 -18.33
N THR A 750 -24.04 -66.59 -17.15
CA THR A 750 -24.41 -65.69 -16.05
C THR A 750 -23.16 -65.11 -15.41
N ASP A 751 -23.07 -63.78 -15.40
CA ASP A 751 -22.01 -63.07 -14.69
C ASP A 751 -22.34 -63.01 -13.20
N SER A 752 -21.35 -62.64 -12.40
CA SER A 752 -21.55 -62.51 -10.96
C SER A 752 -20.90 -61.26 -10.40
N LEU A 753 -21.52 -60.74 -9.35
CA LEU A 753 -20.98 -59.70 -8.48
C LEU A 753 -20.59 -60.32 -7.15
N ILE A 754 -19.34 -60.16 -6.75
CA ILE A 754 -18.82 -60.65 -5.48
C ILE A 754 -18.40 -59.44 -4.64
N VAL A 755 -18.88 -59.37 -3.41
CA VAL A 755 -18.54 -58.30 -2.48
C VAL A 755 -17.55 -58.83 -1.46
N TYR A 756 -16.41 -58.15 -1.32
CA TYR A 756 -15.39 -58.45 -0.32
C TYR A 756 -15.22 -57.30 0.67
N ALA A 757 -14.68 -57.61 1.84
CA ALA A 757 -14.09 -56.63 2.75
C ALA A 757 -12.60 -56.91 2.96
N SER A 758 -11.83 -55.87 3.27
CA SER A 758 -10.45 -55.97 3.73
C SER A 758 -10.30 -55.19 5.03
N THR A 759 -9.59 -55.78 5.99
CA THR A 759 -9.29 -55.19 7.30
C THR A 759 -7.81 -54.81 7.44
N ASP A 760 -7.02 -55.07 6.39
CA ASP A 760 -5.58 -54.84 6.30
C ASP A 760 -5.21 -53.94 5.11
N CYS A 761 -6.16 -53.09 4.71
CA CYS A 761 -5.95 -52.02 3.72
C CYS A 761 -5.69 -52.53 2.30
N GLY A 762 -6.47 -53.51 1.91
CA GLY A 762 -6.51 -54.09 0.57
C GLY A 762 -5.46 -55.17 0.31
N VAL A 763 -4.73 -55.61 1.34
CA VAL A 763 -3.72 -56.68 1.20
C VAL A 763 -4.40 -58.04 1.09
N THR A 764 -5.33 -58.35 2.00
CA THR A 764 -6.16 -59.55 1.94
C THR A 764 -7.64 -59.18 1.90
N TRP A 765 -8.45 -60.06 1.30
CA TRP A 765 -9.87 -59.83 1.04
C TRP A 765 -10.70 -61.02 1.51
N MET A 766 -11.67 -60.78 2.41
CA MET A 766 -12.65 -61.76 2.86
C MET A 766 -13.96 -61.60 2.08
N ARG A 767 -14.55 -62.69 1.59
CA ARG A 767 -15.81 -62.65 0.84
C ARG A 767 -16.98 -62.42 1.79
N LEU A 768 -17.78 -61.38 1.53
CA LEU A 768 -19.01 -61.07 2.27
C LEU A 768 -20.25 -61.66 1.59
N ALA A 769 -20.34 -61.52 0.27
CA ALA A 769 -21.48 -61.99 -0.51
C ALA A 769 -21.08 -62.31 -1.95
N ALA A 770 -21.88 -63.14 -2.62
CA ALA A 770 -21.78 -63.38 -4.05
C ALA A 770 -23.19 -63.45 -4.64
N TYR A 771 -23.39 -62.75 -5.75
CA TYR A 771 -24.66 -62.64 -6.44
C TYR A 771 -24.46 -63.00 -7.91
N GLY A 772 -25.34 -63.81 -8.45
CA GLY A 772 -25.36 -64.19 -9.86
C GLY A 772 -26.74 -64.71 -10.19
N GLU A 773 -27.18 -64.52 -11.43
CA GLU A 773 -28.49 -65.01 -11.85
C GLU A 773 -28.43 -66.53 -12.10
N ASN A 774 -29.51 -67.25 -11.78
CA ASN A 774 -29.64 -68.69 -12.02
C ASN A 774 -30.90 -69.06 -12.81
N GLY A 775 -31.64 -68.07 -13.31
CA GLY A 775 -32.90 -68.22 -14.04
C GLY A 775 -34.16 -68.04 -13.21
N THR A 776 -34.03 -67.63 -11.94
CA THR A 776 -35.16 -67.45 -11.02
C THR A 776 -35.47 -65.98 -10.70
N GLY A 777 -34.66 -65.03 -11.20
CA GLY A 777 -34.82 -63.60 -10.95
C GLY A 777 -34.22 -63.14 -9.61
N THR A 778 -33.23 -63.87 -9.09
CA THR A 778 -32.60 -63.60 -7.79
C THR A 778 -31.54 -62.51 -7.84
N PHE A 779 -31.07 -62.14 -9.04
CA PHE A 779 -30.11 -61.04 -9.23
C PHE A 779 -30.48 -60.12 -10.38
N ALA A 780 -31.01 -60.63 -11.49
CA ALA A 780 -31.44 -59.78 -12.60
C ALA A 780 -32.57 -58.82 -12.20
N THR A 781 -32.53 -57.60 -12.73
CA THR A 781 -33.48 -56.51 -12.44
C THR A 781 -34.32 -56.11 -13.66
N TYR A 782 -33.90 -56.49 -14.87
CA TYR A 782 -34.62 -56.21 -16.12
C TYR A 782 -35.72 -57.24 -16.41
N GLN A 783 -36.90 -56.79 -16.88
CA GLN A 783 -38.10 -57.64 -17.06
C GLN A 783 -38.45 -57.94 -18.53
N THR A 784 -37.82 -57.30 -19.54
CA THR A 784 -38.16 -57.58 -20.94
C THR A 784 -37.55 -58.91 -21.37
N GLY A 785 -38.34 -59.98 -21.22
CA GLY A 785 -37.92 -61.37 -21.38
C GLY A 785 -38.06 -62.13 -20.05
N SER A 786 -38.41 -63.43 -20.09
CA SER A 786 -38.39 -64.27 -18.87
C SER A 786 -36.99 -64.23 -18.23
N TYR A 787 -36.84 -64.48 -16.92
CA TYR A 787 -35.51 -64.57 -16.27
C TYR A 787 -34.58 -65.65 -16.88
N THR A 788 -35.13 -66.51 -17.74
CA THR A 788 -34.45 -67.49 -18.60
C THR A 788 -34.04 -66.95 -19.99
N LEU A 789 -34.68 -65.88 -20.49
CA LEU A 789 -34.47 -65.24 -21.79
C LEU A 789 -34.12 -63.75 -21.57
N GLY A 790 -32.84 -63.45 -21.32
CA GLY A 790 -32.36 -62.06 -21.15
C GLY A 790 -32.21 -61.26 -22.46
N SER A 791 -31.61 -60.08 -22.39
CA SER A 791 -31.38 -59.22 -23.56
C SER A 791 -30.33 -59.82 -24.51
N GLN A 792 -30.59 -59.76 -25.82
CA GLN A 792 -29.62 -60.15 -26.86
C GLN A 792 -28.70 -58.99 -27.29
N THR A 793 -28.95 -57.79 -26.78
CA THR A 793 -28.15 -56.59 -27.03
C THR A 793 -27.53 -56.08 -25.72
N THR A 794 -26.57 -55.18 -25.83
CA THR A 794 -25.95 -54.50 -24.69
C THR A 794 -27.01 -53.85 -23.80
N PHE A 795 -26.99 -54.17 -22.51
CA PHE A 795 -27.88 -53.59 -21.51
C PHE A 795 -27.30 -52.28 -20.96
N SER A 796 -28.16 -51.28 -20.83
CA SER A 796 -27.91 -50.03 -20.09
C SER A 796 -29.20 -49.61 -19.39
N PRO A 797 -29.19 -49.30 -18.08
CA PRO A 797 -30.39 -48.90 -17.35
C PRO A 797 -30.97 -47.58 -17.87
N ALA A 798 -32.26 -47.57 -18.23
CA ALA A 798 -32.96 -46.42 -18.81
C ALA A 798 -34.17 -45.98 -17.98
N ALA A 799 -34.74 -46.86 -17.14
CA ALA A 799 -35.92 -46.59 -16.33
C ALA A 799 -35.76 -47.10 -14.89
N THR A 800 -36.61 -46.60 -13.98
CA THR A 800 -36.57 -46.99 -12.57
C THR A 800 -36.74 -48.50 -12.37
N SER A 801 -37.56 -49.15 -13.19
CA SER A 801 -37.76 -50.61 -13.20
C SER A 801 -36.51 -51.42 -13.58
N ASP A 802 -35.48 -50.80 -14.19
CA ASP A 802 -34.24 -51.50 -14.54
C ASP A 802 -33.31 -51.66 -13.34
N TRP A 803 -33.56 -50.91 -12.27
CA TRP A 803 -32.82 -50.97 -11.01
C TRP A 803 -33.57 -51.81 -9.99
N CYS A 804 -32.80 -52.44 -9.09
CA CYS A 804 -33.40 -53.13 -7.96
C CYS A 804 -34.34 -52.20 -7.16
N GLY A 805 -35.46 -52.74 -6.69
CA GLY A 805 -36.46 -51.97 -5.94
C GLY A 805 -37.36 -51.06 -6.78
N GLY A 806 -37.18 -50.99 -8.11
CA GLY A 806 -37.98 -50.17 -9.03
C GLY A 806 -39.34 -50.72 -9.45
N GLY A 807 -39.73 -51.90 -8.97
CA GLY A 807 -41.05 -52.49 -9.17
C GLY A 807 -41.06 -53.89 -9.80
N THR A 808 -40.00 -54.27 -10.52
CA THR A 808 -39.87 -55.59 -11.19
C THR A 808 -38.44 -56.15 -11.07
N GLY A 809 -38.28 -57.48 -10.97
CA GLY A 809 -36.98 -58.16 -10.77
C GLY A 809 -36.51 -58.29 -9.31
N SER A 810 -35.19 -58.48 -9.09
CA SER A 810 -34.59 -58.64 -7.76
C SER A 810 -34.67 -57.37 -6.90
N GLY A 811 -34.92 -57.53 -5.59
CA GLY A 811 -34.72 -56.47 -4.59
C GLY A 811 -33.24 -56.07 -4.43
N CYS A 812 -33.00 -54.88 -3.88
CA CYS A 812 -31.65 -54.36 -3.64
C CYS A 812 -30.91 -55.16 -2.56
N LYS A 813 -29.58 -55.17 -2.65
CA LYS A 813 -28.75 -56.00 -1.78
C LYS A 813 -28.35 -55.22 -0.54
N THR A 814 -28.51 -55.88 0.61
CA THR A 814 -28.05 -55.41 1.92
C THR A 814 -27.23 -56.52 2.57
N ILE A 815 -26.06 -56.17 3.08
CA ILE A 815 -25.08 -57.10 3.69
C ILE A 815 -24.82 -56.64 5.11
N SER A 816 -25.05 -57.51 6.10
CA SER A 816 -24.67 -57.23 7.48
C SER A 816 -23.15 -57.20 7.62
N LEU A 817 -22.63 -56.13 8.21
CA LEU A 817 -21.22 -55.94 8.52
C LEU A 817 -20.94 -56.11 10.02
N SER A 818 -21.85 -56.76 10.76
CA SER A 818 -21.77 -56.84 12.23
C SER A 818 -20.46 -57.47 12.72
N SER A 819 -19.88 -58.41 11.97
CA SER A 819 -18.56 -59.02 12.28
C SER A 819 -17.38 -58.08 12.13
N LEU A 820 -17.56 -56.94 11.44
CA LEU A 820 -16.57 -55.89 11.23
C LEU A 820 -16.82 -54.69 12.15
N SER A 821 -17.80 -54.77 13.04
CA SER A 821 -18.06 -53.73 14.05
C SER A 821 -16.81 -53.47 14.88
N ASN A 822 -16.55 -52.21 15.24
CA ASN A 822 -15.35 -51.78 15.97
C ASN A 822 -14.04 -51.81 15.17
N MET A 823 -14.07 -52.08 13.86
CA MET A 823 -12.88 -51.98 13.01
C MET A 823 -12.84 -50.62 12.31
N SER A 824 -11.65 -50.00 12.29
CA SER A 824 -11.33 -48.87 11.41
C SER A 824 -10.62 -49.39 10.16
N SER A 825 -10.44 -48.54 9.15
CA SER A 825 -9.67 -48.88 7.94
C SER A 825 -10.23 -50.05 7.12
N VAL A 826 -11.54 -50.27 7.18
CA VAL A 826 -12.20 -51.36 6.43
C VAL A 826 -12.44 -50.91 5.00
N MET A 827 -11.97 -51.65 4.01
CA MET A 827 -12.23 -51.39 2.59
C MET A 827 -13.19 -52.42 2.03
N PHE A 828 -14.01 -52.05 1.04
CA PHE A 828 -14.92 -52.94 0.33
C PHE A 828 -14.52 -53.04 -1.13
N LYS A 829 -14.68 -54.23 -1.73
CA LYS A 829 -14.43 -54.46 -3.15
C LYS A 829 -15.64 -55.11 -3.80
N PHE A 830 -16.15 -54.48 -4.85
CA PHE A 830 -17.16 -55.03 -5.76
C PHE A 830 -16.44 -55.65 -6.95
N GLU A 831 -16.33 -56.97 -6.97
CA GLU A 831 -15.61 -57.72 -8.00
C GLU A 831 -16.59 -58.39 -8.96
N SER A 832 -16.43 -58.15 -10.26
CA SER A 832 -17.15 -58.86 -11.31
C SER A 832 -16.50 -60.22 -11.59
N TYR A 833 -17.29 -61.16 -12.11
CA TYR A 833 -16.81 -62.38 -12.74
C TYR A 833 -17.54 -62.54 -14.08
N ASN A 834 -16.78 -62.49 -15.17
CA ASN A 834 -17.35 -62.58 -16.52
C ASN A 834 -17.61 -64.04 -16.95
N ASN A 835 -18.80 -64.28 -17.51
CA ASN A 835 -19.17 -65.54 -18.15
C ASN A 835 -20.02 -65.29 -19.41
N TYR A 836 -19.65 -64.27 -20.22
CA TYR A 836 -20.35 -63.85 -21.44
C TYR A 836 -21.80 -63.38 -21.23
N GLY A 837 -22.13 -62.79 -20.08
CA GLY A 837 -23.45 -62.18 -19.91
C GLY A 837 -23.47 -60.72 -20.35
N ASN A 838 -24.16 -59.87 -19.59
CA ASN A 838 -24.45 -58.49 -19.97
C ASN A 838 -23.87 -57.49 -18.96
N ASN A 839 -23.92 -56.21 -19.29
CA ASN A 839 -23.36 -55.16 -18.45
C ASN A 839 -23.99 -55.16 -17.05
N LEU A 840 -23.16 -54.87 -16.05
CA LEU A 840 -23.54 -54.79 -14.65
C LEU A 840 -23.28 -53.38 -14.14
N TYR A 841 -24.25 -52.81 -13.41
CA TYR A 841 -24.16 -51.48 -12.82
C TYR A 841 -24.45 -51.54 -11.32
N ILE A 842 -23.76 -50.71 -10.54
CA ILE A 842 -24.03 -50.45 -9.13
C ILE A 842 -24.08 -48.95 -8.87
N ASP A 843 -24.92 -48.57 -7.92
CA ASP A 843 -25.15 -47.17 -7.57
C ASP A 843 -25.64 -47.06 -6.10
N ASN A 844 -25.67 -45.85 -5.54
CA ASN A 844 -26.27 -45.55 -4.25
C ASN A 844 -25.77 -46.48 -3.13
N ILE A 845 -24.44 -46.64 -3.06
CA ILE A 845 -23.78 -47.43 -2.04
C ILE A 845 -23.93 -46.67 -0.72
N SER A 846 -24.45 -47.32 0.31
CA SER A 846 -24.56 -46.76 1.65
C SER A 846 -24.06 -47.76 2.68
N ILE A 847 -23.28 -47.24 3.64
CA ILE A 847 -22.94 -47.96 4.85
C ILE A 847 -23.44 -47.14 6.03
N ASN A 848 -24.29 -47.74 6.85
CA ASN A 848 -24.85 -47.09 8.02
C ASN A 848 -25.13 -48.12 9.13
N GLY A 849 -25.44 -47.65 10.34
CA GLY A 849 -25.84 -48.49 11.45
C GLY A 849 -26.50 -47.65 12.54
N THR A 850 -26.51 -48.17 13.76
CA THR A 850 -26.99 -47.42 14.93
C THR A 850 -25.81 -46.78 15.66
N LEU A 851 -25.88 -45.48 15.97
CA LEU A 851 -24.78 -44.80 16.67
C LEU A 851 -24.51 -45.44 18.03
N LYS A 852 -23.23 -45.58 18.40
CA LYS A 852 -22.82 -45.95 19.77
C LYS A 852 -23.01 -44.75 20.70
N LYS A 853 -23.35 -45.02 21.96
CA LYS A 853 -23.32 -43.98 22.99
C LYS A 853 -21.91 -43.37 23.09
N PRO A 854 -21.77 -42.05 23.33
CA PRO A 854 -20.48 -41.40 23.54
C PRO A 854 -19.71 -42.03 24.70
N VAL A 855 -18.38 -41.89 24.71
CA VAL A 855 -17.54 -42.12 25.90
C VAL A 855 -16.92 -40.79 26.28
N ALA A 856 -17.28 -40.26 27.45
CA ALA A 856 -16.91 -38.93 27.86
C ALA A 856 -15.41 -38.83 28.20
N SER A 857 -14.70 -37.87 27.60
CA SER A 857 -13.28 -37.62 27.87
C SER A 857 -12.92 -36.16 27.58
N PHE A 858 -11.96 -35.61 28.31
CA PHE A 858 -11.47 -34.26 28.09
C PHE A 858 -10.02 -34.05 28.52
N THR A 859 -9.43 -32.95 28.08
CA THR A 859 -8.15 -32.41 28.57
C THR A 859 -8.28 -30.94 28.94
N GLY A 860 -7.46 -30.46 29.86
CA GLY A 860 -7.40 -29.06 30.24
C GLY A 860 -6.25 -28.77 31.21
N PRO A 861 -6.07 -27.52 31.64
CA PRO A 861 -5.05 -27.15 32.61
C PRO A 861 -5.34 -27.76 33.99
N THR A 862 -4.30 -28.26 34.65
CA THR A 862 -4.38 -28.75 36.03
C THR A 862 -4.05 -27.66 37.06
N MET A 863 -3.55 -26.51 36.61
CA MET A 863 -3.28 -25.34 37.45
C MET A 863 -3.51 -24.05 36.68
N ALA A 864 -4.10 -23.04 37.31
CA ALA A 864 -4.29 -21.71 36.74
C ALA A 864 -4.40 -20.62 37.82
N CYS A 865 -4.46 -19.37 37.39
CA CYS A 865 -4.53 -18.21 38.28
C CYS A 865 -5.97 -17.74 38.47
N VAL A 866 -6.26 -17.18 39.64
CA VAL A 866 -7.49 -16.44 39.88
C VAL A 866 -7.72 -15.37 38.79
N ASN A 867 -8.96 -15.27 38.33
CA ASN A 867 -9.45 -14.35 37.31
C ASN A 867 -8.77 -14.48 35.93
N THR A 868 -8.15 -15.63 35.64
CA THR A 868 -7.64 -15.96 34.31
C THR A 868 -8.58 -16.96 33.63
N PRO A 869 -8.99 -16.73 32.36
CA PRO A 869 -9.75 -17.72 31.60
C PRO A 869 -8.97 -19.01 31.34
N VAL A 870 -9.61 -20.15 31.52
CA VAL A 870 -9.07 -21.50 31.39
C VAL A 870 -9.94 -22.30 30.42
N THR A 871 -9.35 -22.92 29.39
CA THR A 871 -10.10 -23.70 28.39
C THR A 871 -9.92 -25.20 28.60
N PHE A 872 -11.02 -25.94 28.57
CA PHE A 872 -11.07 -27.40 28.53
C PHE A 872 -11.51 -27.87 27.15
N THR A 873 -10.88 -28.93 26.66
CA THR A 873 -11.05 -29.49 25.32
C THR A 873 -11.70 -30.87 25.42
N ASP A 874 -12.80 -31.06 24.69
CA ASP A 874 -13.46 -32.36 24.57
C ASP A 874 -12.64 -33.34 23.73
N ASN A 875 -12.43 -34.54 24.26
CA ASN A 875 -11.82 -35.68 23.58
C ASN A 875 -12.75 -36.90 23.58
N SER A 876 -14.06 -36.70 23.80
CA SER A 876 -15.03 -37.78 23.87
C SER A 876 -15.14 -38.54 22.54
N SER A 877 -15.31 -39.85 22.61
CA SER A 877 -15.42 -40.72 21.43
C SER A 877 -16.87 -41.02 21.04
N ASN A 878 -17.07 -41.76 19.94
CA ASN A 878 -18.37 -42.15 19.39
C ASN A 878 -19.30 -40.98 19.00
N MET A 879 -18.77 -39.96 18.32
CA MET A 879 -19.56 -38.89 17.69
C MET A 879 -20.58 -38.21 18.64
N PRO A 880 -20.12 -37.55 19.72
CA PRO A 880 -21.00 -36.72 20.53
C PRO A 880 -21.59 -35.56 19.70
N SER A 881 -22.87 -35.26 19.89
CA SER A 881 -23.57 -34.14 19.23
C SER A 881 -23.98 -33.04 20.21
N SER A 882 -23.77 -33.24 21.51
CA SER A 882 -24.11 -32.31 22.58
C SER A 882 -23.17 -32.47 23.77
N TRP A 883 -22.83 -31.36 24.42
CA TRP A 883 -21.91 -31.27 25.55
C TRP A 883 -22.56 -30.46 26.66
N THR A 884 -22.28 -30.82 27.90
CA THR A 884 -22.60 -30.03 29.08
C THR A 884 -21.44 -30.12 30.05
N TRP A 885 -20.67 -29.05 30.14
CA TRP A 885 -19.63 -28.84 31.12
C TRP A 885 -20.23 -28.25 32.38
N THR A 886 -19.83 -28.73 33.55
CA THR A 886 -20.22 -28.16 34.84
C THR A 886 -19.00 -28.06 35.75
N ILE A 887 -18.70 -26.85 36.21
CA ILE A 887 -17.62 -26.58 37.18
C ILE A 887 -18.19 -25.65 38.26
N SER A 888 -18.52 -26.23 39.41
CA SER A 888 -19.06 -25.46 40.54
C SER A 888 -18.01 -24.46 41.04
N GLY A 889 -18.38 -23.18 41.16
CA GLY A 889 -17.47 -22.09 41.59
C GLY A 889 -16.66 -21.43 40.47
N ALA A 890 -16.84 -21.86 39.21
CA ALA A 890 -16.37 -21.15 38.03
C ALA A 890 -17.45 -20.20 37.47
N SER A 891 -17.05 -19.27 36.61
CA SER A 891 -17.91 -18.39 35.83
C SER A 891 -17.63 -18.54 34.32
N PRO A 892 -18.62 -18.93 33.49
CA PRO A 892 -19.94 -19.42 33.90
C PRO A 892 -19.84 -20.77 34.66
N VAL A 893 -20.87 -21.18 35.41
CA VAL A 893 -20.87 -22.49 36.10
C VAL A 893 -21.02 -23.66 35.12
N THR A 894 -21.73 -23.42 34.01
CA THR A 894 -22.00 -24.42 32.98
C THR A 894 -21.70 -23.89 31.58
N SER A 895 -21.36 -24.79 30.65
CA SER A 895 -21.19 -24.47 29.23
C SER A 895 -21.65 -25.63 28.35
N ASN A 896 -22.28 -25.32 27.21
CA ASN A 896 -22.70 -26.32 26.21
C ASN A 896 -21.78 -26.36 24.98
N SER A 897 -20.68 -25.61 25.00
CA SER A 897 -19.70 -25.62 23.92
C SER A 897 -18.90 -26.93 23.92
N LYS A 898 -18.52 -27.43 22.74
CA LYS A 898 -17.63 -28.61 22.63
C LYS A 898 -16.35 -28.42 23.43
N ASN A 899 -15.66 -27.30 23.23
CA ASN A 899 -14.54 -26.86 24.08
C ASN A 899 -15.02 -25.65 24.89
N ALA A 900 -14.85 -25.68 26.21
CA ALA A 900 -15.45 -24.70 27.10
C ALA A 900 -14.40 -23.92 27.90
N THR A 901 -14.61 -22.61 28.02
CA THR A 901 -13.74 -21.70 28.77
C THR A 901 -14.43 -21.22 30.04
N PHE A 902 -13.69 -21.25 31.15
CA PHE A 902 -14.14 -20.93 32.50
C PHE A 902 -13.19 -19.98 33.19
N THR A 903 -13.70 -19.11 34.07
CA THR A 903 -12.89 -18.22 34.91
C THR A 903 -13.19 -18.49 36.39
N PHE A 904 -12.17 -18.46 37.24
CA PHE A 904 -12.30 -18.75 38.67
C PHE A 904 -11.93 -17.53 39.51
N SER A 905 -12.86 -17.03 40.32
CA SER A 905 -12.62 -15.82 41.12
C SER A 905 -11.89 -16.09 42.44
N ASN A 906 -11.94 -17.32 42.94
CA ASN A 906 -11.35 -17.72 44.21
C ASN A 906 -10.30 -18.82 44.02
N THR A 907 -9.29 -18.85 44.89
CA THR A 907 -8.34 -19.97 44.96
C THR A 907 -9.03 -21.24 45.46
N GLY A 908 -8.57 -22.39 45.00
CA GLY A 908 -9.11 -23.67 45.44
C GLY A 908 -8.90 -24.79 44.43
N LEU A 909 -9.32 -26.00 44.81
CA LEU A 909 -9.40 -27.15 43.93
C LEU A 909 -10.81 -27.25 43.36
N TYR A 910 -10.92 -27.38 42.04
CA TYR A 910 -12.20 -27.44 41.36
C TYR A 910 -12.39 -28.76 40.62
N THR A 911 -13.60 -29.30 40.74
CA THR A 911 -14.03 -30.51 40.06
C THR A 911 -14.62 -30.16 38.70
N VAL A 912 -14.17 -30.86 37.65
CA VAL A 912 -14.64 -30.65 36.28
C VAL A 912 -15.53 -31.79 35.87
N GLN A 913 -16.74 -31.49 35.43
CA GLN A 913 -17.68 -32.48 34.91
C GLN A 913 -17.96 -32.20 33.44
N LEU A 914 -17.95 -33.26 32.63
CA LEU A 914 -18.37 -33.22 31.24
C LEU A 914 -19.41 -34.32 31.02
N LYS A 915 -20.60 -33.94 30.56
CA LYS A 915 -21.60 -34.85 30.00
C LYS A 915 -21.65 -34.67 28.49
N VAL A 916 -21.68 -35.77 27.75
CA VAL A 916 -21.82 -35.79 26.29
C VAL A 916 -22.95 -36.72 25.87
N SER A 917 -23.67 -36.35 24.81
CA SER A 917 -24.76 -37.15 24.25
C SER A 917 -24.81 -37.16 22.73
N ASN A 918 -25.34 -38.25 22.17
CA ASN A 918 -25.79 -38.39 20.80
C ASN A 918 -27.09 -39.24 20.76
N THR A 919 -27.59 -39.58 19.58
CA THR A 919 -28.81 -40.41 19.44
C THR A 919 -28.65 -41.85 19.93
N GLY A 920 -27.42 -42.34 20.09
CA GLY A 920 -27.08 -43.64 20.68
C GLY A 920 -27.04 -43.64 22.22
N GLY A 921 -27.10 -42.47 22.87
CA GLY A 921 -27.17 -42.33 24.33
C GLY A 921 -26.27 -41.21 24.87
N SER A 922 -26.01 -41.25 26.17
CA SER A 922 -25.15 -40.26 26.86
C SER A 922 -24.14 -40.93 27.78
N ASP A 923 -23.02 -40.25 28.00
CA ASP A 923 -22.02 -40.60 29.01
C ASP A 923 -21.52 -39.36 29.74
N SER A 924 -20.93 -39.53 30.92
CA SER A 924 -20.42 -38.42 31.73
C SER A 924 -19.16 -38.79 32.48
N ILE A 925 -18.21 -37.86 32.54
CA ILE A 925 -16.99 -37.97 33.33
C ILE A 925 -16.95 -36.86 34.39
N ILE A 926 -16.56 -37.21 35.61
CA ILE A 926 -16.33 -36.29 36.73
C ILE A 926 -14.87 -36.44 37.15
N ALA A 927 -14.07 -35.40 36.94
CA ALA A 927 -12.70 -35.33 37.41
C ALA A 927 -12.63 -34.46 38.67
N THR A 928 -12.59 -35.11 39.82
CA THR A 928 -12.50 -34.45 41.14
C THR A 928 -11.16 -33.75 41.31
N ASN A 929 -11.17 -32.51 41.81
CA ASN A 929 -9.97 -31.71 42.09
C ASN A 929 -9.00 -31.60 40.89
N TYR A 930 -9.55 -31.52 39.67
CA TYR A 930 -8.78 -31.54 38.44
C TYR A 930 -7.88 -30.30 38.28
N ILE A 931 -8.40 -29.13 38.60
CA ILE A 931 -7.68 -27.86 38.46
C ILE A 931 -7.49 -27.16 39.81
N THR A 932 -6.23 -26.77 40.07
CA THR A 932 -5.87 -25.93 41.21
C THR A 932 -5.80 -24.47 40.78
N ILE A 933 -6.61 -23.63 41.40
CA ILE A 933 -6.57 -22.18 41.21
C ILE A 933 -5.77 -21.56 42.34
N ILE A 934 -4.69 -20.86 41.98
CA ILE A 934 -3.80 -20.21 42.93
C ILE A 934 -3.82 -18.69 42.77
N ASN A 935 -3.39 -17.99 43.82
CA ASN A 935 -3.25 -16.55 43.77
C ASN A 935 -2.11 -16.15 42.84
N LYS A 936 -2.28 -14.98 42.19
CA LYS A 936 -1.14 -14.30 41.59
C LYS A 936 -0.17 -13.90 42.71
N PRO A 937 1.16 -13.91 42.45
CA PRO A 937 2.12 -13.38 43.40
C PRO A 937 1.85 -11.88 43.64
N ASN A 938 2.47 -11.31 44.68
CA ASN A 938 2.37 -9.87 44.92
C ASN A 938 2.90 -9.10 43.70
N THR A 939 2.20 -8.03 43.32
CA THR A 939 2.62 -7.17 42.22
C THR A 939 4.00 -6.57 42.55
N PRO A 940 5.03 -6.80 41.72
CA PRO A 940 6.33 -6.26 42.00
C PRO A 940 6.33 -4.73 41.84
N ASN A 941 7.12 -4.03 42.65
CA ASN A 941 7.27 -2.58 42.51
C ASN A 941 8.37 -2.27 41.48
N ILE A 942 8.13 -1.38 40.54
CA ILE A 942 9.14 -0.93 39.57
C ILE A 942 9.54 0.51 39.87
N LYS A 943 10.85 0.75 40.06
CA LYS A 943 11.42 2.07 40.36
C LYS A 943 12.43 2.45 39.29
N ALA A 944 12.28 3.64 38.71
CA ALA A 944 13.32 4.26 37.90
C ALA A 944 14.26 5.07 38.79
N ASN A 945 15.56 4.77 38.72
CA ASN A 945 16.60 5.53 39.41
C ASN A 945 17.23 6.54 38.43
N GLY A 946 16.47 7.60 38.15
CA GLY A 946 16.82 8.64 37.18
C GLY A 946 15.61 9.11 36.38
N ALA A 947 15.84 10.02 35.43
CA ALA A 947 14.79 10.50 34.55
C ALA A 947 14.26 9.36 33.67
N THR A 948 12.94 9.25 33.56
CA THR A 948 12.27 8.30 32.64
C THR A 948 12.17 8.82 31.21
N GLN A 949 12.62 10.07 30.99
CA GLN A 949 12.80 10.70 29.70
C GLN A 949 14.27 11.11 29.53
N PHE A 950 14.93 10.57 28.52
CA PHE A 950 16.35 10.81 28.21
C PHE A 950 16.62 10.56 26.73
N CYS A 951 17.76 10.97 26.18
CA CYS A 951 18.00 10.83 24.74
C CYS A 951 18.55 9.46 24.39
N TYR A 952 18.26 8.97 23.18
CA TYR A 952 18.82 7.70 22.69
C TYR A 952 20.35 7.69 22.80
N GLY A 953 20.87 6.72 23.57
CA GLY A 953 22.29 6.62 23.97
C GLY A 953 22.53 6.72 25.47
N ASP A 954 21.62 7.36 26.21
CA ASP A 954 21.62 7.35 27.67
C ASP A 954 20.85 6.12 28.20
N SER A 955 20.84 5.94 29.53
CA SER A 955 20.09 4.86 30.16
C SER A 955 19.59 5.25 31.54
N VAL A 956 18.43 4.73 31.92
CA VAL A 956 17.96 4.76 33.31
C VAL A 956 17.98 3.35 33.88
N MET A 957 18.46 3.21 35.11
CA MET A 957 18.38 1.94 35.82
C MET A 957 16.94 1.76 36.34
N LEU A 958 16.30 0.68 35.92
CA LEU A 958 15.06 0.21 36.50
C LEU A 958 15.38 -0.85 37.53
N SER A 959 14.72 -0.79 38.69
CA SER A 959 14.92 -1.72 39.79
C SER A 959 13.60 -2.14 40.41
N THR A 960 13.58 -3.30 41.06
CA THR A 960 12.46 -3.77 41.87
C THR A 960 12.94 -4.15 43.26
N ASP A 961 12.09 -3.94 44.28
CA ASP A 961 12.33 -4.41 45.66
C ASP A 961 11.75 -5.82 45.91
N SER A 962 11.13 -6.41 44.90
CA SER A 962 10.57 -7.76 44.98
C SER A 962 11.66 -8.81 44.97
N THR A 963 11.46 -9.89 45.72
CA THR A 963 12.36 -11.04 45.81
C THR A 963 11.66 -12.29 45.28
N GLY A 964 12.40 -13.18 44.59
CA GLY A 964 11.86 -14.38 43.93
C GLY A 964 12.23 -14.47 42.45
N SER A 965 11.46 -15.23 41.67
CA SER A 965 11.68 -15.37 40.22
C SER A 965 11.13 -14.15 39.47
N ILE A 966 12.04 -13.30 39.00
CA ILE A 966 11.72 -12.00 38.39
C ILE A 966 11.98 -12.06 36.89
N ASN A 967 11.03 -11.63 36.08
CA ASN A 967 11.17 -11.51 34.63
C ASN A 967 11.00 -10.04 34.23
N TRP A 968 11.95 -9.51 33.47
CA TRP A 968 11.87 -8.18 32.88
C TRP A 968 11.52 -8.27 31.41
N TYR A 969 10.60 -7.44 30.96
CA TYR A 969 10.18 -7.34 29.58
C TYR A 969 10.29 -5.90 29.09
N ALA A 970 10.54 -5.73 27.79
CA ALA A 970 10.35 -4.48 27.07
C ALA A 970 9.39 -4.74 25.90
N ASN A 971 8.26 -4.02 25.85
CA ASN A 971 7.18 -4.23 24.87
C ASN A 971 6.80 -5.73 24.76
N ASP A 972 6.57 -6.35 25.92
CA ASP A 972 6.25 -7.78 26.09
C ASP A 972 7.32 -8.79 25.64
N THR A 973 8.48 -8.34 25.18
CA THR A 973 9.63 -9.22 24.90
C THR A 973 10.46 -9.39 26.16
N LEU A 974 10.71 -10.64 26.57
CA LEU A 974 11.57 -10.95 27.72
C LEU A 974 13.01 -10.48 27.43
N ILE A 975 13.57 -9.64 28.31
CA ILE A 975 14.90 -9.04 28.15
C ILE A 975 15.87 -9.44 29.26
N ALA A 976 15.37 -9.82 30.44
CA ALA A 976 16.20 -10.34 31.53
C ALA A 976 15.38 -11.20 32.48
N GLN A 977 16.04 -12.13 33.18
CA GLN A 977 15.43 -13.00 34.17
C GLN A 977 16.30 -13.06 35.42
N ASN A 978 15.66 -13.25 36.58
CA ASN A 978 16.28 -13.42 37.89
C ASN A 978 17.27 -12.31 38.26
N VAL A 979 17.02 -11.08 37.81
CA VAL A 979 17.78 -9.89 38.17
C VAL A 979 16.85 -8.85 38.79
N GLN A 980 17.32 -8.15 39.83
CA GLN A 980 16.55 -7.12 40.52
C GLN A 980 16.58 -5.76 39.80
N SER A 981 17.47 -5.60 38.83
CA SER A 981 17.61 -4.36 38.08
C SER A 981 18.06 -4.58 36.65
N ILE A 982 17.65 -3.67 35.75
CA ILE A 982 18.07 -3.59 34.36
C ILE A 982 18.37 -2.14 33.98
N TYR A 983 19.06 -1.93 32.87
CA TYR A 983 19.19 -0.61 32.25
C TYR A 983 18.21 -0.50 31.08
N ALA A 984 17.26 0.42 31.19
CA ALA A 984 16.40 0.80 30.08
C ALA A 984 17.14 1.80 29.18
N LYS A 985 17.20 1.51 27.88
CA LYS A 985 17.99 2.26 26.89
C LYS A 985 17.17 2.73 25.68
N LYS A 986 15.93 2.26 25.56
CA LYS A 986 15.07 2.47 24.40
C LYS A 986 13.68 2.88 24.84
N ASP A 987 12.93 3.47 23.94
CA ASP A 987 11.51 3.74 24.09
C ASP A 987 10.73 2.42 24.17
N ALA A 988 10.24 2.11 25.36
CA ALA A 988 9.46 0.91 25.57
C ALA A 988 8.62 1.03 26.84
N VAL A 989 7.56 0.24 26.89
CA VAL A 989 6.92 -0.11 28.15
C VAL A 989 7.76 -1.24 28.76
N TYR A 990 8.51 -0.90 29.81
CA TYR A 990 9.28 -1.87 30.58
C TYR A 990 8.38 -2.46 31.66
N LYS A 991 8.30 -3.78 31.71
CA LYS A 991 7.46 -4.54 32.63
C LYS A 991 8.34 -5.43 33.48
N VAL A 992 8.17 -5.38 34.80
CA VAL A 992 8.76 -6.37 35.71
C VAL A 992 7.65 -7.27 36.20
N ALA A 993 7.82 -8.56 36.02
CA ALA A 993 6.88 -9.58 36.48
C ALA A 993 7.54 -10.42 37.56
N LEU A 994 6.80 -10.69 38.63
CA LEU A 994 7.13 -11.70 39.62
C LEU A 994 6.34 -12.95 39.26
N THR A 995 7.01 -14.10 39.17
CA THR A 995 6.38 -15.38 38.87
C THR A 995 6.51 -16.33 40.05
N ASN A 996 5.47 -17.13 40.31
CA ASN A 996 5.53 -18.30 41.19
C ASN A 996 5.63 -19.62 40.41
N GLY A 997 5.99 -19.56 39.12
CA GLY A 997 6.09 -20.69 38.20
C GLY A 997 4.82 -20.95 37.38
N THR A 998 3.64 -20.59 37.90
CA THR A 998 2.36 -20.73 37.18
C THR A 998 1.65 -19.41 36.95
N CYS A 999 1.75 -18.48 37.90
CA CYS A 999 1.09 -17.19 37.88
C CYS A 999 2.10 -16.05 37.92
N GLU A 1000 1.79 -15.00 37.17
CA GLU A 1000 2.58 -13.78 37.14
C GLU A 1000 1.74 -12.58 37.57
N ALA A 1001 2.36 -11.71 38.37
CA ALA A 1001 1.89 -10.37 38.60
C ALA A 1001 2.98 -9.41 38.12
N PHE A 1002 2.60 -8.28 37.54
CA PHE A 1002 3.56 -7.35 36.97
C PHE A 1002 3.21 -5.91 37.26
N SER A 1003 4.23 -5.07 37.30
CA SER A 1003 4.11 -3.63 37.15
C SER A 1003 4.86 -3.20 35.90
N GLN A 1004 4.53 -2.01 35.40
CA GLN A 1004 5.15 -1.47 34.22
C GLN A 1004 5.49 0.01 34.41
N ILE A 1005 6.52 0.44 33.72
CA ILE A 1005 6.94 1.84 33.62
C ILE A 1005 7.24 2.14 32.15
N THR A 1006 6.76 3.27 31.68
CA THR A 1006 7.05 3.74 30.32
C THR A 1006 8.34 4.52 30.34
N ILE A 1007 9.28 4.11 29.48
CA ILE A 1007 10.50 4.86 29.22
C ILE A 1007 10.37 5.55 27.88
N ASN A 1008 10.63 6.85 27.88
CA ASN A 1008 10.64 7.69 26.69
C ASN A 1008 12.08 8.04 26.35
N ALA A 1009 12.67 7.30 25.39
CA ALA A 1009 14.02 7.55 24.92
C ALA A 1009 14.00 8.04 23.47
N PRO A 1010 13.52 9.28 23.18
CA PRO A 1010 13.39 9.74 21.80
C PRO A 1010 14.76 9.74 21.12
N GLN A 1011 14.75 9.41 19.83
CA GLN A 1011 15.97 9.37 19.03
C GLN A 1011 16.61 10.76 19.01
N LYS A 1012 17.93 10.84 19.23
CA LYS A 1012 18.65 12.11 19.06
C LYS A 1012 18.39 12.65 17.66
N PRO A 1013 18.09 13.95 17.50
CA PRO A 1013 17.89 14.53 16.18
C PRO A 1013 19.14 14.34 15.33
N ALA A 1014 18.96 14.06 14.04
CA ALA A 1014 20.09 13.93 13.12
C ALA A 1014 20.94 15.20 13.13
N ALA A 1015 22.26 15.07 13.02
CA ALA A 1015 23.16 16.23 13.00
C ALA A 1015 22.72 17.22 11.90
N PRO A 1016 22.59 18.52 12.20
CA PRO A 1016 22.24 19.51 11.19
C PRO A 1016 23.37 19.63 10.16
N THR A 1017 23.05 20.10 8.96
CA THR A 1017 24.05 20.43 7.94
C THR A 1017 24.23 21.93 7.87
N ILE A 1018 25.45 22.38 7.49
CA ILE A 1018 25.78 23.80 7.31
C ILE A 1018 25.92 24.10 5.82
N SER A 1019 25.06 24.95 5.28
CA SER A 1019 25.31 25.62 4.00
C SER A 1019 25.99 26.98 4.24
N SER A 1020 26.73 27.46 3.25
CA SER A 1020 27.54 28.69 3.31
C SER A 1020 27.18 29.59 2.14
N SER A 1021 27.21 30.91 2.34
CA SER A 1021 27.02 31.91 1.28
C SER A 1021 28.18 31.98 0.27
N ILE A 1022 29.28 31.26 0.53
CA ILE A 1022 30.41 31.10 -0.38
C ILE A 1022 30.70 29.61 -0.63
N THR A 1023 31.23 29.29 -1.81
CA THR A 1023 31.62 27.93 -2.21
C THR A 1023 33.01 27.51 -1.71
N GLY A 1024 33.88 28.47 -1.40
CA GLY A 1024 35.25 28.25 -0.90
C GLY A 1024 35.37 28.27 0.63
N THR A 1025 36.60 28.06 1.12
CA THR A 1025 36.96 28.07 2.55
C THR A 1025 37.73 29.33 2.98
N GLN A 1026 37.93 30.29 2.08
CA GLN A 1026 38.71 31.50 2.32
C GLN A 1026 37.90 32.75 2.00
N PHE A 1027 38.08 33.80 2.79
CA PHE A 1027 37.45 35.11 2.58
C PHE A 1027 38.37 36.23 3.05
N CYS A 1028 38.28 37.39 2.41
CA CYS A 1028 39.12 38.54 2.76
C CYS A 1028 38.60 39.26 4.01
N ASP A 1029 39.53 39.83 4.78
CA ASP A 1029 39.22 40.64 5.95
C ASP A 1029 38.23 41.78 5.62
N GLY A 1030 37.20 41.96 6.44
CA GLY A 1030 36.08 42.88 6.18
C GLY A 1030 34.89 42.29 5.40
N ASN A 1031 34.99 41.07 4.86
CA ASN A 1031 33.83 40.36 4.31
C ASN A 1031 33.08 39.58 5.39
N THR A 1032 31.76 39.41 5.23
CA THR A 1032 30.92 38.57 6.10
C THR A 1032 30.42 37.36 5.32
N ILE A 1033 30.61 36.16 5.87
CA ILE A 1033 30.02 34.91 5.36
C ILE A 1033 28.76 34.61 6.16
N VAL A 1034 27.70 34.12 5.50
CA VAL A 1034 26.50 33.63 6.20
C VAL A 1034 26.50 32.11 6.17
N LEU A 1035 26.57 31.49 7.35
CA LEU A 1035 26.34 30.06 7.52
C LEU A 1035 24.86 29.85 7.84
N THR A 1036 24.24 28.81 7.25
CA THR A 1036 22.83 28.47 7.47
C THR A 1036 22.73 27.02 7.92
N SER A 1037 22.09 26.80 9.06
CA SER A 1037 21.76 25.48 9.58
C SER A 1037 20.55 24.92 8.85
N SER A 1038 20.56 23.62 8.56
CA SER A 1038 19.37 22.91 8.08
C SER A 1038 18.27 22.82 9.14
N ALA A 1039 18.59 22.97 10.42
CA ALA A 1039 17.61 22.99 11.50
C ALA A 1039 16.94 24.37 11.63
N ASN A 1040 15.60 24.39 11.61
CA ASN A 1040 14.81 25.63 11.61
C ASN A 1040 14.79 26.35 12.97
N SER A 1041 15.00 25.65 14.08
CA SER A 1041 14.96 26.20 15.44
C SER A 1041 15.80 25.36 16.40
N GLY A 1042 16.07 25.91 17.59
CA GLY A 1042 16.84 25.23 18.65
C GLY A 1042 18.33 25.14 18.39
N ASN A 1043 18.87 25.89 17.41
CA ASN A 1043 20.28 25.86 17.07
C ASN A 1043 21.15 26.40 18.22
N GLN A 1044 22.39 25.94 18.27
CA GLN A 1044 23.49 26.52 19.03
C GLN A 1044 24.75 26.37 18.18
N TRP A 1045 25.32 27.49 17.75
CA TRP A 1045 26.54 27.50 16.95
C TRP A 1045 27.79 27.42 17.84
N LEU A 1046 28.83 26.80 17.31
CA LEU A 1046 30.13 26.64 17.94
C LEU A 1046 31.23 27.16 17.01
N LYS A 1047 32.30 27.71 17.60
CA LYS A 1047 33.54 28.08 16.94
C LYS A 1047 34.69 27.41 17.67
N ASN A 1048 35.47 26.59 16.97
CA ASN A 1048 36.58 25.80 17.52
C ASN A 1048 36.14 24.99 18.75
N ASP A 1049 35.01 24.28 18.65
CA ASP A 1049 34.42 23.46 19.71
C ASP A 1049 33.89 24.22 20.94
N VAL A 1050 33.90 25.56 20.90
CA VAL A 1050 33.36 26.41 21.96
C VAL A 1050 32.05 27.05 21.49
N GLU A 1051 31.00 27.00 22.31
CA GLU A 1051 29.73 27.64 22.02
C GLU A 1051 29.88 29.14 21.84
N ILE A 1052 29.32 29.67 20.75
CA ILE A 1052 29.23 31.10 20.52
C ILE A 1052 28.00 31.60 21.27
N ASN A 1053 28.23 32.37 22.34
CA ASN A 1053 27.14 32.82 23.22
C ASN A 1053 26.06 33.59 22.43
N GLY A 1054 24.80 33.22 22.63
CA GLY A 1054 23.64 33.84 21.96
C GLY A 1054 23.43 33.45 20.49
N ALA A 1055 24.33 32.67 19.89
CA ALA A 1055 24.20 32.23 18.49
C ALA A 1055 23.24 31.05 18.36
N THR A 1056 21.93 31.33 18.44
CA THR A 1056 20.86 30.32 18.39
C THR A 1056 19.96 30.42 17.16
N GLY A 1057 20.21 31.41 16.30
CA GLY A 1057 19.50 31.60 15.04
C GLY A 1057 19.77 30.49 14.03
N LYS A 1058 18.88 30.37 13.04
CA LYS A 1058 19.08 29.47 11.88
C LYS A 1058 20.33 29.85 11.07
N THR A 1059 20.71 31.13 11.07
CA THR A 1059 21.89 31.63 10.39
C THR A 1059 22.92 32.19 11.37
N LEU A 1060 24.20 32.15 10.98
CA LEU A 1060 25.32 32.77 11.69
C LEU A 1060 26.16 33.60 10.72
N ASN A 1061 26.40 34.87 11.06
CA ASN A 1061 27.33 35.73 10.35
C ASN A 1061 28.77 35.48 10.85
N VAL A 1062 29.67 35.14 9.94
CA VAL A 1062 31.06 34.78 10.21
C VAL A 1062 31.99 35.83 9.63
N THR A 1063 32.81 36.43 10.49
CA THR A 1063 33.79 37.48 10.13
C THR A 1063 35.22 37.10 10.50
N ASP A 1064 35.44 35.93 11.11
CA ASP A 1064 36.75 35.47 11.60
C ASP A 1064 37.08 34.05 11.18
N SER A 1065 38.38 33.74 11.10
CA SER A 1065 38.87 32.37 10.95
C SER A 1065 38.37 31.46 12.07
N GLY A 1066 38.10 30.21 11.73
CA GLY A 1066 37.72 29.18 12.70
C GLY A 1066 37.01 27.99 12.06
N ALA A 1067 36.92 26.91 12.82
CA ALA A 1067 36.07 25.76 12.52
C ALA A 1067 34.69 25.98 13.16
N TYR A 1068 33.65 26.10 12.33
CA TYR A 1068 32.29 26.32 12.79
C TYR A 1068 31.47 25.04 12.68
N SER A 1069 30.72 24.73 13.74
CA SER A 1069 29.72 23.66 13.78
C SER A 1069 28.43 24.19 14.39
N VAL A 1070 27.34 23.47 14.19
CA VAL A 1070 26.04 23.76 14.81
C VAL A 1070 25.45 22.46 15.34
N LYS A 1071 24.85 22.52 16.52
CA LYS A 1071 23.96 21.50 17.05
C LYS A 1071 22.60 22.13 17.27
N TYR A 1072 21.54 21.33 17.37
CA TYR A 1072 20.23 21.86 17.73
C TYR A 1072 19.49 20.95 18.70
N THR A 1073 18.60 21.56 19.48
CA THR A 1073 17.74 20.85 20.41
C THR A 1073 16.35 20.73 19.83
N LEU A 1074 15.85 19.49 19.72
CA LEU A 1074 14.47 19.20 19.35
C LEU A 1074 13.88 18.24 20.38
N THR A 1075 12.70 18.59 20.91
CA THR A 1075 11.99 17.79 21.92
C THR A 1075 12.83 17.45 23.16
N GLY A 1076 13.71 18.36 23.59
CA GLY A 1076 14.61 18.17 24.73
C GLY A 1076 15.88 17.36 24.44
N CYS A 1077 16.06 16.85 23.21
CA CYS A 1077 17.27 16.15 22.79
C CYS A 1077 18.16 16.99 21.90
N VAL A 1078 19.45 17.03 22.26
CA VAL A 1078 20.49 17.73 21.51
C VAL A 1078 21.02 16.80 20.41
N SER A 1079 21.05 17.29 19.18
CA SER A 1079 21.66 16.59 18.05
C SER A 1079 23.16 16.42 18.27
N ASN A 1080 23.77 15.50 17.53
CA ASN A 1080 25.22 15.59 17.32
C ASN A 1080 25.56 16.90 16.58
N GLU A 1081 26.80 17.37 16.73
CA GLU A 1081 27.28 18.52 15.95
C GLU A 1081 27.29 18.20 14.46
N SER A 1082 26.99 19.22 13.64
CA SER A 1082 27.23 19.19 12.21
C SER A 1082 28.69 18.90 11.89
N VAL A 1083 28.96 18.39 10.69
CA VAL A 1083 30.32 18.39 10.14
C VAL A 1083 30.91 19.82 10.18
N LYS A 1084 32.07 19.97 10.81
CA LYS A 1084 32.74 21.27 10.97
C LYS A 1084 33.07 21.87 9.60
N ARG A 1085 32.80 23.16 9.43
CA ARG A 1085 33.27 23.94 8.27
C ARG A 1085 34.34 24.92 8.72
N THR A 1086 35.54 24.76 8.18
CA THR A 1086 36.69 25.62 8.51
C THR A 1086 36.79 26.75 7.50
N PHE A 1087 36.84 27.97 8.00
CA PHE A 1087 37.09 29.16 7.20
C PHE A 1087 38.38 29.84 7.62
N THR A 1088 39.12 30.35 6.65
CA THR A 1088 40.34 31.13 6.84
C THR A 1088 40.11 32.55 6.35
N LYS A 1089 40.18 33.50 7.27
CA LYS A 1089 40.24 34.92 6.97
C LYS A 1089 41.61 35.27 6.41
N LEU A 1090 41.64 35.79 5.20
CA LEU A 1090 42.82 36.25 4.50
C LEU A 1090 43.03 37.74 4.77
N THR A 1091 44.26 38.11 5.10
CA THR A 1091 44.63 39.51 5.31
C THR A 1091 44.54 40.28 4.00
N LYS A 1092 43.84 41.40 4.01
CA LYS A 1092 43.89 42.35 2.89
C LYS A 1092 45.31 42.92 2.77
N PRO A 1093 45.85 43.07 1.55
CA PRO A 1093 47.12 43.76 1.38
C PRO A 1093 46.97 45.24 1.76
N THR A 1094 48.05 45.85 2.27
CA THR A 1094 48.10 47.29 2.52
C THR A 1094 48.90 47.94 1.41
N VAL A 1095 48.31 48.92 0.71
CA VAL A 1095 49.05 49.69 -0.30
C VAL A 1095 49.64 50.94 0.35
N GLY A 1096 50.92 51.21 0.07
CA GLY A 1096 51.62 52.39 0.59
C GLY A 1096 51.03 53.70 0.04
N ASN A 1097 51.50 54.83 0.57
CA ASN A 1097 51.10 56.14 0.05
C ASN A 1097 51.56 56.28 -1.42
N ILE A 1098 50.72 56.91 -2.23
CA ILE A 1098 51.09 57.25 -3.61
C ILE A 1098 52.18 58.33 -3.55
N THR A 1099 53.28 58.10 -4.25
CA THR A 1099 54.36 59.06 -4.47
C THR A 1099 54.36 59.49 -5.93
N GLY A 1100 54.43 60.78 -6.17
CA GLY A 1100 54.42 61.37 -7.51
C GLY A 1100 54.20 62.87 -7.42
N GLU A 1101 54.27 63.55 -8.55
CA GLU A 1101 54.11 65.00 -8.60
C GLU A 1101 52.67 65.39 -8.21
N THR A 1102 52.49 66.07 -7.07
CA THR A 1102 51.17 66.53 -6.62
C THR A 1102 50.69 67.76 -7.36
N ASN A 1103 51.60 68.44 -8.07
CA ASN A 1103 51.35 69.69 -8.79
C ASN A 1103 51.81 69.61 -10.27
N PRO A 1104 51.34 68.64 -11.07
CA PRO A 1104 51.86 68.40 -12.40
C PRO A 1104 51.42 69.52 -13.35
N ASN A 1105 52.34 69.96 -14.21
CA ASN A 1105 51.99 70.86 -15.30
C ASN A 1105 51.01 70.19 -16.26
N VAL A 1106 49.97 70.92 -16.65
CA VAL A 1106 48.94 70.42 -17.56
C VAL A 1106 49.58 69.96 -18.87
N GLY A 1107 49.21 68.76 -19.34
CA GLY A 1107 49.75 68.16 -20.56
C GLY A 1107 51.09 67.43 -20.40
N VAL A 1108 51.73 67.47 -19.23
CA VAL A 1108 52.99 66.76 -18.96
C VAL A 1108 52.74 65.40 -18.30
N SER A 1109 53.39 64.36 -18.81
CA SER A 1109 53.35 63.01 -18.21
C SER A 1109 54.17 63.00 -16.92
N ASN A 1110 53.58 62.51 -15.84
CA ASN A 1110 54.24 62.33 -14.56
C ASN A 1110 54.12 60.88 -14.10
N THR A 1111 55.15 60.43 -13.39
CA THR A 1111 55.19 59.08 -12.81
C THR A 1111 54.55 59.12 -11.43
N TYR A 1112 53.59 58.22 -11.19
CA TYR A 1112 53.05 57.97 -9.86
C TYR A 1112 53.31 56.52 -9.51
N SER A 1113 53.83 56.30 -8.32
CA SER A 1113 54.21 54.99 -7.85
C SER A 1113 53.73 54.76 -6.42
N VAL A 1114 53.62 53.49 -6.07
CA VAL A 1114 53.57 53.01 -4.69
C VAL A 1114 54.72 52.03 -4.48
N PRO A 1115 55.14 51.79 -3.22
CA PRO A 1115 56.13 50.76 -2.93
C PRO A 1115 55.77 49.43 -3.61
N ALA A 1116 56.76 48.81 -4.26
CA ALA A 1116 56.55 47.53 -4.93
C ALA A 1116 56.19 46.44 -3.91
N LEU A 1117 55.13 45.69 -4.19
CA LEU A 1117 54.72 44.54 -3.40
C LEU A 1117 54.84 43.29 -4.26
N SER A 1118 55.76 42.39 -3.89
CA SER A 1118 56.04 41.17 -4.64
C SER A 1118 54.79 40.30 -4.74
N GLY A 1119 54.44 39.85 -5.96
CA GLY A 1119 53.29 38.99 -6.22
C GLY A 1119 51.91 39.70 -6.16
N HIS A 1120 51.88 41.03 -6.12
CA HIS A 1120 50.64 41.81 -6.17
C HIS A 1120 50.44 42.41 -7.58
N SER A 1121 49.19 42.53 -8.00
CA SER A 1121 48.78 43.38 -9.14
C SER A 1121 48.14 44.66 -8.61
N PHE A 1122 48.22 45.75 -9.37
CA PHE A 1122 47.70 47.05 -8.93
C PHE A 1122 46.68 47.58 -9.92
N THR A 1123 45.60 48.16 -9.41
CA THR A 1123 44.57 48.83 -10.20
C THR A 1123 44.59 50.30 -9.87
N TRP A 1124 44.85 51.12 -10.88
CA TRP A 1124 44.89 52.56 -10.76
C TRP A 1124 43.68 53.19 -11.44
N VAL A 1125 43.08 54.18 -10.79
CA VAL A 1125 41.96 54.95 -11.30
C VAL A 1125 42.26 56.42 -11.10
N ILE A 1126 42.26 57.19 -12.18
CA ILE A 1126 42.40 58.65 -12.16
C ILE A 1126 41.02 59.30 -12.38
N SER A 1127 40.79 60.46 -11.78
CA SER A 1127 39.59 61.27 -12.06
C SER A 1127 39.49 61.63 -13.55
N SER A 1128 38.27 61.92 -14.02
CA SER A 1128 37.92 62.08 -15.45
C SER A 1128 38.73 63.15 -16.21
N ASN A 1129 39.42 64.04 -15.50
CA ASN A 1129 40.31 65.08 -16.03
C ASN A 1129 41.75 64.63 -16.32
N GLY A 1130 42.12 63.39 -15.96
CA GLY A 1130 43.42 62.79 -16.25
C GLY A 1130 43.33 61.48 -17.05
N THR A 1131 44.46 61.05 -17.61
CA THR A 1131 44.57 59.81 -18.39
C THR A 1131 45.79 59.02 -17.96
N ILE A 1132 45.61 57.72 -17.74
CA ILE A 1132 46.72 56.78 -17.52
C ILE A 1132 47.30 56.43 -18.90
N LEU A 1133 48.58 56.76 -19.09
CA LEU A 1133 49.30 56.55 -20.35
C LEU A 1133 49.94 55.15 -20.43
N GLY A 1134 50.18 54.51 -19.29
CA GLY A 1134 50.74 53.15 -19.20
C GLY A 1134 51.01 52.70 -17.76
N GLY A 1135 51.23 51.40 -17.57
CA GLY A 1135 51.57 50.81 -16.26
C GLY A 1135 50.38 50.38 -15.39
N ASN A 1136 49.13 50.49 -15.87
CA ASN A 1136 47.98 49.98 -15.11
C ASN A 1136 48.08 48.45 -15.00
N GLY A 1137 48.15 47.92 -13.77
CA GLY A 1137 48.53 46.54 -13.49
C GLY A 1137 49.81 46.42 -12.65
N THR A 1138 50.69 47.43 -12.65
CA THR A 1138 51.97 47.45 -11.92
C THR A 1138 51.96 48.50 -10.80
N ASN A 1139 52.97 48.47 -9.91
CA ASN A 1139 53.07 49.42 -8.79
C ASN A 1139 53.42 50.86 -9.23
N THR A 1140 53.51 51.12 -10.53
CA THR A 1140 53.88 52.43 -11.08
C THR A 1140 53.07 52.71 -12.35
N ILE A 1141 52.46 53.88 -12.43
CA ILE A 1141 51.79 54.39 -13.63
C ILE A 1141 52.45 55.64 -14.17
N GLN A 1142 52.32 55.85 -15.48
CA GLN A 1142 52.46 57.15 -16.10
C GLN A 1142 51.08 57.76 -16.26
N ALA A 1143 50.87 58.97 -15.76
CA ALA A 1143 49.60 59.67 -15.87
C ALA A 1143 49.80 61.12 -16.30
N ARG A 1144 48.84 61.62 -17.09
CA ARG A 1144 48.81 63.00 -17.57
C ARG A 1144 47.47 63.63 -17.23
N PHE A 1145 47.49 64.81 -16.62
CA PHE A 1145 46.30 65.62 -16.42
C PHE A 1145 46.10 66.54 -17.63
N ASN A 1146 44.90 66.51 -18.20
CA ASN A 1146 44.60 67.16 -19.47
C ASN A 1146 43.91 68.52 -19.32
N THR A 1147 43.53 68.90 -18.09
CA THR A 1147 42.86 70.18 -17.76
C THR A 1147 43.42 70.74 -16.45
N ASN A 1148 43.11 72.00 -16.13
CA ASN A 1148 43.56 72.69 -14.92
C ASN A 1148 42.74 72.32 -13.66
N ASP A 1149 41.83 71.35 -13.76
CA ASP A 1149 41.01 70.92 -12.63
C ASP A 1149 41.84 70.02 -11.69
N SER A 1150 41.66 70.21 -10.38
CA SER A 1150 42.24 69.27 -9.41
C SER A 1150 41.55 67.92 -9.50
N GLY A 1151 42.33 66.84 -9.45
CA GLY A 1151 41.85 65.47 -9.56
C GLY A 1151 42.32 64.56 -8.42
N PHE A 1152 41.93 63.30 -8.48
CA PHE A 1152 42.44 62.26 -7.59
C PHE A 1152 43.04 61.12 -8.40
N ILE A 1153 44.14 60.58 -7.89
CA ILE A 1153 44.65 59.28 -8.31
C ILE A 1153 44.37 58.32 -7.17
N ASN A 1154 43.67 57.24 -7.48
CA ASN A 1154 43.36 56.14 -6.59
C ASN A 1154 44.15 54.90 -7.01
N VAL A 1155 44.67 54.16 -6.03
CA VAL A 1155 45.30 52.86 -6.26
C VAL A 1155 44.79 51.83 -5.27
N GLN A 1156 44.56 50.63 -5.78
CA GLN A 1156 44.34 49.43 -4.99
C GLN A 1156 45.34 48.35 -5.41
N SER A 1157 45.77 47.51 -4.47
CA SER A 1157 46.57 46.33 -4.76
C SER A 1157 45.75 45.06 -4.54
N LYS A 1158 45.94 44.06 -5.40
CA LYS A 1158 45.39 42.72 -5.27
C LYS A 1158 46.54 41.75 -5.07
N ASN A 1159 46.54 41.05 -3.93
CA ASN A 1159 47.58 40.07 -3.63
C ASN A 1159 47.35 38.74 -4.40
N SER A 1160 48.31 37.82 -4.29
CA SER A 1160 48.25 36.49 -4.92
C SER A 1160 47.07 35.63 -4.46
N THR A 1161 46.52 35.90 -3.27
CA THR A 1161 45.32 35.20 -2.74
C THR A 1161 44.00 35.81 -3.22
N GLY A 1162 44.05 36.88 -4.02
CA GLY A 1162 42.89 37.52 -4.61
C GLY A 1162 42.23 38.61 -3.78
N CYS A 1163 42.75 38.93 -2.59
CA CYS A 1163 42.23 40.01 -1.74
C CYS A 1163 42.71 41.38 -2.21
N ILE A 1164 41.79 42.34 -2.21
CA ILE A 1164 42.00 43.71 -2.69
C ILE A 1164 42.16 44.64 -1.48
N SER A 1165 43.16 45.53 -1.51
CA SER A 1165 43.38 46.55 -0.50
C SER A 1165 42.28 47.60 -0.50
N ASP A 1166 42.12 48.31 0.60
CA ASP A 1166 41.41 49.59 0.57
C ASP A 1166 42.13 50.55 -0.39
N ALA A 1167 41.38 51.47 -1.00
CA ALA A 1167 41.93 52.43 -1.95
C ALA A 1167 42.79 53.48 -1.23
N LYS A 1168 43.99 53.74 -1.76
CA LYS A 1168 44.76 54.93 -1.41
C LYS A 1168 44.56 56.00 -2.46
N SER A 1169 44.31 57.21 -1.99
CA SER A 1169 44.05 58.36 -2.83
C SER A 1169 45.11 59.42 -2.59
N ILE A 1170 45.61 60.03 -3.65
CA ILE A 1170 46.33 61.30 -3.58
C ILE A 1170 45.56 62.32 -4.40
N ARG A 1171 45.37 63.52 -3.83
CA ARG A 1171 44.82 64.65 -4.56
C ARG A 1171 45.95 65.30 -5.35
N VAL A 1172 45.69 65.58 -6.62
CA VAL A 1172 46.63 66.19 -7.55
C VAL A 1172 46.05 67.52 -8.03
N TYR A 1173 46.84 68.59 -7.97
CA TYR A 1173 46.46 69.95 -8.35
C TYR A 1173 47.17 70.29 -9.66
N ALA A 1174 46.47 70.14 -10.80
CA ALA A 1174 47.07 70.42 -12.10
C ALA A 1174 47.38 71.92 -12.25
N LEU A 1175 48.66 72.27 -12.41
CA LEU A 1175 49.12 73.67 -12.49
C LEU A 1175 49.30 74.13 -13.94
N SER A 1176 48.94 75.38 -14.22
CA SER A 1176 49.41 76.14 -15.39
C SER A 1176 50.74 76.83 -15.06
N VAL A 1177 51.65 76.96 -16.02
CA VAL A 1177 52.99 77.55 -15.84
C VAL A 1177 52.99 78.94 -15.15
N GLY A 1178 53.62 78.99 -13.96
CA GLY A 1178 54.06 80.17 -13.20
C GLY A 1178 53.09 80.57 -12.07
N LEU A 1179 53.47 80.64 -10.78
CA LEU A 1179 54.46 81.56 -10.20
C LEU A 1179 54.84 81.19 -8.76
N ASN A 1180 56.10 81.46 -8.39
CA ASN A 1180 56.67 81.23 -7.07
C ASN A 1180 56.07 82.17 -6.00
N GLU A 1181 55.65 81.63 -4.85
CA GLU A 1181 55.61 82.39 -3.59
C GLU A 1181 57.05 82.79 -3.22
N ILE A 1182 57.31 84.09 -3.09
CA ILE A 1182 58.61 84.60 -2.64
C ILE A 1182 58.66 84.52 -1.11
N GLU A 1183 59.36 83.52 -0.59
CA GLU A 1183 60.02 83.65 0.71
C GLU A 1183 61.25 84.56 0.55
N ASN A 1184 61.30 85.65 1.33
CA ASN A 1184 62.40 86.63 1.46
C ASN A 1184 62.63 87.66 0.34
N SER A 1185 61.69 88.60 0.19
CA SER A 1185 62.02 89.99 -0.17
C SER A 1185 61.58 90.94 0.96
N ASN A 1186 62.29 92.06 1.12
CA ASN A 1186 62.10 93.06 2.20
C ASN A 1186 60.73 93.78 2.12
N PHE A 1187 59.63 93.05 2.37
CA PHE A 1187 58.30 93.63 2.48
C PHE A 1187 58.09 94.21 3.88
N LYS A 1188 57.98 95.53 3.98
CA LYS A 1188 57.65 96.20 5.25
C LYS A 1188 56.32 96.91 5.13
N LEU A 1189 55.56 96.88 6.21
CA LEU A 1189 54.26 97.50 6.32
C LEU A 1189 54.16 98.22 7.66
N TYR A 1190 54.06 99.56 7.64
CA TYR A 1190 54.06 100.36 8.86
C TYR A 1190 53.40 101.74 8.67
N PRO A 1191 52.89 102.36 9.74
CA PRO A 1191 52.63 101.74 11.04
C PRO A 1191 51.53 100.67 10.92
N ASN A 1192 51.59 99.62 11.73
CA ASN A 1192 50.53 98.60 11.82
C ASN A 1192 50.45 98.15 13.29
N PRO A 1193 49.49 98.63 14.10
CA PRO A 1193 48.24 99.27 13.69
C PRO A 1193 48.40 100.67 13.05
N ALA A 1194 47.48 101.01 12.14
CA ALA A 1194 47.47 102.24 11.37
C ALA A 1194 46.22 103.08 11.67
N ILE A 1195 46.39 104.39 11.77
CA ILE A 1195 45.32 105.40 11.81
C ILE A 1195 45.46 106.14 10.48
N ASN A 1196 44.46 106.49 9.68
CA ASN A 1196 44.61 107.34 8.47
C ASN A 1196 45.52 106.87 7.30
N GLU A 1197 46.79 106.49 7.50
CA GLU A 1197 47.72 106.15 6.42
C GLU A 1197 48.55 104.90 6.73
N LEU A 1198 48.90 104.16 5.68
CA LEU A 1198 49.69 102.94 5.72
C LEU A 1198 50.78 102.98 4.67
N THR A 1199 52.03 102.82 5.10
CA THR A 1199 53.19 102.78 4.20
C THR A 1199 53.57 101.34 3.90
N LEU A 1200 53.80 101.09 2.62
CA LEU A 1200 54.19 99.82 2.08
C LEU A 1200 55.54 99.95 1.37
N GLU A 1201 56.56 99.22 1.85
CA GLU A 1201 57.85 99.12 1.17
C GLU A 1201 58.01 97.72 0.56
N ILE A 1202 58.34 97.69 -0.74
CA ILE A 1202 58.53 96.46 -1.49
C ILE A 1202 59.81 96.57 -2.32
N ASP A 1203 60.76 95.66 -2.08
CA ASP A 1203 61.90 95.46 -2.97
C ASP A 1203 61.52 94.55 -4.15
N SER A 1204 61.49 95.11 -5.36
CA SER A 1204 61.16 94.37 -6.58
C SER A 1204 62.42 94.10 -7.41
N LYS A 1205 62.66 92.86 -7.82
CA LYS A 1205 63.88 92.50 -8.60
C LYS A 1205 63.86 93.00 -10.05
N GLU A 1206 62.68 93.38 -10.55
CA GLU A 1206 62.47 93.88 -11.92
C GLU A 1206 61.28 94.85 -11.98
N TYR A 1207 61.13 95.53 -13.12
CA TYR A 1207 59.96 96.37 -13.40
C TYR A 1207 58.73 95.50 -13.67
N GLN A 1208 57.63 95.74 -12.95
CA GLN A 1208 56.38 95.00 -13.12
C GLN A 1208 55.15 95.86 -12.79
N LYS A 1209 54.07 95.69 -13.55
CA LYS A 1209 52.74 96.23 -13.22
C LYS A 1209 52.04 95.25 -12.27
N GLY A 1210 51.40 95.80 -11.24
CA GLY A 1210 50.67 95.03 -10.24
C GLY A 1210 49.47 95.79 -9.69
N GLU A 1211 48.82 95.20 -8.71
CA GLU A 1211 47.69 95.77 -7.99
C GLU A 1211 47.85 95.52 -6.49
N ILE A 1212 47.34 96.47 -5.71
CA ILE A 1212 47.18 96.36 -4.26
C ILE A 1212 45.69 96.33 -3.97
N LYS A 1213 45.25 95.35 -3.19
CA LYS A 1213 43.90 95.21 -2.68
C LYS A 1213 43.91 95.18 -1.16
N ILE A 1214 42.99 95.87 -0.50
CA ILE A 1214 42.71 95.66 0.91
C ILE A 1214 41.33 95.02 1.00
N VAL A 1215 41.23 93.89 1.70
CA VAL A 1215 40.00 93.15 1.91
C VAL A 1215 39.62 93.13 3.39
N ASN A 1216 38.32 93.19 3.68
CA ASN A 1216 37.82 92.98 5.04
C ASN A 1216 37.74 91.48 5.39
N LEU A 1217 37.37 91.15 6.63
CA LEU A 1217 37.30 89.75 7.11
C LEU A 1217 36.30 88.85 6.37
N ILE A 1218 35.33 89.42 5.65
CA ILE A 1218 34.39 88.66 4.81
C ILE A 1218 34.86 88.55 3.34
N GLY A 1219 36.07 89.01 3.04
CA GLY A 1219 36.69 88.90 1.71
C GLY A 1219 36.29 89.98 0.70
N GLN A 1220 35.58 91.02 1.13
CA GLN A 1220 35.18 92.12 0.25
C GLN A 1220 36.34 93.11 0.07
N ASN A 1221 36.66 93.44 -1.19
CA ASN A 1221 37.64 94.49 -1.53
C ASN A 1221 37.12 95.86 -1.08
N VAL A 1222 37.82 96.48 -0.13
CA VAL A 1222 37.50 97.82 0.38
C VAL A 1222 38.42 98.90 -0.22
N ILE A 1223 39.62 98.53 -0.65
CA ILE A 1223 40.51 99.40 -1.44
C ILE A 1223 41.11 98.56 -2.56
N HIS A 1224 41.19 99.12 -3.77
CA HIS A 1224 41.89 98.51 -4.91
C HIS A 1224 42.63 99.60 -5.68
N LYS A 1225 43.95 99.44 -5.82
CA LYS A 1225 44.84 100.40 -6.46
C LYS A 1225 45.81 99.70 -7.41
N ALA A 1226 45.81 100.09 -8.68
CA ALA A 1226 46.85 99.67 -9.60
C ALA A 1226 48.19 100.36 -9.24
N VAL A 1227 49.28 99.61 -9.27
CA VAL A 1227 50.62 100.11 -8.93
C VAL A 1227 51.66 99.61 -9.92
N THR A 1228 52.71 100.41 -10.10
CA THR A 1228 53.88 100.02 -10.87
C THR A 1228 55.04 99.86 -9.91
N LEU A 1229 55.65 98.67 -9.88
CA LEU A 1229 56.83 98.38 -9.08
C LEU A 1229 58.05 98.45 -9.99
N ASN A 1230 58.92 99.42 -9.74
CA ASN A 1230 60.20 99.54 -10.42
C ASN A 1230 61.22 98.58 -9.82
N LYS A 1231 62.31 98.27 -10.55
CA LYS A 1231 63.42 97.47 -10.02
C LYS A 1231 64.09 98.21 -8.84
N GLY A 1232 64.22 97.56 -7.68
CA GLY A 1232 64.69 98.11 -6.40
C GLY A 1232 63.55 98.34 -5.39
N ASN A 1233 63.82 99.10 -4.33
CA ASN A 1233 62.83 99.45 -3.31
C ASN A 1233 61.77 100.43 -3.83
N ASN A 1234 60.51 100.07 -3.64
CA ASN A 1234 59.34 100.89 -3.95
C ASN A 1234 58.63 101.23 -2.65
N THR A 1235 58.33 102.50 -2.41
CA THR A 1235 57.54 102.95 -1.26
C THR A 1235 56.19 103.45 -1.74
N ILE A 1236 55.11 102.90 -1.20
CA ILE A 1236 53.74 103.18 -1.61
C ILE A 1236 52.95 103.60 -0.37
N LEU A 1237 52.40 104.82 -0.41
CA LEU A 1237 51.50 105.32 0.62
C LEU A 1237 50.05 104.99 0.25
N LEU A 1238 49.30 104.48 1.22
CA LEU A 1238 47.88 104.18 1.11
C LEU A 1238 47.12 104.97 2.17
N ASN A 1239 46.18 105.80 1.72
CA ASN A 1239 45.21 106.43 2.60
C ASN A 1239 44.13 105.40 2.96
N ILE A 1240 43.95 105.17 4.26
CA ILE A 1240 42.99 104.26 4.86
C ILE A 1240 42.07 104.97 5.87
N ALA A 1241 42.00 106.30 5.85
CA ALA A 1241 41.24 107.11 6.82
C ALA A 1241 39.75 106.80 6.81
N GLU A 1242 39.20 106.46 5.64
CA GLU A 1242 37.78 106.12 5.46
C GLU A 1242 37.44 104.67 5.81
N LEU A 1243 38.44 103.84 6.16
CA LEU A 1243 38.19 102.49 6.65
C LEU A 1243 37.77 102.54 8.12
N ASN A 1244 36.70 101.81 8.45
CA ASN A 1244 36.27 101.59 9.82
C ASN A 1244 37.38 100.90 10.64
N LYS A 1245 37.39 101.15 11.97
CA LYS A 1245 38.32 100.45 12.88
C LYS A 1245 38.11 98.95 12.79
N GLY A 1246 39.19 98.18 12.63
CA GLY A 1246 39.07 96.73 12.43
C GLY A 1246 40.28 96.08 11.79
N ILE A 1247 40.19 94.76 11.58
CA ILE A 1247 41.23 93.97 10.93
C ILE A 1247 40.91 93.83 9.44
N TYR A 1248 41.92 94.05 8.61
CA TYR A 1248 41.86 93.88 7.16
C TYR A 1248 43.08 93.05 6.69
N PHE A 1249 43.04 92.59 5.46
CA PHE A 1249 44.20 91.98 4.79
C PHE A 1249 44.58 92.80 3.57
N ILE A 1250 45.84 93.18 3.45
CA ILE A 1250 46.41 93.76 2.24
C ILE A 1250 46.99 92.65 1.39
N GLU A 1251 46.52 92.55 0.16
CA GLU A 1251 47.04 91.71 -0.91
C GLU A 1251 47.77 92.59 -1.91
N VAL A 1252 49.00 92.24 -2.24
CA VAL A 1252 49.76 92.84 -3.33
C VAL A 1252 50.03 91.75 -4.35
N SER A 1253 49.58 91.93 -5.59
CA SER A 1253 49.75 90.97 -6.66
C SER A 1253 50.33 91.63 -7.91
N SER A 1254 51.15 90.89 -8.63
CA SER A 1254 51.63 91.23 -9.96
C SER A 1254 51.49 90.00 -10.87
N ASN A 1255 51.77 90.16 -12.16
CA ASN A 1255 51.87 89.05 -13.09
C ASN A 1255 52.94 88.01 -12.71
N LYS A 1256 53.74 88.24 -11.64
CA LYS A 1256 54.77 87.32 -11.18
C LYS A 1256 54.83 87.01 -9.68
N THR A 1257 54.08 87.71 -8.84
CA THR A 1257 54.18 87.56 -7.38
C THR A 1257 52.85 87.87 -6.71
N LYS A 1258 52.51 87.18 -5.61
CA LYS A 1258 51.36 87.51 -4.76
C LYS A 1258 51.77 87.42 -3.30
N LEU A 1259 51.42 88.44 -2.50
CA LEU A 1259 51.73 88.50 -1.08
C LEU A 1259 50.54 89.07 -0.31
N VAL A 1260 50.20 88.43 0.82
CA VAL A 1260 49.11 88.86 1.69
C VAL A 1260 49.66 89.12 3.10
N ARG A 1261 49.24 90.23 3.73
CA ARG A 1261 49.56 90.58 5.12
C ARG A 1261 48.34 91.12 5.85
N LYS A 1262 48.26 90.83 7.15
CA LYS A 1262 47.23 91.37 8.03
C LYS A 1262 47.56 92.82 8.39
N ILE A 1263 46.56 93.68 8.36
CA ILE A 1263 46.64 95.09 8.78
C ILE A 1263 45.56 95.37 9.82
N THR A 1264 45.86 96.20 10.81
CA THR A 1264 44.91 96.62 11.85
C THR A 1264 44.69 98.12 11.72
N LYS A 1265 43.44 98.54 11.48
CA LYS A 1265 43.02 99.95 11.48
C LYS A 1265 42.54 100.30 12.88
N GLU A 1266 43.20 101.28 13.51
CA GLU A 1266 42.81 101.85 14.81
C GLU A 1266 41.88 103.04 14.71
#